data_AF-E2BG44-F1
#
_entry.id   AF-E2BG44-F1
#
_cell.length_a   1.000
_cell.length_b   1.000
_cell.length_c   1.000
_cell.angle_alpha   90.00
_cell.angle_beta   90.00
_cell.angle_gamma   90.00
#
_symmetry.space_group_name_H-M   'P 1'
#
loop_
_entity.id
_entity.type
_entity.pdbx_description
1 polymer ?
#
loop_
_entity_poly.entity_id
_entity_poly.type
_entity_poly.pdbx_seq_one_letter_code
_entity_poly.pdbx_strand_id
1 'polypeptide(L)'
;MCSEAVGISSALDPHRGSGRLDVAGYQREMDKRRPESRKTETGKGVGHKRHDDNTSDGLALALSDFEVVRRSLGPVPAQKYMNKPNSPLTEGGKNRKIIEKLKLSVTLRENIRYIFSYLLYGHENGLTEEQYASLHMLYDILRKRMVHVYNMLHILPKLENKDKNQQTKIVLSSMIENLPPYLSCTAKFLIGEIQLKKINLNVLLRPTKSERFNYLANISRDSIVQSKTKDTEEEIREHDKYSNITQKALGPMFAKLLHILHTSTGSLSQELFGLILMNLPTSNDDPVLEENIRYLYEVTGNNLIINWDFIGNDPVGKDAYTLVFSVLSKILNNPSTDTAVKNAAVYVYNHLKITPSIYDNPNFKYTYNLIKQDLDLGLLLSAIVPQEFDEDAIRMKDHLLRYFMQNYRNKDLDEAVKGFNRFGYDNPLDLLMAFLTRILNRIPASKIEILQPAAALLSAVIMKKHVRTFTPFVSPEVDILILLESLRNPDLNPMLPKLVDSIKLELTSHPRMSVLLSTLIPTEKDKCLTARQCLINTFQQIQRLHAHLPITLATKIQNVLYILQTTVQTHTFSMQYSMVPQNVDFYNMGPKNPTMMNDVNSMITKLDVSYAWNVNKYIGEMGPHTQEKSTERERENPTITASVETKEPAILSPLLHSTSPQTFYSTTRHTTTMESIPEEFNFETEYSHAPEMIESSRKSSYNILPPIPKHALKPGKLYEHVTHIAPYSSMSPESSEEISENTAPKLSLEETSVSGNISAAIVLPPLIKPNRPLAVQLSNNGVPVVTTDERHDGTEPEIVLPEIQLLLKSPDVDNFFEKVDTPIATRVLRPLSAIFGKNYISKILKDVNPRLYPTNIALLTALFKRAKNHPQVAKMPELMSSIREYIAGMEYVCPTILLPIVISLKRLTSDVVYSTFNPYDLTHSEISENPPDDSSSDTVTIPLVNPTTWLQPINPSDPYTDLLPTLPKDDAFGKKLRVLKRILTHEKITEILGPDFKPLLYPNKGALFTTLLHKLQKVKAIQSNASLKSIIDLYIHAVQISSMNTKVSESNLLKMMSESTGHWQPELTSLTYALPVPKSDAEIAMIKTMQDFLVNPDLLEKLRMAKPPMTMSRGEFLRKIIQKVLSSNMHLEKRILKALKYYKDKVMISDMGALPIIWMWVQVYVVKAEVKLGDMIQKTLDFDRLPYQEKLAYNNLVTYLAENPHFLQNNEDFAFEKYKTQGEFVKAFLKYLLKKAQVSDHIKKNIRMLLPRVVLTGPGAVPLPSFSESF
;
A
#
# COMPACT_ATOMS: atom_id res chain seq x y z
N MET A 1 -7.38 13.28 -12.30
CA MET A 1 -6.69 13.19 -13.61
C MET A 1 -7.58 13.44 -14.82
N CYS A 2 -8.83 12.94 -14.91
CA CYS A 2 -9.73 13.31 -16.03
C CYS A 2 -10.93 14.13 -15.53
N SER A 3 -10.75 15.46 -15.46
CA SER A 3 -11.79 16.42 -15.06
C SER A 3 -11.56 17.82 -15.64
N GLU A 4 -11.20 17.94 -16.92
CA GLU A 4 -11.27 19.20 -17.68
C GLU A 4 -11.11 18.93 -19.19
N ALA A 5 -12.18 19.16 -19.99
CA ALA A 5 -12.15 19.26 -21.47
C ALA A 5 -13.52 19.59 -22.12
N VAL A 6 -14.42 20.36 -21.48
CA VAL A 6 -15.66 20.87 -22.12
C VAL A 6 -15.79 22.37 -21.88
N GLY A 7 -14.84 23.14 -22.42
CA GLY A 7 -14.89 24.60 -22.42
C GLY A 7 -15.78 25.12 -23.54
N ILE A 8 -17.06 25.34 -23.29
CA ILE A 8 -17.92 26.12 -24.18
C ILE A 8 -17.74 27.60 -23.81
N SER A 9 -17.04 28.35 -24.65
CA SER A 9 -16.86 29.79 -24.50
C SER A 9 -17.78 30.55 -25.45
N SER A 10 -18.68 31.35 -24.89
CA SER A 10 -19.21 32.57 -25.55
C SER A 10 -19.77 33.51 -24.48
N ALA A 11 -19.54 34.81 -24.67
CA ALA A 11 -19.83 35.84 -23.69
C ALA A 11 -21.33 36.20 -23.62
N LEU A 12 -21.76 36.76 -22.49
CA LEU A 12 -22.96 37.59 -22.39
C LEU A 12 -22.63 38.90 -21.68
N ASP A 13 -22.90 40.01 -22.38
CA ASP A 13 -22.69 41.39 -21.94
C ASP A 13 -24.07 42.06 -21.74
N PRO A 14 -24.45 42.54 -20.53
CA PRO A 14 -25.85 42.77 -20.20
C PRO A 14 -26.32 44.22 -20.44
N HIS A 15 -26.72 44.56 -21.67
CA HIS A 15 -27.42 45.83 -21.96
C HIS A 15 -28.68 45.70 -22.84
N ARG A 16 -29.82 46.08 -22.22
CA ARG A 16 -31.12 46.54 -22.80
C ARG A 16 -31.89 45.66 -23.80
N GLY A 17 -33.17 45.40 -23.47
CA GLY A 17 -34.26 45.93 -24.33
C GLY A 17 -35.34 44.96 -24.85
N SER A 18 -36.45 44.87 -24.10
CA SER A 18 -37.84 44.58 -24.50
C SER A 18 -38.25 44.36 -25.99
N GLY A 19 -39.09 43.33 -26.23
CA GLY A 19 -39.90 43.08 -27.46
C GLY A 19 -39.94 41.58 -27.78
N ARG A 20 -41.00 40.76 -27.61
CA ARG A 20 -42.47 40.82 -27.79
C ARG A 20 -42.93 40.50 -29.24
N LEU A 21 -43.83 39.50 -29.37
CA LEU A 21 -44.56 39.05 -30.59
C LEU A 21 -43.73 38.26 -31.65
N ASP A 22 -44.30 37.38 -32.49
CA ASP A 22 -45.35 36.34 -32.28
C ASP A 22 -45.44 35.35 -33.48
N VAL A 23 -46.23 34.27 -33.35
CA VAL A 23 -46.92 33.44 -34.40
C VAL A 23 -46.13 32.81 -35.60
N ALA A 24 -46.08 31.46 -35.56
CA ALA A 24 -46.17 30.40 -36.61
C ALA A 24 -46.12 30.63 -38.15
N GLY A 25 -45.69 29.59 -38.92
CA GLY A 25 -46.16 29.38 -40.32
C GLY A 25 -45.41 28.42 -41.30
N TYR A 26 -45.87 27.16 -41.42
CA TYR A 26 -46.02 26.31 -42.65
C TYR A 26 -45.00 26.24 -43.85
N GLN A 27 -44.50 25.01 -44.08
CA GLN A 27 -44.44 24.20 -45.35
C GLN A 27 -43.64 24.53 -46.65
N ARG A 28 -43.18 23.43 -47.30
CA ARG A 28 -42.89 23.13 -48.74
C ARG A 28 -41.57 23.56 -49.45
N GLU A 29 -40.66 22.58 -49.60
CA GLU A 29 -40.33 21.78 -50.82
C GLU A 29 -39.85 22.41 -52.17
N MET A 30 -39.11 21.60 -52.97
CA MET A 30 -38.59 21.80 -54.36
C MET A 30 -37.28 22.64 -54.51
N ASP A 31 -36.32 22.40 -55.43
CA ASP A 31 -36.14 21.42 -56.54
C ASP A 31 -34.63 21.25 -56.98
N LYS A 32 -34.38 20.35 -57.96
CA LYS A 32 -33.33 20.35 -59.03
C LYS A 32 -31.92 19.70 -58.87
N ARG A 33 -31.84 18.44 -59.33
CA ARG A 33 -31.08 17.89 -60.51
C ARG A 33 -29.54 18.06 -60.66
N ARG A 34 -28.81 16.91 -60.70
CA ARG A 34 -28.06 16.23 -61.83
C ARG A 34 -27.13 17.04 -62.80
N PRO A 35 -26.16 16.43 -63.55
CA PRO A 35 -25.94 14.99 -63.88
C PRO A 35 -24.45 14.48 -63.85
N GLU A 36 -24.21 13.31 -64.47
CA GLU A 36 -22.94 12.56 -64.68
C GLU A 36 -22.16 13.06 -65.96
N SER A 37 -21.05 12.50 -66.54
CA SER A 37 -20.44 11.14 -66.53
C SER A 37 -19.04 11.00 -67.22
N ARG A 38 -18.31 9.89 -66.94
CA ARG A 38 -17.48 8.99 -67.83
C ARG A 38 -16.11 9.37 -68.50
N LYS A 39 -15.15 8.41 -68.35
CA LYS A 39 -14.14 7.84 -69.33
C LYS A 39 -12.91 8.71 -69.77
N THR A 40 -11.74 8.20 -70.24
CA THR A 40 -11.15 6.84 -70.52
C THR A 40 -9.58 6.80 -70.52
N GLU A 41 -9.01 5.58 -70.55
CA GLU A 41 -7.67 5.02 -70.97
C GLU A 41 -6.68 5.90 -71.82
N THR A 42 -5.34 5.69 -71.95
CA THR A 42 -4.34 4.55 -71.90
C THR A 42 -2.94 5.07 -71.40
N GLY A 43 -1.76 4.41 -71.37
CA GLY A 43 -1.28 3.01 -71.49
C GLY A 43 0.15 2.82 -72.11
N LYS A 44 0.95 1.83 -71.63
CA LYS A 44 2.31 1.32 -72.09
C LYS A 44 3.57 2.15 -71.68
N GLY A 45 4.77 1.57 -71.47
CA GLY A 45 5.20 0.14 -71.41
C GLY A 45 6.74 -0.10 -71.39
N VAL A 46 7.17 -1.39 -71.38
CA VAL A 46 8.57 -1.95 -71.50
C VAL A 46 9.50 -1.83 -70.27
N GLY A 47 10.30 -2.84 -69.83
CA GLY A 47 10.31 -4.29 -70.17
C GLY A 47 11.58 -5.09 -69.73
N HIS A 48 11.45 -6.43 -69.62
CA HIS A 48 12.51 -7.49 -69.55
C HIS A 48 13.33 -7.65 -68.22
N LYS A 49 13.37 -8.84 -67.58
CA LYS A 49 14.19 -10.09 -67.80
C LYS A 49 15.68 -9.91 -67.38
N ARG A 50 16.38 -10.85 -66.70
CA ARG A 50 16.25 -12.33 -66.58
C ARG A 50 17.03 -12.90 -65.34
N HIS A 51 16.87 -14.21 -65.06
CA HIS A 51 17.80 -15.26 -64.52
C HIS A 51 19.16 -14.91 -63.86
N ASP A 52 19.79 -15.73 -62.99
CA ASP A 52 19.48 -16.95 -62.19
C ASP A 52 20.67 -17.19 -61.21
N ASP A 53 20.56 -18.13 -60.24
CA ASP A 53 21.62 -19.08 -59.78
C ASP A 53 23.01 -18.59 -59.22
N ASN A 54 23.77 -19.30 -58.37
CA ASN A 54 23.54 -20.51 -57.56
C ASN A 54 24.52 -20.62 -56.34
N THR A 55 24.45 -21.77 -55.64
CA THR A 55 25.46 -22.49 -54.79
C THR A 55 26.96 -22.18 -54.93
N SER A 56 27.88 -22.51 -54.01
CA SER A 56 27.86 -22.93 -52.58
C SER A 56 29.32 -23.11 -52.07
N ASP A 57 29.50 -23.35 -50.75
CA ASP A 57 30.67 -23.99 -50.10
C ASP A 57 32.08 -23.32 -50.21
N GLY A 58 33.02 -23.53 -49.27
CA GLY A 58 32.95 -24.17 -47.95
C GLY A 58 34.33 -24.44 -47.33
N LEU A 59 34.35 -24.82 -46.03
CA LEU A 59 35.48 -25.45 -45.28
C LEU A 59 36.76 -24.59 -45.03
N ALA A 60 37.56 -24.75 -43.96
CA ALA A 60 37.36 -25.34 -42.62
C ALA A 60 38.58 -25.01 -41.69
N LEU A 61 38.50 -25.37 -40.39
CA LEU A 61 39.59 -25.51 -39.39
C LEU A 61 40.24 -24.20 -38.85
N ALA A 62 40.73 -24.09 -37.59
CA ALA A 62 40.49 -24.84 -36.34
C ALA A 62 41.11 -24.15 -35.09
N LEU A 63 40.44 -24.26 -33.91
CA LEU A 63 40.96 -24.07 -32.52
C LEU A 63 41.45 -22.65 -32.12
N SER A 64 41.57 -22.24 -30.84
CA SER A 64 41.32 -22.92 -29.54
C SER A 64 40.80 -21.96 -28.43
N ASP A 65 39.84 -22.46 -27.64
CA ASP A 65 39.54 -22.24 -26.20
C ASP A 65 39.36 -20.86 -25.50
N PHE A 66 38.65 -20.96 -24.36
CA PHE A 66 38.39 -19.97 -23.30
C PHE A 66 37.53 -18.73 -23.62
N GLU A 67 36.20 -18.92 -23.69
CA GLU A 67 35.24 -17.87 -23.32
C GLU A 67 33.97 -18.43 -22.63
N VAL A 68 33.43 -17.69 -21.65
CA VAL A 68 32.26 -18.11 -20.85
C VAL A 68 30.96 -17.62 -21.50
N VAL A 69 30.32 -18.51 -22.27
CA VAL A 69 29.17 -18.17 -23.11
C VAL A 69 27.86 -18.03 -22.31
N ARG A 70 27.39 -16.79 -22.18
CA ARG A 70 26.03 -16.44 -21.70
C ARG A 70 24.97 -16.83 -22.75
N ARG A 71 23.81 -17.36 -22.33
CA ARG A 71 22.73 -17.81 -23.23
C ARG A 71 21.50 -16.91 -23.18
N SER A 72 20.85 -16.73 -24.33
CA SER A 72 19.85 -15.69 -24.56
C SER A 72 18.40 -16.18 -24.50
N LEU A 73 17.62 -15.60 -23.59
CA LEU A 73 16.18 -15.84 -23.45
C LEU A 73 15.36 -14.87 -24.32
N GLY A 74 15.30 -15.12 -25.63
CA GLY A 74 14.43 -14.38 -26.55
C GLY A 74 13.04 -15.02 -26.75
N PRO A 75 12.02 -14.27 -27.21
CA PRO A 75 10.73 -14.84 -27.61
C PRO A 75 10.91 -15.86 -28.75
N VAL A 76 10.47 -17.10 -28.51
CA VAL A 76 10.80 -18.28 -29.33
C VAL A 76 9.92 -18.39 -30.58
N PRO A 77 10.47 -18.68 -31.78
CA PRO A 77 9.69 -18.93 -32.99
C PRO A 77 8.85 -20.21 -32.90
N ALA A 78 7.56 -20.12 -33.24
CA ALA A 78 6.56 -21.22 -33.18
C ALA A 78 6.81 -22.44 -34.12
N GLN A 79 7.98 -22.57 -34.72
CA GLN A 79 8.22 -23.41 -35.90
C GLN A 79 8.76 -24.83 -35.62
N LYS A 80 9.20 -25.14 -34.39
CA LYS A 80 9.95 -26.38 -34.09
C LYS A 80 9.16 -27.56 -33.48
N TYR A 81 7.84 -27.42 -33.31
CA TYR A 81 6.93 -28.52 -32.92
C TYR A 81 5.80 -28.76 -33.93
N MET A 82 5.82 -28.05 -35.06
CA MET A 82 4.89 -28.24 -36.19
C MET A 82 5.24 -29.50 -37.00
N ASN A 83 5.09 -30.68 -36.39
CA ASN A 83 4.91 -31.90 -37.15
C ASN A 83 3.63 -31.75 -37.98
N LYS A 84 3.71 -32.01 -39.30
CA LYS A 84 2.57 -31.83 -40.22
C LYS A 84 1.36 -32.67 -39.76
N PRO A 85 0.20 -32.06 -39.50
CA PRO A 85 -1.03 -32.83 -39.25
C PRO A 85 -1.51 -33.44 -40.58
N ASN A 86 -1.15 -34.70 -40.82
CA ASN A 86 -1.58 -35.46 -41.99
C ASN A 86 -3.04 -35.96 -41.84
N SER A 87 -4.01 -35.05 -41.89
CA SER A 87 -5.41 -35.38 -42.21
C SER A 87 -6.16 -34.20 -42.85
N PRO A 88 -6.79 -34.37 -44.02
CA PRO A 88 -7.59 -33.34 -44.66
C PRO A 88 -9.08 -33.48 -44.28
N LEU A 89 -9.52 -32.81 -43.21
CA LEU A 89 -10.95 -32.69 -42.89
C LEU A 89 -11.61 -31.56 -43.72
N THR A 90 -12.17 -31.94 -44.86
CA THR A 90 -12.74 -31.04 -45.87
C THR A 90 -14.19 -30.64 -45.56
N GLU A 91 -14.40 -29.68 -44.64
CA GLU A 91 -15.67 -28.91 -44.58
C GLU A 91 -15.59 -27.58 -43.79
N GLY A 92 -14.73 -27.48 -42.76
CA GLY A 92 -14.70 -26.37 -41.78
C GLY A 92 -14.17 -24.98 -42.23
N GLY A 93 -14.32 -24.61 -43.51
CA GLY A 93 -13.57 -23.50 -44.14
C GLY A 93 -13.78 -22.09 -43.56
N LYS A 94 -14.94 -21.78 -42.98
CA LYS A 94 -15.18 -20.47 -42.31
C LYS A 94 -14.66 -20.45 -40.87
N ASN A 95 -14.98 -21.47 -40.06
CA ASN A 95 -14.59 -21.54 -38.66
C ASN A 95 -13.07 -21.54 -38.47
N ARG A 96 -12.34 -22.19 -39.38
CA ARG A 96 -10.87 -22.18 -39.39
C ARG A 96 -10.28 -20.76 -39.42
N LYS A 97 -10.79 -19.86 -40.28
CA LYS A 97 -10.31 -18.47 -40.36
C LYS A 97 -10.55 -17.69 -39.06
N ILE A 98 -11.69 -17.93 -38.40
CA ILE A 98 -12.03 -17.30 -37.12
C ILE A 98 -11.07 -17.79 -36.02
N ILE A 99 -10.78 -19.09 -35.98
CA ILE A 99 -9.82 -19.69 -35.06
C ILE A 99 -8.39 -19.16 -35.31
N GLU A 100 -7.98 -19.01 -36.57
CA GLU A 100 -6.70 -18.42 -36.96
C GLU A 100 -6.61 -16.92 -36.53
N LYS A 101 -7.68 -16.12 -36.72
CA LYS A 101 -7.78 -14.75 -36.16
C LYS A 101 -7.70 -14.74 -34.62
N LEU A 102 -8.38 -15.65 -33.94
CA LEU A 102 -8.34 -15.75 -32.46
C LEU A 102 -6.94 -16.08 -31.94
N LYS A 103 -6.23 -17.04 -32.55
CA LYS A 103 -4.81 -17.31 -32.27
C LYS A 103 -3.96 -16.04 -32.39
N LEU A 104 -4.13 -15.27 -33.47
CA LEU A 104 -3.42 -14.00 -33.67
C LEU A 104 -3.72 -12.97 -32.57
N SER A 105 -4.96 -12.94 -32.05
CA SER A 105 -5.34 -12.00 -30.99
C SER A 105 -4.68 -12.34 -29.64
N VAL A 106 -4.53 -13.63 -29.33
CA VAL A 106 -3.79 -14.10 -28.14
C VAL A 106 -2.30 -13.79 -28.30
N THR A 107 -1.69 -14.13 -29.43
CA THR A 107 -0.27 -13.80 -29.71
C THR A 107 0.00 -12.30 -29.63
N LEU A 108 -0.86 -11.46 -30.22
CA LEU A 108 -0.74 -10.01 -30.13
C LEU A 108 -0.87 -9.51 -28.68
N ARG A 109 -1.82 -10.04 -27.89
CA ARG A 109 -1.97 -9.65 -26.49
C ARG A 109 -0.73 -10.00 -25.67
N GLU A 110 -0.23 -11.23 -25.77
CA GLU A 110 0.94 -11.66 -25.00
C GLU A 110 2.21 -10.88 -25.44
N ASN A 111 2.37 -10.54 -26.73
CA ASN A 111 3.43 -9.65 -27.20
C ASN A 111 3.34 -8.22 -26.61
N ILE A 112 2.13 -7.64 -26.53
CA ILE A 112 1.91 -6.32 -25.90
C ILE A 112 2.19 -6.40 -24.40
N ARG A 113 1.65 -7.42 -23.71
CA ARG A 113 1.90 -7.66 -22.28
C ARG A 113 3.39 -7.77 -22.01
N TYR A 114 4.12 -8.56 -22.78
CA TYR A 114 5.57 -8.77 -22.64
C TYR A 114 6.35 -7.46 -22.70
N ILE A 115 6.07 -6.64 -23.72
CA ILE A 115 6.73 -5.34 -23.93
C ILE A 115 6.36 -4.35 -22.81
N PHE A 116 5.10 -4.33 -22.36
CA PHE A 116 4.67 -3.47 -21.26
C PHE A 116 5.29 -3.91 -19.92
N SER A 117 5.36 -5.22 -19.64
CA SER A 117 6.06 -5.72 -18.45
C SER A 117 7.55 -5.43 -18.49
N TYR A 118 8.22 -5.51 -19.65
CA TYR A 118 9.64 -5.12 -19.74
C TYR A 118 9.85 -3.62 -19.48
N LEU A 119 8.94 -2.75 -19.96
CA LEU A 119 8.99 -1.31 -19.67
C LEU A 119 8.68 -0.97 -18.21
N LEU A 120 8.00 -1.86 -17.47
CA LEU A 120 7.69 -1.70 -16.04
C LEU A 120 8.76 -2.32 -15.14
N TYR A 121 9.34 -3.47 -15.50
CA TYR A 121 10.16 -4.30 -14.61
C TYR A 121 11.51 -4.73 -15.21
N GLY A 122 11.86 -4.23 -16.40
CA GLY A 122 13.18 -4.39 -17.02
C GLY A 122 14.22 -3.41 -16.48
N HIS A 123 15.26 -3.14 -17.27
CA HIS A 123 16.41 -2.32 -16.87
C HIS A 123 16.08 -0.80 -16.85
N GLU A 124 16.56 -0.09 -15.80
CA GLU A 124 16.50 1.37 -15.53
C GLU A 124 15.53 2.13 -16.44
N ASN A 125 14.25 1.87 -16.19
CA ASN A 125 13.15 2.43 -16.93
C ASN A 125 12.98 3.90 -16.55
N GLY A 126 13.62 4.77 -17.34
CA GLY A 126 13.50 6.23 -17.31
C GLY A 126 12.09 6.75 -17.69
N LEU A 127 11.07 6.22 -17.03
CA LEU A 127 9.70 6.66 -17.00
C LEU A 127 9.50 7.50 -15.73
N THR A 128 8.68 8.55 -15.79
CA THR A 128 8.23 9.23 -14.56
C THR A 128 7.21 8.37 -13.80
N GLU A 129 6.96 8.67 -12.53
CA GLU A 129 5.93 7.99 -11.72
C GLU A 129 4.56 7.96 -12.42
N GLU A 130 4.15 9.09 -13.02
CA GLU A 130 2.90 9.18 -13.79
C GLU A 130 2.89 8.26 -15.02
N GLN A 131 4.02 8.14 -15.72
CA GLN A 131 4.19 7.28 -16.88
C GLN A 131 4.22 5.80 -16.49
N TYR A 132 4.90 5.46 -15.38
CA TYR A 132 4.93 4.13 -14.79
C TYR A 132 3.53 3.70 -14.35
N ALA A 133 2.84 4.49 -13.53
CA ALA A 133 1.49 4.19 -13.03
C ALA A 133 0.48 4.06 -14.18
N SER A 134 0.59 4.91 -15.20
CA SER A 134 -0.23 4.81 -16.41
C SER A 134 0.01 3.51 -17.17
N LEU A 135 1.27 3.10 -17.33
CA LEU A 135 1.63 1.88 -18.04
C LEU A 135 1.25 0.62 -17.24
N HIS A 136 1.42 0.66 -15.91
CA HIS A 136 1.02 -0.41 -14.99
C HIS A 136 -0.48 -0.66 -15.06
N MET A 137 -1.29 0.40 -15.04
CA MET A 137 -2.73 0.30 -15.16
C MET A 137 -3.13 -0.36 -16.49
N LEU A 138 -2.52 0.01 -17.63
CA LEU A 138 -2.77 -0.64 -18.92
C LEU A 138 -2.28 -2.09 -18.98
N TYR A 139 -1.14 -2.40 -18.35
CA TYR A 139 -0.63 -3.76 -18.21
C TYR A 139 -1.59 -4.63 -17.40
N ASP A 140 -2.13 -4.14 -16.28
CA ASP A 140 -3.10 -4.85 -15.44
C ASP A 140 -4.37 -5.18 -16.20
N ILE A 141 -4.92 -4.26 -16.99
CA ILE A 141 -6.15 -4.47 -17.77
C ILE A 141 -5.92 -5.55 -18.83
N LEU A 142 -4.70 -5.62 -19.41
CA LEU A 142 -4.29 -6.69 -20.33
C LEU A 142 -4.07 -8.04 -19.61
N ARG A 143 -3.53 -8.05 -18.38
CA ARG A 143 -3.35 -9.24 -17.52
C ARG A 143 -4.71 -9.80 -17.06
N LYS A 144 -5.63 -8.93 -16.63
CA LYS A 144 -7.05 -9.20 -16.33
C LYS A 144 -7.88 -9.58 -17.59
N ARG A 145 -7.26 -9.56 -18.79
CA ARG A 145 -7.85 -9.88 -20.11
C ARG A 145 -9.06 -9.02 -20.51
N MET A 146 -9.22 -7.84 -19.91
CA MET A 146 -10.37 -6.95 -20.09
C MET A 146 -10.33 -6.12 -21.40
N VAL A 147 -9.36 -6.35 -22.29
CA VAL A 147 -9.29 -5.72 -23.62
C VAL A 147 -9.53 -6.77 -24.70
N HIS A 148 -10.52 -6.57 -25.56
CA HIS A 148 -10.83 -7.46 -26.67
C HIS A 148 -9.84 -7.29 -27.84
N VAL A 149 -8.62 -7.82 -27.69
CA VAL A 149 -7.51 -7.67 -28.66
C VAL A 149 -7.84 -8.22 -30.06
N TYR A 150 -8.88 -9.05 -30.21
CA TYR A 150 -9.44 -9.44 -31.52
C TYR A 150 -9.81 -8.22 -32.38
N ASN A 151 -10.42 -7.19 -31.79
CA ASN A 151 -10.81 -5.96 -32.48
C ASN A 151 -9.59 -5.14 -32.95
N MET A 152 -8.46 -5.31 -32.26
CA MET A 152 -7.20 -4.62 -32.55
C MET A 152 -6.42 -5.27 -33.72
N LEU A 153 -6.77 -6.49 -34.17
CA LEU A 153 -6.04 -7.21 -35.23
C LEU A 153 -5.82 -6.39 -36.51
N HIS A 154 -6.75 -5.50 -36.82
CA HIS A 154 -6.68 -4.59 -37.97
C HIS A 154 -5.45 -3.63 -37.95
N ILE A 155 -4.72 -3.53 -36.82
CA ILE A 155 -3.48 -2.74 -36.74
C ILE A 155 -2.22 -3.51 -37.15
N LEU A 156 -2.24 -4.84 -37.24
CA LEU A 156 -1.04 -5.63 -37.57
C LEU A 156 -0.31 -5.13 -38.84
N PRO A 157 -1.00 -4.76 -39.95
CA PRO A 157 -0.34 -4.21 -41.14
C PRO A 157 0.19 -2.78 -40.96
N LYS A 158 -0.30 -2.05 -39.95
CA LYS A 158 0.17 -0.70 -39.60
C LYS A 158 1.46 -0.75 -38.78
N LEU A 159 1.76 -1.87 -38.11
CA LEU A 159 2.96 -2.09 -37.30
C LEU A 159 4.18 -2.52 -38.14
N GLU A 160 3.98 -3.05 -39.35
CA GLU A 160 5.04 -3.44 -40.28
C GLU A 160 5.87 -2.19 -40.68
N ASN A 161 7.21 -2.31 -40.65
CA ASN A 161 8.15 -1.23 -41.02
C ASN A 161 7.98 0.09 -40.22
N LYS A 162 7.59 0.01 -38.94
CA LYS A 162 7.54 1.13 -37.98
C LYS A 162 8.53 0.96 -36.83
N ASP A 163 9.01 2.08 -36.28
CA ASP A 163 9.86 2.11 -35.09
C ASP A 163 9.05 1.81 -33.80
N LYS A 164 9.71 1.70 -32.64
CA LYS A 164 9.04 1.30 -31.39
C LYS A 164 8.11 2.38 -30.85
N ASN A 165 8.43 3.66 -31.09
CA ASN A 165 7.56 4.78 -30.73
C ASN A 165 6.25 4.75 -31.54
N GLN A 166 6.31 4.60 -32.86
CA GLN A 166 5.14 4.52 -33.73
C GLN A 166 4.37 3.21 -33.56
N GLN A 167 5.05 2.06 -33.41
CA GLN A 167 4.39 0.78 -33.11
C GLN A 167 3.56 0.88 -31.83
N THR A 168 4.14 1.43 -30.75
CA THR A 168 3.43 1.56 -29.47
C THR A 168 2.34 2.63 -29.52
N LYS A 169 2.56 3.76 -30.21
CA LYS A 169 1.50 4.74 -30.48
C LYS A 169 0.30 4.08 -31.18
N ILE A 170 0.53 3.24 -32.19
CA ILE A 170 -0.53 2.52 -32.93
C ILE A 170 -1.28 1.53 -32.02
N VAL A 171 -0.56 0.75 -31.20
CA VAL A 171 -1.15 -0.15 -30.19
C VAL A 171 -2.04 0.64 -29.22
N LEU A 172 -1.50 1.67 -28.57
CA LEU A 172 -2.25 2.50 -27.60
C LEU A 172 -3.45 3.19 -28.26
N SER A 173 -3.33 3.62 -29.52
CA SER A 173 -4.45 4.24 -30.26
C SER A 173 -5.61 3.26 -30.45
N SER A 174 -5.31 1.99 -30.75
CA SER A 174 -6.35 0.95 -30.88
C SER A 174 -6.83 0.41 -29.53
N MET A 175 -6.02 0.51 -28.47
CA MET A 175 -6.49 0.28 -27.10
C MET A 175 -7.53 1.34 -26.68
N ILE A 176 -7.38 2.61 -27.05
CA ILE A 176 -8.37 3.66 -26.74
C ILE A 176 -9.78 3.31 -27.27
N GLU A 177 -9.86 2.65 -28.42
CA GLU A 177 -11.12 2.19 -29.03
C GLU A 177 -11.74 0.97 -28.30
N ASN A 178 -10.98 0.28 -27.45
CA ASN A 178 -11.34 -1.00 -26.83
C ASN A 178 -11.15 -1.03 -25.30
N LEU A 179 -10.84 0.11 -24.68
CA LEU A 179 -10.71 0.30 -23.24
C LEU A 179 -12.01 0.88 -22.65
N PRO A 180 -12.35 0.57 -21.39
CA PRO A 180 -13.38 1.30 -20.66
C PRO A 180 -13.12 2.82 -20.67
N PRO A 181 -14.15 3.68 -20.77
CA PRO A 181 -13.96 5.13 -21.01
C PRO A 181 -13.02 5.83 -20.01
N TYR A 182 -13.08 5.45 -18.73
CA TYR A 182 -12.24 5.98 -17.65
C TYR A 182 -10.73 5.64 -17.80
N LEU A 183 -10.41 4.58 -18.54
CA LEU A 183 -9.04 4.10 -18.82
C LEU A 183 -8.51 4.63 -20.15
N SER A 184 -9.38 5.17 -21.01
CA SER A 184 -8.97 5.82 -22.27
C SER A 184 -8.06 7.03 -22.02
N CYS A 185 -8.20 7.72 -20.89
CA CYS A 185 -7.33 8.83 -20.46
C CYS A 185 -5.87 8.38 -20.33
N THR A 186 -5.64 7.21 -19.71
CA THR A 186 -4.32 6.63 -19.44
C THR A 186 -3.55 6.33 -20.73
N ALA A 187 -4.21 5.74 -21.73
CA ALA A 187 -3.61 5.50 -23.04
C ALA A 187 -3.38 6.81 -23.84
N LYS A 188 -4.28 7.81 -23.72
CA LYS A 188 -4.08 9.13 -24.33
C LYS A 188 -2.87 9.87 -23.77
N PHE A 189 -2.67 9.80 -22.44
CA PHE A 189 -1.51 10.39 -21.76
C PHE A 189 -0.19 9.81 -22.30
N LEU A 190 -0.03 8.48 -22.30
CA LEU A 190 1.18 7.82 -22.83
C LEU A 190 1.43 8.12 -24.32
N ILE A 191 0.37 8.22 -25.13
CA ILE A 191 0.48 8.68 -26.53
C ILE A 191 0.98 10.14 -26.62
N GLY A 192 0.59 11.00 -25.69
CA GLY A 192 1.12 12.37 -25.55
C GLY A 192 2.60 12.38 -25.20
N GLU A 193 2.99 11.64 -24.16
CA GLU A 193 4.38 11.58 -23.67
C GLU A 193 5.35 10.99 -24.72
N ILE A 194 4.92 10.02 -25.53
CA ILE A 194 5.68 9.51 -26.69
C ILE A 194 5.79 10.57 -27.80
N GLN A 195 4.71 11.33 -28.08
CA GLN A 195 4.72 12.38 -29.10
C GLN A 195 5.59 13.59 -28.72
N LEU A 196 5.59 13.95 -27.44
CA LEU A 196 6.47 14.97 -26.86
C LEU A 196 7.91 14.48 -26.68
N LYS A 197 8.22 13.24 -27.08
CA LYS A 197 9.53 12.56 -26.95
C LYS A 197 10.06 12.42 -25.52
N LYS A 198 9.20 12.61 -24.51
CA LYS A 198 9.55 12.39 -23.09
C LYS A 198 9.76 10.90 -22.81
N ILE A 199 8.96 10.04 -23.46
CA ILE A 199 9.23 8.59 -23.53
C ILE A 199 9.86 8.29 -24.89
N ASN A 200 11.03 7.63 -24.90
CA ASN A 200 11.67 7.18 -26.14
C ASN A 200 11.84 5.66 -26.17
N LEU A 201 10.83 4.97 -26.70
CA LEU A 201 10.76 3.51 -26.77
C LEU A 201 11.77 2.91 -27.75
N ASN A 202 12.35 3.70 -28.67
CA ASN A 202 13.48 3.23 -29.50
C ASN A 202 14.76 3.02 -28.67
N VAL A 203 14.88 3.69 -27.52
CA VAL A 203 15.98 3.51 -26.56
C VAL A 203 15.59 2.47 -25.51
N LEU A 204 14.43 2.62 -24.87
CA LEU A 204 13.96 1.72 -23.81
C LEU A 204 13.72 0.28 -24.32
N LEU A 205 13.35 0.09 -25.59
CA LEU A 205 13.20 -1.22 -26.24
C LEU A 205 14.32 -1.52 -27.24
N ARG A 206 15.54 -1.05 -26.97
CA ARG A 206 16.75 -1.51 -27.67
C ARG A 206 16.99 -2.99 -27.36
N PRO A 207 17.18 -3.88 -28.36
CA PRO A 207 17.48 -5.29 -28.10
C PRO A 207 18.73 -5.47 -27.23
N THR A 208 18.69 -6.41 -26.29
CA THR A 208 19.83 -6.76 -25.43
C THR A 208 20.53 -8.02 -25.96
N LYS A 209 21.50 -8.58 -25.22
CA LYS A 209 22.09 -9.89 -25.58
C LYS A 209 21.07 -11.03 -25.48
N SER A 210 20.13 -10.96 -24.52
CA SER A 210 19.04 -11.92 -24.33
C SER A 210 17.75 -11.51 -25.05
N GLU A 211 17.38 -10.23 -24.99
CA GLU A 211 16.00 -9.79 -25.25
C GLU A 211 15.74 -9.17 -26.63
N ARG A 212 14.55 -9.43 -27.19
CA ARG A 212 14.10 -8.91 -28.50
C ARG A 212 12.63 -8.48 -28.48
N PHE A 213 12.39 -7.17 -28.48
CA PHE A 213 11.06 -6.59 -28.36
C PHE A 213 10.35 -6.42 -29.72
N ASN A 214 9.36 -7.26 -30.02
CA ASN A 214 8.58 -7.18 -31.25
C ASN A 214 7.09 -7.48 -31.04
N TYR A 215 6.22 -6.49 -31.28
CA TYR A 215 4.76 -6.67 -31.28
C TYR A 215 4.27 -7.70 -32.32
N LEU A 216 5.06 -7.96 -33.37
CA LEU A 216 4.79 -8.95 -34.41
C LEU A 216 5.58 -10.27 -34.21
N ALA A 217 6.10 -10.54 -33.01
CA ALA A 217 6.71 -11.85 -32.72
C ALA A 217 5.67 -12.97 -32.91
N ASN A 218 6.07 -14.09 -33.50
CA ASN A 218 5.20 -15.24 -33.81
C ASN A 218 3.96 -14.95 -34.68
N ILE A 219 3.93 -13.83 -35.40
CA ILE A 219 2.89 -13.51 -36.37
C ILE A 219 3.48 -13.61 -37.78
N SER A 220 2.94 -14.52 -38.62
CA SER A 220 3.42 -14.71 -40.00
C SER A 220 2.95 -13.57 -40.90
N ARG A 221 3.65 -13.33 -42.02
CA ARG A 221 3.30 -12.26 -42.96
C ARG A 221 1.93 -12.50 -43.61
N ASP A 222 1.60 -13.75 -43.89
CA ASP A 222 0.30 -14.13 -44.48
C ASP A 222 -0.85 -13.85 -43.50
N SER A 223 -0.64 -14.11 -42.21
CA SER A 223 -1.58 -13.72 -41.15
C SER A 223 -1.77 -12.21 -41.05
N ILE A 224 -0.71 -11.41 -41.25
CA ILE A 224 -0.83 -9.95 -41.33
C ILE A 224 -1.68 -9.54 -42.54
N VAL A 225 -1.51 -10.19 -43.70
CA VAL A 225 -2.37 -9.92 -44.87
C VAL A 225 -3.83 -10.28 -44.60
N GLN A 226 -4.10 -11.43 -43.97
CA GLN A 226 -5.46 -11.86 -43.60
C GLN A 226 -6.13 -10.92 -42.58
N SER A 227 -5.38 -10.26 -41.70
CA SER A 227 -5.94 -9.30 -40.72
C SER A 227 -6.54 -8.02 -41.32
N LYS A 228 -6.40 -7.80 -42.64
CA LYS A 228 -6.91 -6.60 -43.33
C LYS A 228 -8.42 -6.62 -43.57
N THR A 229 -9.06 -7.79 -43.68
CA THR A 229 -10.51 -7.87 -43.90
C THR A 229 -11.26 -7.67 -42.59
N LYS A 230 -11.80 -6.47 -42.39
CA LYS A 230 -12.74 -6.19 -41.30
C LYS A 230 -14.11 -6.73 -41.69
N ASP A 231 -14.31 -8.02 -41.46
CA ASP A 231 -15.50 -8.76 -41.89
C ASP A 231 -16.75 -8.33 -41.09
N THR A 232 -17.42 -7.27 -41.55
CA THR A 232 -18.55 -6.60 -40.85
C THR A 232 -19.82 -7.45 -40.73
N GLU A 233 -19.86 -8.64 -41.32
CA GLU A 233 -20.91 -9.66 -41.12
C GLU A 233 -20.60 -10.60 -39.92
N GLU A 234 -19.45 -10.46 -39.26
CA GLU A 234 -19.03 -11.39 -38.20
C GLU A 234 -19.69 -11.13 -36.83
N GLU A 235 -20.14 -9.92 -36.49
CA GLU A 235 -20.65 -9.60 -35.14
C GLU A 235 -22.15 -9.89 -34.96
N ILE A 236 -22.47 -10.89 -34.12
CA ILE A 236 -23.82 -11.09 -33.58
C ILE A 236 -24.04 -10.15 -32.39
N ARG A 237 -25.20 -9.48 -32.34
CA ARG A 237 -25.66 -8.71 -31.16
C ARG A 237 -26.23 -9.66 -30.10
N GLU A 238 -26.38 -9.17 -28.87
CA GLU A 238 -27.03 -9.93 -27.78
C GLU A 238 -28.36 -10.56 -28.25
N HIS A 239 -28.56 -11.84 -27.94
CA HIS A 239 -29.78 -12.60 -28.28
C HIS A 239 -30.47 -13.18 -27.05
N ASP A 240 -29.74 -13.36 -25.95
CA ASP A 240 -30.26 -13.85 -24.68
C ASP A 240 -29.37 -13.40 -23.50
N LYS A 241 -29.71 -13.84 -22.28
CA LYS A 241 -28.99 -13.50 -21.06
C LYS A 241 -27.56 -14.05 -21.03
N TYR A 242 -27.30 -15.21 -21.61
CA TYR A 242 -26.00 -15.89 -21.50
C TYR A 242 -25.02 -15.45 -22.60
N SER A 243 -25.51 -15.12 -23.80
CA SER A 243 -24.74 -14.40 -24.82
C SER A 243 -24.35 -13.00 -24.35
N ASN A 244 -25.19 -12.28 -23.60
CA ASN A 244 -24.81 -11.01 -22.95
C ASN A 244 -23.62 -11.20 -21.97
N ILE A 245 -23.69 -12.18 -21.07
CA ILE A 245 -22.59 -12.52 -20.13
C ILE A 245 -21.29 -12.83 -20.91
N THR A 246 -21.41 -13.69 -21.92
CA THR A 246 -20.28 -14.08 -22.78
C THR A 246 -19.70 -12.91 -23.57
N GLN A 247 -20.55 -12.03 -24.12
CA GLN A 247 -20.14 -10.84 -24.86
C GLN A 247 -19.41 -9.84 -23.96
N LYS A 248 -19.81 -9.70 -22.68
CA LYS A 248 -19.11 -8.85 -21.70
C LYS A 248 -17.80 -9.46 -21.19
N ALA A 249 -17.71 -10.80 -21.07
CA ALA A 249 -16.51 -11.48 -20.58
C ALA A 249 -15.44 -11.68 -21.67
N LEU A 250 -15.85 -12.01 -22.90
CA LEU A 250 -14.95 -12.42 -23.98
C LEU A 250 -15.06 -11.58 -25.26
N GLY A 251 -16.21 -10.94 -25.50
CA GLY A 251 -16.50 -10.18 -26.71
C GLY A 251 -17.49 -10.87 -27.67
N PRO A 252 -18.05 -10.14 -28.65
CA PRO A 252 -19.14 -10.64 -29.50
C PRO A 252 -18.74 -11.84 -30.38
N MET A 253 -17.48 -11.94 -30.80
CA MET A 253 -16.98 -13.09 -31.57
C MET A 253 -17.10 -14.41 -30.79
N PHE A 254 -16.82 -14.40 -29.49
CA PHE A 254 -16.98 -15.58 -28.64
C PHE A 254 -18.45 -15.90 -28.35
N ALA A 255 -19.30 -14.88 -28.17
CA ALA A 255 -20.75 -15.08 -28.05
C ALA A 255 -21.32 -15.77 -29.30
N LYS A 256 -20.87 -15.38 -30.50
CA LYS A 256 -21.23 -16.05 -31.76
C LYS A 256 -20.71 -17.49 -31.84
N LEU A 257 -19.46 -17.75 -31.46
CA LEU A 257 -18.89 -19.11 -31.50
C LEU A 257 -19.62 -20.06 -30.54
N LEU A 258 -19.95 -19.59 -29.33
CA LEU A 258 -20.74 -20.35 -28.36
C LEU A 258 -22.18 -20.57 -28.87
N HIS A 259 -22.82 -19.54 -29.44
CA HIS A 259 -24.13 -19.72 -30.08
C HIS A 259 -24.09 -20.76 -31.21
N ILE A 260 -23.04 -20.79 -32.03
CA ILE A 260 -22.84 -21.81 -33.08
C ILE A 260 -22.66 -23.21 -32.46
N LEU A 261 -21.88 -23.35 -31.39
CA LEU A 261 -21.69 -24.63 -30.66
C LEU A 261 -22.97 -25.15 -29.98
N HIS A 262 -23.97 -24.28 -29.72
CA HIS A 262 -25.27 -24.68 -29.17
C HIS A 262 -26.36 -24.91 -30.22
N THR A 263 -26.28 -24.30 -31.40
CA THR A 263 -27.34 -24.34 -32.43
C THR A 263 -26.99 -25.20 -33.64
N SER A 264 -25.71 -25.36 -33.95
CA SER A 264 -25.22 -26.41 -34.84
C SER A 264 -24.70 -27.57 -34.00
N THR A 265 -24.82 -28.80 -34.49
CA THR A 265 -24.29 -30.02 -33.85
C THR A 265 -22.77 -30.13 -33.99
N GLY A 266 -22.05 -29.00 -33.95
CA GLY A 266 -20.61 -28.93 -34.12
C GLY A 266 -19.87 -29.24 -32.82
N SER A 267 -18.90 -30.14 -32.88
CA SER A 267 -18.05 -30.45 -31.74
C SER A 267 -17.10 -29.28 -31.42
N LEU A 268 -16.87 -29.05 -30.13
CA LEU A 268 -15.85 -28.13 -29.66
C LEU A 268 -14.47 -28.75 -29.92
N SER A 269 -13.59 -28.09 -30.67
CA SER A 269 -12.21 -28.56 -30.85
C SER A 269 -11.31 -28.19 -29.67
N GLN A 270 -10.22 -28.95 -29.45
CA GLN A 270 -9.21 -28.63 -28.41
C GLN A 270 -8.71 -27.20 -28.57
N GLU A 271 -8.31 -26.84 -29.78
CA GLU A 271 -7.80 -25.52 -30.12
C GLU A 271 -8.80 -24.39 -29.77
N LEU A 272 -10.10 -24.58 -30.03
CA LEU A 272 -11.12 -23.60 -29.67
C LEU A 272 -11.37 -23.54 -28.16
N PHE A 273 -11.35 -24.68 -27.46
CA PHE A 273 -11.43 -24.71 -25.99
C PHE A 273 -10.24 -23.95 -25.35
N GLY A 274 -9.02 -24.21 -25.81
CA GLY A 274 -7.82 -23.49 -25.36
C GLY A 274 -7.92 -22.00 -25.60
N LEU A 275 -8.43 -21.57 -26.76
CA LEU A 275 -8.66 -20.16 -27.08
C LEU A 275 -9.73 -19.51 -26.20
N ILE A 276 -10.80 -20.22 -25.81
CA ILE A 276 -11.78 -19.72 -24.84
C ILE A 276 -11.12 -19.55 -23.47
N LEU A 277 -10.43 -20.58 -22.97
CA LEU A 277 -9.79 -20.59 -21.66
C LEU A 277 -8.69 -19.51 -21.52
N MET A 278 -7.91 -19.30 -22.57
CA MET A 278 -6.84 -18.28 -22.61
C MET A 278 -7.38 -16.85 -22.78
N ASN A 279 -8.69 -16.66 -22.99
CA ASN A 279 -9.32 -15.33 -23.05
C ASN A 279 -10.26 -15.01 -21.88
N LEU A 280 -10.73 -16.00 -21.10
CA LEU A 280 -11.58 -15.74 -19.92
C LEU A 280 -10.87 -14.82 -18.90
N PRO A 281 -11.52 -13.76 -18.40
CA PRO A 281 -11.00 -12.96 -17.29
C PRO A 281 -10.76 -13.79 -16.02
N THR A 282 -9.65 -13.48 -15.35
CA THR A 282 -9.17 -14.14 -14.12
C THR A 282 -8.93 -13.11 -13.01
N SER A 283 -8.79 -13.58 -11.76
CA SER A 283 -8.06 -12.83 -10.74
C SER A 283 -6.62 -12.55 -11.21
N ASN A 284 -6.04 -11.43 -10.78
CA ASN A 284 -4.66 -11.07 -11.14
C ASN A 284 -3.63 -11.72 -10.20
N ASP A 285 -4.09 -12.07 -9.00
CA ASP A 285 -3.24 -12.32 -7.84
C ASP A 285 -2.80 -13.78 -7.72
N ASP A 286 -3.19 -14.62 -8.68
CA ASP A 286 -2.86 -16.04 -8.77
C ASP A 286 -1.91 -16.31 -9.97
N PRO A 287 -0.58 -16.38 -9.75
CA PRO A 287 0.38 -16.72 -10.80
C PRO A 287 0.34 -18.19 -11.22
N VAL A 288 -0.19 -19.08 -10.37
CA VAL A 288 -0.29 -20.52 -10.59
C VAL A 288 -1.46 -20.81 -11.54
N LEU A 289 -2.58 -20.10 -11.39
CA LEU A 289 -3.69 -20.11 -12.34
C LEU A 289 -3.28 -19.58 -13.72
N GLU A 290 -2.47 -18.51 -13.80
CA GLU A 290 -2.03 -17.97 -15.11
C GLU A 290 -1.18 -19.01 -15.88
N GLU A 291 -0.19 -19.63 -15.22
CA GLU A 291 0.67 -20.64 -15.88
C GLU A 291 -0.05 -21.96 -16.15
N ASN A 292 -1.00 -22.39 -15.31
CA ASN A 292 -1.83 -23.56 -15.61
C ASN A 292 -2.77 -23.32 -16.82
N ILE A 293 -3.35 -22.12 -16.95
CA ILE A 293 -4.11 -21.77 -18.16
C ILE A 293 -3.21 -21.71 -19.40
N ARG A 294 -2.01 -21.11 -19.29
CA ARG A 294 -1.03 -21.04 -20.38
C ARG A 294 -0.60 -22.45 -20.82
N TYR A 295 -0.36 -23.36 -19.89
CA TYR A 295 -0.04 -24.76 -20.19
C TYR A 295 -1.20 -25.51 -20.85
N LEU A 296 -2.44 -25.39 -20.35
CA LEU A 296 -3.59 -26.03 -20.99
C LEU A 296 -3.83 -25.49 -22.41
N TYR A 297 -3.58 -24.20 -22.67
CA TYR A 297 -3.59 -23.63 -24.01
C TYR A 297 -2.51 -24.23 -24.93
N GLU A 298 -1.29 -24.46 -24.42
CA GLU A 298 -0.21 -25.14 -25.17
C GLU A 298 -0.54 -26.62 -25.46
N VAL A 299 -1.10 -27.35 -24.50
CA VAL A 299 -1.52 -28.76 -24.65
C VAL A 299 -2.64 -28.90 -25.69
N THR A 300 -3.67 -28.06 -25.58
CA THR A 300 -4.85 -28.11 -26.45
C THR A 300 -4.58 -27.54 -27.85
N GLY A 301 -3.76 -26.50 -27.97
CA GLY A 301 -3.30 -25.95 -29.25
C GLY A 301 -2.43 -26.90 -30.08
N ASN A 302 -1.86 -27.94 -29.44
CA ASN A 302 -1.13 -29.04 -30.09
C ASN A 302 -1.97 -30.34 -30.19
N ASN A 303 -3.25 -30.29 -29.81
CA ASN A 303 -4.21 -31.42 -29.81
C ASN A 303 -3.78 -32.64 -28.96
N LEU A 304 -3.05 -32.43 -27.86
CA LEU A 304 -2.44 -33.53 -27.08
C LEU A 304 -3.39 -34.29 -26.15
N ILE A 305 -4.65 -33.87 -25.99
CA ILE A 305 -5.64 -34.58 -25.16
C ILE A 305 -6.24 -35.74 -25.96
N ILE A 306 -5.95 -36.97 -25.54
CA ILE A 306 -6.43 -38.22 -26.16
C ILE A 306 -7.94 -38.41 -25.89
N ASN A 307 -8.67 -39.04 -26.81
CA ASN A 307 -10.12 -39.27 -26.75
C ASN A 307 -10.95 -37.97 -26.70
N TRP A 308 -10.49 -36.91 -27.36
CA TRP A 308 -11.14 -35.60 -27.33
C TRP A 308 -12.58 -35.61 -27.84
N ASP A 309 -12.97 -36.49 -28.75
CA ASP A 309 -14.35 -36.51 -29.27
C ASP A 309 -15.38 -36.75 -28.15
N PHE A 310 -15.05 -37.57 -27.14
CA PHE A 310 -15.88 -37.74 -25.95
C PHE A 310 -16.00 -36.46 -25.09
N ILE A 311 -14.99 -35.59 -25.14
CA ILE A 311 -14.93 -34.34 -24.39
C ILE A 311 -15.66 -33.21 -25.17
N GLY A 312 -15.32 -33.04 -26.45
CA GLY A 312 -15.78 -31.96 -27.32
C GLY A 312 -17.18 -32.16 -27.93
N ASN A 313 -17.68 -33.39 -28.01
CA ASN A 313 -19.09 -33.64 -28.37
C ASN A 313 -20.01 -33.27 -27.21
N ASP A 314 -21.20 -32.73 -27.53
CA ASP A 314 -22.15 -32.14 -26.59
C ASP A 314 -21.50 -31.16 -25.58
N PRO A 315 -21.12 -29.94 -26.02
CA PRO A 315 -20.55 -28.90 -25.17
C PRO A 315 -21.60 -28.26 -24.25
N VAL A 316 -22.00 -28.98 -23.20
CA VAL A 316 -22.96 -28.51 -22.19
C VAL A 316 -22.40 -27.31 -21.42
N GLY A 317 -23.02 -26.13 -21.54
CA GLY A 317 -22.74 -24.95 -20.73
C GLY A 317 -23.24 -23.67 -21.39
N LYS A 318 -24.23 -23.00 -20.80
CA LYS A 318 -24.98 -21.89 -21.43
C LYS A 318 -24.13 -20.63 -21.68
N ASP A 319 -23.03 -20.48 -20.96
CA ASP A 319 -22.06 -19.38 -21.07
C ASP A 319 -20.63 -19.93 -21.06
N ALA A 320 -19.65 -19.08 -21.39
CA ALA A 320 -18.27 -19.50 -21.52
C ALA A 320 -17.64 -20.10 -20.25
N TYR A 321 -18.03 -19.67 -19.05
CA TYR A 321 -17.52 -20.23 -17.79
C TYR A 321 -18.13 -21.62 -17.55
N THR A 322 -19.44 -21.76 -17.70
CA THR A 322 -20.12 -23.05 -17.54
C THR A 322 -19.66 -24.09 -18.55
N LEU A 323 -19.38 -23.70 -19.80
CA LEU A 323 -18.73 -24.58 -20.78
C LEU A 323 -17.34 -25.01 -20.30
N VAL A 324 -16.50 -24.09 -19.84
CA VAL A 324 -15.13 -24.41 -19.40
C VAL A 324 -15.15 -25.38 -18.22
N PHE A 325 -16.01 -25.18 -17.21
CA PHE A 325 -16.14 -26.15 -16.10
C PHE A 325 -16.64 -27.53 -16.56
N SER A 326 -17.56 -27.57 -17.52
CA SER A 326 -18.06 -28.83 -18.12
C SER A 326 -16.94 -29.60 -18.84
N VAL A 327 -16.19 -28.91 -19.71
CA VAL A 327 -15.06 -29.48 -20.45
C VAL A 327 -13.92 -29.91 -19.52
N LEU A 328 -13.57 -29.10 -18.52
CA LEU A 328 -12.59 -29.47 -17.49
C LEU A 328 -13.04 -30.72 -16.72
N SER A 329 -14.33 -30.84 -16.36
CA SER A 329 -14.85 -32.04 -15.71
C SER A 329 -14.74 -33.29 -16.61
N LYS A 330 -14.98 -33.17 -17.93
CA LYS A 330 -14.78 -34.27 -18.88
C LYS A 330 -13.29 -34.64 -19.04
N ILE A 331 -12.37 -33.66 -19.04
CA ILE A 331 -10.90 -33.87 -19.07
C ILE A 331 -10.43 -34.62 -17.82
N LEU A 332 -10.90 -34.24 -16.63
CA LEU A 332 -10.54 -34.90 -15.36
C LEU A 332 -11.02 -36.36 -15.32
N ASN A 333 -12.25 -36.60 -15.77
CA ASN A 333 -12.88 -37.91 -15.82
C ASN A 333 -12.30 -38.85 -16.89
N ASN A 334 -11.64 -38.32 -17.94
CA ASN A 334 -11.05 -39.12 -19.00
C ASN A 334 -9.82 -39.91 -18.49
N PRO A 335 -9.83 -41.26 -18.46
CA PRO A 335 -8.70 -42.04 -17.93
C PRO A 335 -7.42 -41.88 -18.76
N SER A 336 -7.53 -41.57 -20.06
CA SER A 336 -6.40 -41.44 -21.00
C SER A 336 -5.75 -40.05 -21.03
N THR A 337 -6.22 -39.10 -20.21
CA THR A 337 -5.58 -37.78 -20.08
C THR A 337 -4.39 -37.85 -19.12
N ASP A 338 -3.26 -37.27 -19.52
CA ASP A 338 -2.01 -37.22 -18.75
C ASP A 338 -2.17 -36.55 -17.37
N THR A 339 -1.31 -36.96 -16.43
CA THR A 339 -1.35 -36.51 -15.03
C THR A 339 -1.02 -35.02 -14.86
N ALA A 340 -0.09 -34.44 -15.63
CA ALA A 340 0.18 -33.00 -15.57
C ALA A 340 -0.99 -32.19 -16.15
N VAL A 341 -1.60 -32.67 -17.24
CA VAL A 341 -2.82 -32.07 -17.81
C VAL A 341 -3.98 -32.12 -16.80
N LYS A 342 -4.15 -33.22 -16.05
CA LYS A 342 -5.15 -33.31 -14.98
C LYS A 342 -4.85 -32.41 -13.79
N ASN A 343 -3.59 -32.31 -13.35
CA ASN A 343 -3.17 -31.41 -12.27
C ASN A 343 -3.48 -29.94 -12.63
N ALA A 344 -3.15 -29.51 -13.84
CA ALA A 344 -3.48 -28.18 -14.32
C ALA A 344 -5.00 -27.97 -14.45
N ALA A 345 -5.74 -28.97 -14.98
CA ALA A 345 -7.19 -28.90 -15.13
C ALA A 345 -7.94 -28.78 -13.79
N VAL A 346 -7.52 -29.50 -12.74
CA VAL A 346 -8.17 -29.40 -11.42
C VAL A 346 -7.81 -28.10 -10.72
N TYR A 347 -6.59 -27.58 -10.89
CA TYR A 347 -6.23 -26.25 -10.36
C TYR A 347 -7.09 -25.15 -10.99
N VAL A 348 -7.22 -25.15 -12.32
CA VAL A 348 -8.09 -24.21 -13.02
C VAL A 348 -9.57 -24.39 -12.63
N TYR A 349 -10.03 -25.62 -12.42
CA TYR A 349 -11.39 -25.90 -11.95
C TYR A 349 -11.68 -25.31 -10.55
N ASN A 350 -10.72 -25.38 -9.63
CA ASN A 350 -10.88 -24.86 -8.26
C ASN A 350 -10.76 -23.33 -8.17
N HIS A 351 -9.88 -22.71 -8.97
CA HIS A 351 -9.46 -21.30 -8.76
C HIS A 351 -9.98 -20.30 -9.81
N LEU A 352 -10.55 -20.75 -10.94
CA LEU A 352 -11.15 -19.85 -11.94
C LEU A 352 -12.42 -19.15 -11.40
N LYS A 353 -12.25 -17.95 -10.85
CA LYS A 353 -13.31 -17.16 -10.20
C LYS A 353 -13.65 -15.89 -11.00
N ILE A 354 -14.93 -15.48 -11.01
CA ILE A 354 -15.38 -14.21 -11.61
C ILE A 354 -15.00 -13.08 -10.64
N THR A 355 -14.03 -12.24 -11.03
CA THR A 355 -13.30 -11.39 -10.07
C THR A 355 -13.53 -9.89 -10.31
N PRO A 356 -13.90 -9.09 -9.28
CA PRO A 356 -13.90 -7.63 -9.35
C PRO A 356 -12.48 -7.05 -9.22
N SER A 357 -12.19 -5.94 -9.90
CA SER A 357 -10.83 -5.38 -9.96
C SER A 357 -10.45 -4.56 -8.71
N ILE A 358 -9.40 -5.00 -8.01
CA ILE A 358 -8.63 -4.20 -7.03
C ILE A 358 -7.25 -3.86 -7.66
N TYR A 359 -6.58 -2.84 -7.14
CA TYR A 359 -5.23 -2.40 -7.51
C TYR A 359 -4.49 -1.91 -6.26
N ASP A 360 -3.27 -2.39 -6.04
CA ASP A 360 -2.14 -1.72 -5.36
C ASP A 360 -0.92 -2.66 -5.38
N ASN A 361 0.30 -2.13 -5.56
CA ASN A 361 1.54 -2.92 -5.51
C ASN A 361 2.70 -2.11 -4.88
N PRO A 362 3.22 -2.53 -3.70
CA PRO A 362 4.33 -1.85 -3.04
C PRO A 362 5.74 -2.42 -3.35
N ASN A 363 5.86 -3.55 -4.07
CA ASN A 363 7.09 -4.38 -4.04
C ASN A 363 8.17 -4.05 -5.10
N PHE A 364 7.95 -3.02 -5.92
CA PHE A 364 8.74 -2.70 -7.13
C PHE A 364 10.28 -2.80 -6.96
N LYS A 365 10.83 -2.25 -5.87
CA LYS A 365 12.29 -2.14 -5.64
C LYS A 365 13.02 -3.50 -5.53
N TYR A 366 12.35 -4.55 -5.07
CA TYR A 366 12.95 -5.90 -4.96
C TYR A 366 12.92 -6.66 -6.28
N THR A 367 11.79 -6.60 -6.98
CA THR A 367 11.56 -7.29 -8.26
C THR A 367 12.55 -6.85 -9.34
N TYR A 368 12.93 -5.57 -9.35
CA TYR A 368 13.94 -5.03 -10.27
C TYR A 368 15.29 -5.77 -10.20
N ASN A 369 15.81 -6.05 -8.99
CA ASN A 369 17.14 -6.67 -8.83
C ASN A 369 17.18 -8.13 -9.30
N LEU A 370 16.07 -8.86 -9.15
CA LEU A 370 15.90 -10.25 -9.63
C LEU A 370 15.90 -10.39 -11.15
N ILE A 371 15.58 -9.31 -11.86
CA ILE A 371 15.27 -9.32 -13.30
C ILE A 371 16.33 -8.55 -14.12
N LYS A 372 17.30 -7.90 -13.47
CA LYS A 372 18.38 -7.10 -14.10
C LYS A 372 19.34 -7.92 -14.98
N GLN A 373 19.36 -9.26 -14.87
CA GLN A 373 20.20 -10.17 -15.66
C GLN A 373 19.39 -11.38 -16.19
N ASP A 374 20.06 -12.44 -16.65
CA ASP A 374 19.38 -13.72 -16.86
C ASP A 374 18.84 -14.30 -15.55
N LEU A 375 17.79 -15.14 -15.60
CA LEU A 375 17.00 -15.50 -14.41
C LEU A 375 17.87 -16.22 -13.37
N ASP A 376 18.33 -15.47 -12.37
CA ASP A 376 19.17 -15.99 -11.29
C ASP A 376 18.31 -16.85 -10.36
N LEU A 377 18.43 -18.17 -10.55
CA LEU A 377 17.71 -19.15 -9.75
C LEU A 377 18.17 -19.16 -8.28
N GLY A 378 19.42 -18.77 -8.00
CA GLY A 378 19.93 -18.61 -6.65
C GLY A 378 19.22 -17.47 -5.93
N LEU A 379 19.15 -16.30 -6.58
CA LEU A 379 18.47 -15.12 -6.06
C LEU A 379 16.93 -15.29 -6.02
N LEU A 380 16.34 -16.00 -6.99
CA LEU A 380 14.90 -16.31 -6.97
C LEU A 380 14.52 -17.23 -5.82
N LEU A 381 15.33 -18.26 -5.55
CA LEU A 381 15.13 -19.17 -4.43
C LEU A 381 15.58 -18.58 -3.09
N SER A 382 16.41 -17.52 -3.06
CA SER A 382 16.73 -16.80 -1.81
C SER A 382 15.55 -16.00 -1.25
N ALA A 383 14.42 -15.93 -1.95
CA ALA A 383 13.15 -15.46 -1.39
C ALA A 383 12.55 -16.43 -0.33
N ILE A 384 13.14 -17.62 -0.18
CA ILE A 384 12.78 -18.64 0.83
C ILE A 384 13.86 -18.66 1.92
N VAL A 385 13.62 -17.90 3.00
CA VAL A 385 14.57 -17.69 4.11
C VAL A 385 14.19 -18.46 5.39
N PRO A 386 15.14 -18.98 6.19
CA PRO A 386 14.85 -19.79 7.39
C PRO A 386 14.02 -19.10 8.48
N GLN A 387 14.03 -17.76 8.52
CA GLN A 387 13.24 -16.96 9.46
C GLN A 387 11.74 -16.95 9.11
N GLU A 388 11.36 -17.40 7.91
CA GLU A 388 10.02 -17.24 7.35
C GLU A 388 9.37 -18.52 6.84
N PHE A 389 10.13 -19.57 6.61
CA PHE A 389 9.71 -20.85 6.06
C PHE A 389 10.20 -22.00 6.96
N ASP A 390 9.48 -23.11 7.00
CA ASP A 390 9.86 -24.27 7.80
C ASP A 390 11.06 -25.04 7.22
N GLU A 391 11.71 -25.86 8.04
CA GLU A 391 12.89 -26.64 7.65
C GLU A 391 12.63 -27.56 6.44
N ASP A 392 11.40 -28.07 6.32
CA ASP A 392 10.94 -28.85 5.17
C ASP A 392 11.07 -28.00 3.88
N ALA A 393 10.52 -26.78 3.85
CA ALA A 393 10.63 -25.88 2.70
C ALA A 393 12.06 -25.40 2.42
N ILE A 394 12.87 -25.09 3.45
CA ILE A 394 14.30 -24.75 3.27
C ILE A 394 15.05 -25.88 2.58
N ARG A 395 14.80 -27.13 3.00
CA ARG A 395 15.46 -28.31 2.42
C ARG A 395 15.02 -28.58 0.98
N MET A 396 13.74 -28.37 0.65
CA MET A 396 13.26 -28.51 -0.73
C MET A 396 13.87 -27.46 -1.67
N LYS A 397 14.02 -26.22 -1.19
CA LYS A 397 14.76 -25.15 -1.87
C LYS A 397 16.23 -25.55 -2.11
N ASP A 398 16.92 -26.08 -1.09
CA ASP A 398 18.31 -26.54 -1.22
C ASP A 398 18.47 -27.75 -2.15
N HIS A 399 17.48 -28.66 -2.20
CA HIS A 399 17.46 -29.77 -3.16
C HIS A 399 17.30 -29.29 -4.61
N LEU A 400 16.43 -28.31 -4.89
CA LEU A 400 16.32 -27.70 -6.22
C LEU A 400 17.59 -26.94 -6.61
N LEU A 401 18.15 -26.12 -5.71
CA LEU A 401 19.42 -25.42 -5.94
C LEU A 401 20.54 -26.39 -6.31
N ARG A 402 20.73 -27.43 -5.49
CA ARG A 402 21.72 -28.49 -5.73
C ARG A 402 21.51 -29.14 -7.10
N TYR A 403 20.27 -29.47 -7.46
CA TYR A 403 19.95 -30.09 -8.74
C TYR A 403 20.37 -29.24 -9.94
N PHE A 404 19.94 -27.97 -9.99
CA PHE A 404 20.22 -27.09 -11.13
C PHE A 404 21.68 -26.63 -11.17
N MET A 405 22.34 -26.43 -10.02
CA MET A 405 23.76 -26.09 -9.96
C MET A 405 24.67 -27.25 -10.39
N GLN A 406 24.38 -28.48 -9.97
CA GLN A 406 25.17 -29.65 -10.37
C GLN A 406 24.97 -30.00 -11.86
N ASN A 407 23.78 -29.74 -12.40
CA ASN A 407 23.43 -30.01 -13.80
C ASN A 407 23.41 -28.73 -14.66
N TYR A 408 24.47 -27.91 -14.61
CA TYR A 408 24.55 -26.56 -15.21
C TYR A 408 24.38 -26.48 -16.76
N ARG A 409 24.15 -27.61 -17.44
CA ARG A 409 23.81 -27.68 -18.89
C ARG A 409 22.42 -28.30 -19.15
N ASN A 410 21.55 -28.37 -18.14
CA ASN A 410 20.32 -29.16 -18.24
C ASN A 410 19.26 -28.52 -19.16
N LYS A 411 18.78 -29.32 -20.12
CA LYS A 411 17.64 -29.02 -21.00
C LYS A 411 16.35 -28.77 -20.21
N ASP A 412 16.21 -29.35 -19.03
CA ASP A 412 15.02 -29.21 -18.19
C ASP A 412 14.81 -27.75 -17.73
N LEU A 413 15.90 -26.99 -17.49
CA LEU A 413 15.82 -25.56 -17.17
C LEU A 413 15.49 -24.73 -18.42
N ASP A 414 16.13 -25.02 -19.55
CA ASP A 414 15.81 -24.39 -20.84
C ASP A 414 14.31 -24.56 -21.16
N GLU A 415 13.74 -25.75 -20.99
CA GLU A 415 12.32 -26.05 -21.28
C GLU A 415 11.33 -25.39 -20.30
N ALA A 416 11.70 -25.26 -19.02
CA ALA A 416 10.93 -24.53 -18.02
C ALA A 416 10.88 -23.02 -18.33
N VAL A 417 12.01 -22.39 -18.68
CA VAL A 417 12.11 -20.94 -18.91
C VAL A 417 11.70 -20.53 -20.34
N LYS A 418 11.67 -21.45 -21.31
CA LYS A 418 11.22 -21.27 -22.71
C LYS A 418 9.87 -20.55 -22.82
N GLY A 419 9.90 -19.28 -23.22
CA GLY A 419 8.69 -18.44 -23.36
C GLY A 419 8.09 -17.95 -22.03
N PHE A 420 8.84 -18.00 -20.93
CA PHE A 420 8.41 -17.48 -19.63
C PHE A 420 8.50 -15.95 -19.60
N ASN A 421 7.38 -15.26 -19.31
CA ASN A 421 7.42 -13.82 -19.08
C ASN A 421 7.84 -13.52 -17.63
N ARG A 422 9.14 -13.60 -17.33
CA ARG A 422 9.71 -13.24 -16.01
C ARG A 422 9.33 -11.82 -15.56
N PHE A 423 9.19 -10.88 -16.50
CA PHE A 423 8.78 -9.50 -16.22
C PHE A 423 7.30 -9.40 -15.84
N GLY A 424 6.49 -10.42 -16.10
CA GLY A 424 5.04 -10.42 -15.87
C GLY A 424 4.61 -10.58 -14.41
N TYR A 425 5.57 -10.70 -13.49
CA TYR A 425 5.34 -10.92 -12.07
C TYR A 425 6.03 -9.84 -11.27
N ASP A 426 5.24 -9.15 -10.46
CA ASP A 426 5.56 -7.90 -9.80
C ASP A 426 6.03 -8.07 -8.35
N ASN A 427 5.92 -9.30 -7.82
CA ASN A 427 6.37 -9.77 -6.52
C ASN A 427 7.33 -10.97 -6.72
N PRO A 428 8.49 -11.05 -6.01
CA PRO A 428 9.42 -12.17 -6.10
C PRO A 428 8.79 -13.55 -5.83
N LEU A 429 7.84 -13.64 -4.88
CA LEU A 429 7.13 -14.89 -4.60
C LEU A 429 6.19 -15.30 -5.74
N ASP A 430 5.65 -14.34 -6.49
CA ASP A 430 4.77 -14.63 -7.62
C ASP A 430 5.55 -15.12 -8.84
N LEU A 431 6.72 -14.53 -9.08
CA LEU A 431 7.70 -15.01 -10.08
C LEU A 431 8.14 -16.44 -9.75
N LEU A 432 8.41 -16.72 -8.47
CA LEU A 432 8.80 -18.03 -7.97
C LEU A 432 7.67 -19.07 -8.11
N MET A 433 6.43 -18.74 -7.72
CA MET A 433 5.29 -19.65 -7.88
C MET A 433 5.01 -19.96 -9.35
N ALA A 434 5.07 -18.97 -10.24
CA ALA A 434 4.95 -19.19 -11.67
C ALA A 434 6.06 -20.12 -12.20
N PHE A 435 7.32 -19.89 -11.80
CA PHE A 435 8.45 -20.74 -12.18
C PHE A 435 8.31 -22.20 -11.69
N LEU A 436 7.94 -22.40 -10.42
CA LEU A 436 7.70 -23.74 -9.86
C LEU A 436 6.51 -24.45 -10.55
N THR A 437 5.44 -23.73 -10.87
CA THR A 437 4.30 -24.26 -11.63
C THR A 437 4.73 -24.75 -13.03
N ARG A 438 5.63 -24.01 -13.69
CA ARG A 438 6.17 -24.40 -15.00
C ARG A 438 7.10 -25.60 -14.93
N ILE A 439 7.87 -25.75 -13.85
CA ILE A 439 8.62 -26.98 -13.56
C ILE A 439 7.66 -28.17 -13.50
N LEU A 440 6.56 -28.07 -12.73
CA LEU A 440 5.60 -29.16 -12.55
C LEU A 440 4.84 -29.54 -13.83
N ASN A 441 4.58 -28.58 -14.71
CA ASN A 441 3.80 -28.79 -15.93
C ASN A 441 4.64 -29.21 -17.15
N ARG A 442 5.95 -28.88 -17.20
CA ARG A 442 6.79 -29.09 -18.40
C ARG A 442 7.89 -30.12 -18.25
N ILE A 443 8.37 -30.39 -17.03
CA ILE A 443 9.39 -31.40 -16.83
C ILE A 443 8.71 -32.80 -16.85
N PRO A 444 9.26 -33.80 -17.56
CA PRO A 444 8.66 -35.14 -17.63
C PRO A 444 8.46 -35.78 -16.25
N ALA A 445 7.32 -36.45 -16.05
CA ALA A 445 6.92 -37.06 -14.77
C ALA A 445 7.93 -38.07 -14.17
N SER A 446 8.87 -38.58 -14.98
CA SER A 446 9.99 -39.43 -14.53
C SER A 446 11.06 -38.67 -13.72
N LYS A 447 11.12 -37.34 -13.79
CA LYS A 447 12.05 -36.47 -13.05
C LYS A 447 11.56 -36.15 -11.65
N ILE A 448 11.26 -37.20 -10.89
CA ILE A 448 10.77 -37.14 -9.50
C ILE A 448 11.72 -36.29 -8.63
N GLU A 449 13.03 -36.42 -8.87
CA GLU A 449 14.13 -35.62 -8.29
C GLU A 449 13.95 -34.09 -8.31
N ILE A 450 13.20 -33.55 -9.27
CA ILE A 450 12.87 -32.12 -9.37
C ILE A 450 11.41 -31.87 -8.95
N LEU A 451 10.50 -32.73 -9.42
CA LEU A 451 9.06 -32.53 -9.29
C LEU A 451 8.55 -32.65 -7.85
N GLN A 452 9.14 -33.52 -7.03
CA GLN A 452 8.79 -33.65 -5.61
C GLN A 452 9.17 -32.40 -4.80
N PRO A 453 10.45 -31.94 -4.80
CA PRO A 453 10.82 -30.67 -4.17
C PRO A 453 10.05 -29.46 -4.71
N ALA A 454 9.82 -29.37 -6.02
CA ALA A 454 9.07 -28.25 -6.59
C ALA A 454 7.59 -28.22 -6.16
N ALA A 455 6.94 -29.37 -6.01
CA ALA A 455 5.56 -29.48 -5.54
C ALA A 455 5.43 -29.06 -4.07
N ALA A 456 6.29 -29.61 -3.21
CA ALA A 456 6.29 -29.28 -1.78
C ALA A 456 6.64 -27.80 -1.53
N LEU A 457 7.60 -27.26 -2.29
CA LEU A 457 7.99 -25.85 -2.18
C LEU A 457 6.92 -24.90 -2.72
N LEU A 458 6.23 -25.24 -3.82
CA LEU A 458 5.11 -24.45 -4.32
C LEU A 458 3.98 -24.37 -3.29
N SER A 459 3.65 -25.49 -2.63
CA SER A 459 2.69 -25.52 -1.51
C SER A 459 3.07 -24.55 -0.38
N ALA A 460 4.34 -24.59 0.05
CA ALA A 460 4.86 -23.71 1.09
C ALA A 460 4.81 -22.22 0.70
N VAL A 461 5.14 -21.87 -0.54
CA VAL A 461 5.13 -20.47 -1.03
C VAL A 461 3.70 -19.94 -1.18
N ILE A 462 2.75 -20.75 -1.69
CA ILE A 462 1.32 -20.39 -1.75
C ILE A 462 0.81 -20.11 -0.32
N MET A 463 1.06 -21.02 0.62
CA MET A 463 0.68 -20.82 2.03
C MET A 463 1.30 -19.53 2.60
N LYS A 464 2.61 -19.30 2.37
CA LYS A 464 3.29 -18.10 2.86
C LYS A 464 2.68 -16.81 2.28
N LYS A 465 2.29 -16.78 1.00
CA LYS A 465 1.63 -15.62 0.39
C LYS A 465 0.33 -15.28 1.12
N HIS A 466 -0.57 -16.25 1.28
CA HIS A 466 -1.87 -16.01 1.92
C HIS A 466 -1.75 -15.78 3.44
N VAL A 467 -0.72 -16.35 4.11
CA VAL A 467 -0.42 -16.06 5.52
C VAL A 467 0.18 -14.66 5.71
N ARG A 468 0.83 -14.05 4.70
CA ARG A 468 1.24 -12.63 4.76
C ARG A 468 0.10 -11.62 4.57
N THR A 469 -1.02 -12.00 3.95
CA THR A 469 -2.18 -11.11 3.78
C THR A 469 -2.78 -10.70 5.14
N PHE A 470 -3.13 -9.43 5.33
CA PHE A 470 -3.75 -8.90 6.57
C PHE A 470 -5.23 -9.30 6.77
N THR A 471 -5.57 -10.54 6.44
CA THR A 471 -6.83 -11.18 6.85
C THR A 471 -6.60 -12.00 8.14
N PRO A 472 -7.59 -12.06 9.06
CA PRO A 472 -7.58 -13.01 10.18
C PRO A 472 -7.92 -14.43 9.72
N PHE A 473 -8.41 -14.58 8.48
CA PHE A 473 -8.81 -15.84 7.86
C PHE A 473 -7.79 -16.35 6.85
N VAL A 474 -7.71 -17.68 6.72
CA VAL A 474 -7.01 -18.37 5.61
C VAL A 474 -7.71 -18.05 4.28
N SER A 475 -6.95 -17.86 3.19
CA SER A 475 -7.54 -17.54 1.88
C SER A 475 -8.33 -18.74 1.32
N PRO A 476 -9.52 -18.53 0.70
CA PRO A 476 -10.25 -19.55 -0.08
C PRO A 476 -9.58 -19.88 -1.44
N GLU A 477 -8.29 -19.57 -1.57
CA GLU A 477 -7.38 -20.01 -2.64
C GLU A 477 -6.42 -21.10 -2.14
N VAL A 478 -6.33 -21.31 -0.83
CA VAL A 478 -5.74 -22.52 -0.25
C VAL A 478 -6.77 -23.65 -0.37
N ASP A 479 -6.43 -24.71 -1.08
CA ASP A 479 -7.25 -25.92 -1.22
C ASP A 479 -6.51 -27.19 -0.74
N ILE A 480 -7.26 -28.29 -0.60
CA ILE A 480 -6.71 -29.53 -0.05
C ILE A 480 -5.64 -30.18 -0.95
N LEU A 481 -5.65 -29.94 -2.27
CA LEU A 481 -4.64 -30.46 -3.20
C LEU A 481 -3.34 -29.68 -3.05
N ILE A 482 -3.41 -28.36 -2.92
CA ILE A 482 -2.25 -27.50 -2.60
C ILE A 482 -1.62 -27.97 -1.29
N LEU A 483 -2.42 -28.19 -0.24
CA LEU A 483 -1.91 -28.68 1.05
C LEU A 483 -1.28 -30.07 0.94
N LEU A 484 -1.86 -31.00 0.17
CA LEU A 484 -1.33 -32.35 -0.04
C LEU A 484 0.05 -32.37 -0.71
N GLU A 485 0.35 -31.43 -1.62
CA GLU A 485 1.68 -31.37 -2.26
C GLU A 485 2.81 -31.11 -1.25
N SER A 486 2.55 -30.48 -0.10
CA SER A 486 3.57 -30.28 0.95
C SER A 486 4.16 -31.59 1.49
N LEU A 487 3.42 -32.70 1.34
CA LEU A 487 3.86 -34.03 1.79
C LEU A 487 4.76 -34.76 0.77
N ARG A 488 5.09 -34.12 -0.35
CA ARG A 488 6.00 -34.66 -1.38
C ARG A 488 7.48 -34.39 -1.08
N ASN A 489 7.85 -34.18 0.18
CA ASN A 489 9.25 -34.20 0.62
C ASN A 489 9.80 -35.65 0.53
N PRO A 490 10.88 -35.92 -0.25
CA PRO A 490 11.46 -37.27 -0.41
C PRO A 490 12.07 -37.85 0.88
N ASP A 491 12.33 -37.03 1.90
CA ASP A 491 12.89 -37.46 3.19
C ASP A 491 11.82 -37.97 4.17
N LEU A 492 10.53 -37.83 3.84
CA LEU A 492 9.43 -38.40 4.60
C LEU A 492 9.27 -39.90 4.32
N ASN A 493 8.47 -40.59 5.13
CA ASN A 493 8.21 -42.02 5.01
C ASN A 493 7.84 -42.40 3.54
N PRO A 494 8.53 -43.36 2.89
CA PRO A 494 8.35 -43.67 1.47
C PRO A 494 6.99 -44.28 1.10
N MET A 495 6.14 -44.62 2.07
CA MET A 495 4.72 -44.92 1.82
C MET A 495 3.85 -43.66 1.73
N LEU A 496 4.26 -42.55 2.33
CA LEU A 496 3.48 -41.31 2.39
C LEU A 496 3.24 -40.70 0.99
N PRO A 497 4.24 -40.55 0.09
CA PRO A 497 3.98 -40.10 -1.28
C PRO A 497 2.97 -40.99 -2.02
N LYS A 498 3.04 -42.32 -1.84
CA LYS A 498 2.10 -43.26 -2.48
C LYS A 498 0.67 -43.13 -1.98
N LEU A 499 0.50 -42.88 -0.68
CA LEU A 499 -0.81 -42.58 -0.08
C LEU A 499 -1.34 -41.22 -0.57
N VAL A 500 -0.49 -40.20 -0.60
CA VAL A 500 -0.81 -38.85 -1.11
C VAL A 500 -1.21 -38.88 -2.58
N ASP A 501 -0.47 -39.58 -3.43
CA ASP A 501 -0.80 -39.77 -4.84
C ASP A 501 -2.14 -40.53 -5.01
N SER A 502 -2.42 -41.52 -4.16
CA SER A 502 -3.69 -42.26 -4.17
C SER A 502 -4.89 -41.41 -3.73
N ILE A 503 -4.71 -40.51 -2.75
CA ILE A 503 -5.71 -39.52 -2.33
C ILE A 503 -5.89 -38.48 -3.44
N LYS A 504 -4.80 -37.93 -3.97
CA LYS A 504 -4.81 -36.92 -5.03
C LYS A 504 -5.52 -37.43 -6.28
N LEU A 505 -5.29 -38.68 -6.70
CA LEU A 505 -5.97 -39.29 -7.83
C LEU A 505 -7.49 -39.43 -7.60
N GLU A 506 -7.91 -39.82 -6.40
CA GLU A 506 -9.32 -39.95 -6.00
C GLU A 506 -10.01 -38.58 -5.90
N LEU A 507 -9.32 -37.54 -5.43
CA LEU A 507 -9.83 -36.15 -5.40
C LEU A 507 -9.83 -35.46 -6.77
N THR A 508 -8.83 -35.72 -7.62
CA THR A 508 -8.71 -35.16 -8.98
C THR A 508 -9.78 -35.72 -9.92
N SER A 509 -10.16 -36.99 -9.73
CA SER A 509 -11.31 -37.62 -10.41
C SER A 509 -12.67 -37.22 -9.83
N HIS A 510 -12.70 -36.64 -8.63
CA HIS A 510 -13.92 -36.16 -7.98
C HIS A 510 -13.73 -34.71 -7.49
N PRO A 511 -13.62 -33.71 -8.38
CA PRO A 511 -13.29 -32.33 -7.99
C PRO A 511 -14.31 -31.71 -7.01
N ARG A 512 -15.59 -32.11 -7.07
CA ARG A 512 -16.60 -31.76 -6.06
C ARG A 512 -16.22 -32.22 -4.65
N MET A 513 -15.59 -33.39 -4.54
CA MET A 513 -15.06 -33.93 -3.28
C MET A 513 -13.85 -33.11 -2.82
N SER A 514 -12.95 -32.73 -3.73
CA SER A 514 -11.81 -31.84 -3.43
C SER A 514 -12.26 -30.51 -2.83
N VAL A 515 -13.29 -29.87 -3.42
CA VAL A 515 -13.92 -28.66 -2.87
C VAL A 515 -14.55 -28.93 -1.49
N LEU A 516 -15.26 -30.06 -1.32
CA LEU A 516 -15.89 -30.43 -0.06
C LEU A 516 -14.87 -30.65 1.07
N LEU A 517 -13.76 -31.37 0.84
CA LEU A 517 -12.67 -31.49 1.81
C LEU A 517 -12.06 -30.12 2.14
N SER A 518 -11.94 -29.23 1.15
CA SER A 518 -11.39 -27.89 1.36
C SER A 518 -12.28 -27.02 2.27
N THR A 519 -13.55 -27.37 2.50
CA THR A 519 -14.40 -26.73 3.51
C THR A 519 -14.06 -27.10 4.96
N LEU A 520 -13.16 -28.08 5.17
CA LEU A 520 -12.61 -28.44 6.49
C LEU A 520 -11.32 -27.68 6.83
N ILE A 521 -10.76 -26.91 5.90
CA ILE A 521 -9.57 -26.10 6.16
C ILE A 521 -9.90 -25.10 7.27
N PRO A 522 -9.12 -25.04 8.37
CA PRO A 522 -9.37 -24.09 9.45
C PRO A 522 -9.51 -22.66 8.93
N THR A 523 -10.58 -21.98 9.33
CA THR A 523 -10.74 -20.56 9.03
C THR A 523 -9.76 -19.71 9.84
N GLU A 524 -9.33 -20.17 11.02
CA GLU A 524 -8.42 -19.43 11.89
C GLU A 524 -6.97 -19.60 11.44
N LYS A 525 -6.31 -18.48 11.15
CA LYS A 525 -5.00 -18.41 10.48
C LYS A 525 -3.82 -18.96 11.29
N ASP A 526 -3.91 -18.92 12.63
CA ASP A 526 -2.96 -19.51 13.57
C ASP A 526 -2.88 -21.05 13.48
N LYS A 527 -3.94 -21.70 13.02
CA LYS A 527 -4.02 -23.14 12.79
C LYS A 527 -3.49 -23.56 11.40
N CYS A 528 -3.07 -22.59 10.59
CA CYS A 528 -2.64 -22.77 9.20
C CYS A 528 -1.42 -21.90 8.85
N LEU A 529 -0.46 -21.76 9.78
CA LEU A 529 0.79 -21.02 9.55
C LEU A 529 1.73 -21.75 8.59
N THR A 530 1.71 -23.09 8.58
CA THR A 530 2.40 -23.92 7.58
C THR A 530 1.43 -24.89 6.88
N ALA A 531 1.79 -25.34 5.68
CA ALA A 531 0.98 -26.28 4.89
C ALA A 531 0.72 -27.59 5.68
N ARG A 532 1.77 -28.13 6.31
CA ARG A 532 1.71 -29.37 7.10
C ARG A 532 0.84 -29.23 8.36
N GLN A 533 0.95 -28.11 9.07
CA GLN A 533 0.08 -27.80 10.23
C GLN A 533 -1.40 -27.69 9.78
N CYS A 534 -1.64 -26.94 8.72
CA CYS A 534 -2.98 -26.72 8.16
C CYS A 534 -3.63 -28.05 7.73
N LEU A 535 -2.86 -28.93 7.07
CA LEU A 535 -3.32 -30.25 6.62
C LEU A 535 -3.66 -31.19 7.79
N ILE A 536 -2.84 -31.21 8.85
CA ILE A 536 -3.13 -31.99 10.07
C ILE A 536 -4.45 -31.53 10.69
N ASN A 537 -4.62 -30.22 10.88
CA ASN A 537 -5.83 -29.65 11.46
C ASN A 537 -7.07 -29.86 10.59
N THR A 538 -6.93 -29.81 9.26
CA THR A 538 -7.98 -30.14 8.29
C THR A 538 -8.41 -31.60 8.40
N PHE A 539 -7.45 -32.53 8.42
CA PHE A 539 -7.72 -33.97 8.49
C PHE A 539 -8.25 -34.43 9.86
N GLN A 540 -7.91 -33.74 10.97
CA GLN A 540 -8.59 -33.98 12.25
C GLN A 540 -10.10 -33.74 12.18
N GLN A 541 -10.57 -32.83 11.31
CA GLN A 541 -12.01 -32.57 11.13
C GLN A 541 -12.70 -33.52 10.13
N ILE A 542 -11.99 -34.49 9.52
CA ILE A 542 -12.53 -35.35 8.44
C ILE A 542 -13.80 -36.13 8.85
N GLN A 543 -13.96 -36.40 10.15
CA GLN A 543 -15.15 -37.04 10.72
C GLN A 543 -16.45 -36.27 10.44
N ARG A 544 -16.39 -34.93 10.30
CA ARG A 544 -17.54 -34.08 9.93
C ARG A 544 -18.12 -34.40 8.55
N LEU A 545 -17.30 -34.96 7.65
CA LEU A 545 -17.70 -35.34 6.29
C LEU A 545 -17.92 -36.85 6.11
N HIS A 546 -17.90 -37.65 7.19
CA HIS A 546 -17.89 -39.12 7.08
C HIS A 546 -19.12 -39.70 6.37
N ALA A 547 -20.27 -39.01 6.40
CA ALA A 547 -21.48 -39.39 5.65
C ALA A 547 -21.44 -39.05 4.13
N HIS A 548 -20.45 -38.28 3.68
CA HIS A 548 -20.31 -37.80 2.30
C HIS A 548 -19.03 -38.30 1.61
N LEU A 549 -18.10 -38.92 2.35
CA LEU A 549 -16.83 -39.43 1.86
C LEU A 549 -16.90 -40.94 1.60
N PRO A 550 -16.28 -41.44 0.51
CA PRO A 550 -15.97 -42.86 0.39
C PRO A 550 -15.13 -43.33 1.58
N ILE A 551 -15.49 -44.49 2.17
CA ILE A 551 -14.76 -45.09 3.29
C ILE A 551 -13.29 -45.35 2.92
N THR A 552 -13.02 -45.68 1.65
CA THR A 552 -11.67 -45.78 1.06
C THR A 552 -10.86 -44.49 1.24
N LEU A 553 -11.42 -43.35 0.82
CA LEU A 553 -10.79 -42.04 0.92
C LEU A 553 -10.58 -41.61 2.38
N ALA A 554 -11.60 -41.80 3.23
CA ALA A 554 -11.52 -41.51 4.65
C ALA A 554 -10.42 -42.33 5.35
N THR A 555 -10.29 -43.62 5.01
CA THR A 555 -9.25 -44.51 5.56
C THR A 555 -7.85 -44.09 5.10
N LYS A 556 -7.65 -43.75 3.81
CA LYS A 556 -6.37 -43.20 3.31
C LYS A 556 -5.99 -41.92 4.05
N ILE A 557 -6.94 -41.02 4.27
CA ILE A 557 -6.73 -39.75 4.98
C ILE A 557 -6.37 -39.98 6.46
N GLN A 558 -7.04 -40.91 7.15
CA GLN A 558 -6.67 -41.29 8.52
C GLN A 558 -5.26 -41.91 8.59
N ASN A 559 -4.88 -42.74 7.62
CA ASN A 559 -3.52 -43.30 7.54
C ASN A 559 -2.46 -42.19 7.34
N VAL A 560 -2.74 -41.19 6.50
CA VAL A 560 -1.86 -40.01 6.34
C VAL A 560 -1.80 -39.21 7.64
N LEU A 561 -2.93 -38.92 8.27
CA LEU A 561 -2.99 -38.18 9.54
C LEU A 561 -2.17 -38.87 10.65
N TYR A 562 -2.29 -40.20 10.75
CA TYR A 562 -1.51 -41.02 11.69
C TYR A 562 0.00 -40.92 11.43
N ILE A 563 0.44 -41.05 10.16
CA ILE A 563 1.86 -40.89 9.79
C ILE A 563 2.36 -39.49 10.14
N LEU A 564 1.58 -38.44 9.86
CA LEU A 564 1.96 -37.07 10.18
C LEU A 564 2.10 -36.85 11.69
N GLN A 565 1.16 -37.33 12.49
CA GLN A 565 1.18 -37.19 13.96
C GLN A 565 2.35 -37.95 14.59
N THR A 566 2.59 -39.19 14.17
CA THR A 566 3.73 -40.00 14.66
C THR A 566 5.09 -39.41 14.25
N THR A 567 5.17 -38.73 13.10
CA THR A 567 6.41 -38.11 12.59
C THR A 567 6.61 -36.66 13.10
N VAL A 568 5.72 -36.12 13.93
CA VAL A 568 5.89 -34.80 14.59
C VAL A 568 6.62 -34.92 15.93
N GLN A 569 6.48 -36.04 16.63
CA GLN A 569 7.01 -36.20 18.00
C GLN A 569 8.55 -36.23 18.11
N THR A 570 9.29 -36.35 17.01
CA THR A 570 10.76 -36.39 17.01
C THR A 570 11.44 -35.04 16.73
N HIS A 571 10.69 -33.99 16.36
CA HIS A 571 11.26 -32.71 15.90
C HIS A 571 10.65 -31.47 16.58
N THR A 572 10.08 -31.59 17.78
CA THR A 572 9.72 -30.43 18.61
C THR A 572 10.95 -29.77 19.24
N PHE A 573 11.84 -29.21 18.39
CA PHE A 573 12.77 -28.19 18.84
C PHE A 573 12.00 -26.93 19.19
N SER A 574 12.10 -26.50 20.45
CA SER A 574 11.51 -25.25 20.90
C SER A 574 12.28 -24.07 20.30
N MET A 575 11.80 -23.51 19.18
CA MET A 575 12.22 -22.18 18.72
C MET A 575 11.64 -21.07 19.61
N GLN A 576 11.95 -21.13 20.90
CA GLN A 576 11.96 -19.93 21.76
C GLN A 576 13.19 -19.09 21.40
N TYR A 577 13.15 -18.44 20.24
CA TYR A 577 13.99 -17.27 19.97
C TYR A 577 13.47 -16.08 20.78
N SER A 578 13.59 -16.19 22.11
CA SER A 578 13.44 -15.08 23.01
C SER A 578 14.65 -14.17 22.84
N MET A 579 14.51 -13.15 21.97
CA MET A 579 15.46 -12.05 21.89
C MET A 579 15.33 -11.16 23.14
N VAL A 580 15.82 -11.69 24.27
CA VAL A 580 16.26 -10.85 25.38
C VAL A 580 17.57 -10.21 24.92
N PRO A 581 17.69 -8.87 24.84
CA PRO A 581 18.96 -8.23 24.55
C PRO A 581 19.98 -8.60 25.63
N GLN A 582 21.11 -9.18 25.23
CA GLN A 582 22.21 -9.44 26.16
C GLN A 582 22.86 -8.12 26.57
N ASN A 583 22.49 -7.62 27.76
CA ASN A 583 23.31 -6.64 28.45
C ASN A 583 24.67 -7.29 28.79
N VAL A 584 25.75 -6.69 28.31
CA VAL A 584 27.11 -7.08 28.69
C VAL A 584 27.46 -6.41 30.02
N ASP A 585 27.40 -7.22 31.08
CA ASP A 585 28.10 -7.14 32.36
C ASP A 585 28.09 -5.83 33.18
N PHE A 586 27.52 -5.92 34.39
CA PHE A 586 28.26 -5.51 35.60
C PHE A 586 27.90 -6.38 36.83
N TYR A 587 28.94 -7.02 37.36
CA TYR A 587 29.12 -7.85 38.57
C TYR A 587 28.00 -8.00 39.65
N ASN A 588 27.78 -9.28 39.98
CA ASN A 588 27.62 -9.88 41.32
C ASN A 588 26.73 -9.21 42.39
N MET A 589 25.60 -9.87 42.69
CA MET A 589 25.35 -10.52 44.00
C MET A 589 24.18 -11.51 43.90
N GLY A 590 24.26 -12.62 44.61
CA GLY A 590 23.15 -13.56 44.89
C GLY A 590 23.38 -14.23 46.25
N PRO A 591 22.67 -15.31 46.61
CA PRO A 591 21.48 -15.90 45.98
C PRO A 591 20.33 -16.16 46.98
N LYS A 592 19.13 -16.55 46.50
CA LYS A 592 18.27 -17.56 47.16
C LYS A 592 17.12 -18.06 46.26
N ASN A 593 16.59 -19.23 46.60
CA ASN A 593 15.82 -20.11 45.72
C ASN A 593 14.28 -19.90 45.78
N PRO A 594 13.52 -20.45 44.81
CA PRO A 594 12.12 -20.10 44.58
C PRO A 594 11.11 -20.92 45.41
N THR A 595 9.83 -20.58 45.27
CA THR A 595 8.70 -21.40 45.75
C THR A 595 7.64 -21.50 44.64
N MET A 596 7.16 -22.71 44.36
CA MET A 596 6.09 -22.98 43.39
C MET A 596 4.72 -22.73 43.99
N MET A 597 3.73 -22.36 43.15
CA MET A 597 2.38 -22.94 43.26
C MET A 597 1.62 -22.84 41.93
N ASN A 598 0.57 -23.67 41.80
CA ASN A 598 -0.06 -24.00 40.52
C ASN A 598 -1.47 -23.36 40.35
N ASP A 599 -2.08 -23.69 39.21
CA ASP A 599 -3.52 -23.89 38.99
C ASP A 599 -4.49 -22.71 39.16
N VAL A 600 -4.95 -22.20 38.02
CA VAL A 600 -6.37 -21.82 37.84
C VAL A 600 -6.87 -22.43 36.52
N ASN A 601 -7.79 -23.39 36.61
CA ASN A 601 -8.51 -23.91 35.45
C ASN A 601 -9.47 -22.85 34.87
N SER A 602 -9.57 -22.76 33.55
CA SER A 602 -10.65 -22.03 32.86
C SER A 602 -11.31 -22.91 31.79
N MET A 603 -12.63 -22.83 31.68
CA MET A 603 -13.44 -23.72 30.83
C MET A 603 -13.30 -23.38 29.34
N ILE A 604 -13.10 -24.41 28.50
CA ILE A 604 -13.17 -24.27 27.04
C ILE A 604 -14.61 -24.47 26.58
N THR A 605 -15.34 -23.37 26.37
CA THR A 605 -16.62 -23.39 25.62
C THR A 605 -16.33 -23.48 24.12
N LYS A 606 -16.57 -24.64 23.52
CA LYS A 606 -16.52 -24.80 22.05
C LYS A 606 -17.64 -24.00 21.38
N LEU A 607 -17.28 -23.14 20.43
CA LEU A 607 -18.22 -22.51 19.51
C LEU A 607 -17.88 -22.98 18.09
N ASP A 608 -18.86 -23.51 17.36
CA ASP A 608 -18.64 -24.16 16.06
C ASP A 608 -19.56 -23.56 15.00
N VAL A 609 -18.99 -22.76 14.08
CA VAL A 609 -19.73 -22.08 13.00
C VAL A 609 -18.93 -22.16 11.71
N SER A 610 -19.30 -23.10 10.84
CA SER A 610 -18.66 -23.28 9.53
C SER A 610 -19.15 -22.26 8.50
N TYR A 611 -18.22 -21.64 7.76
CA TYR A 611 -18.54 -20.86 6.56
C TYR A 611 -18.73 -21.78 5.35
N ALA A 612 -19.97 -22.26 5.16
CA ALA A 612 -20.31 -23.16 4.08
C ALA A 612 -20.19 -22.52 2.68
N TRP A 613 -19.51 -23.21 1.76
CA TRP A 613 -19.53 -22.90 0.32
C TRP A 613 -20.95 -23.13 -0.24
N ASN A 614 -21.56 -22.10 -0.82
CA ASN A 614 -22.92 -22.22 -1.40
C ASN A 614 -22.90 -22.84 -2.81
N VAL A 615 -22.58 -24.14 -2.86
CA VAL A 615 -22.55 -24.96 -4.09
C VAL A 615 -23.94 -25.07 -4.75
N ASN A 616 -25.01 -24.92 -3.97
CA ASN A 616 -26.40 -25.10 -4.40
C ASN A 616 -26.82 -24.18 -5.57
N LYS A 617 -26.12 -23.06 -5.79
CA LYS A 617 -26.39 -22.12 -6.90
C LYS A 617 -26.16 -22.73 -8.29
N TYR A 618 -25.47 -23.86 -8.40
CA TYR A 618 -25.17 -24.55 -9.67
C TYR A 618 -25.86 -25.92 -9.81
N ILE A 619 -26.81 -26.25 -8.92
CA ILE A 619 -27.60 -27.49 -9.03
C ILE A 619 -28.74 -27.24 -10.03
N GLY A 620 -28.52 -27.67 -11.27
CA GLY A 620 -29.61 -27.94 -12.21
C GLY A 620 -30.18 -29.33 -11.95
N GLU A 621 -31.50 -29.43 -11.81
CA GLU A 621 -32.19 -30.71 -11.63
C GLU A 621 -32.09 -31.56 -12.90
N MET A 622 -31.33 -32.66 -12.85
CA MET A 622 -31.52 -33.79 -13.77
C MET A 622 -32.34 -34.85 -13.02
N GLY A 623 -33.58 -35.06 -13.46
CA GLY A 623 -34.44 -36.09 -12.90
C GLY A 623 -33.91 -37.50 -13.21
N PRO A 624 -34.13 -38.49 -12.31
CA PRO A 624 -33.61 -39.84 -12.50
C PRO A 624 -34.40 -40.60 -13.59
N HIS A 625 -33.72 -40.96 -14.67
CA HIS A 625 -34.28 -41.86 -15.68
C HIS A 625 -34.18 -43.34 -15.22
N THR A 626 -35.31 -43.87 -14.76
CA THR A 626 -35.79 -45.25 -14.99
C THR A 626 -34.77 -46.41 -15.03
N GLN A 627 -34.58 -47.08 -13.89
CA GLN A 627 -34.44 -48.55 -13.70
C GLN A 627 -34.44 -48.84 -12.18
N GLU A 628 -34.91 -49.96 -11.63
CA GLU A 628 -35.94 -50.93 -12.04
C GLU A 628 -36.46 -51.64 -10.75
N LYS A 629 -37.46 -52.53 -10.82
CA LYS A 629 -38.07 -53.11 -9.59
C LYS A 629 -37.24 -54.22 -8.93
N SER A 630 -37.11 -54.16 -7.62
CA SER A 630 -37.15 -55.36 -6.75
C SER A 630 -37.75 -55.01 -5.37
N THR A 631 -38.31 -56.01 -4.69
CA THR A 631 -39.05 -55.87 -3.42
C THR A 631 -38.52 -56.86 -2.40
N GLU A 632 -38.38 -56.47 -1.12
CA GLU A 632 -39.04 -57.16 0.01
C GLU A 632 -38.87 -56.48 1.40
N ARG A 633 -39.97 -56.50 2.17
CA ARG A 633 -40.16 -56.68 3.64
C ARG A 633 -39.27 -55.98 4.69
N GLU A 634 -39.91 -55.05 5.41
CA GLU A 634 -40.19 -55.06 6.87
C GLU A 634 -39.18 -55.70 7.87
N ARG A 635 -38.70 -54.91 8.86
CA ARG A 635 -39.11 -55.06 10.29
C ARG A 635 -38.61 -53.97 11.27
N GLU A 636 -39.56 -53.48 12.07
CA GLU A 636 -39.57 -53.20 13.53
C GLU A 636 -38.34 -52.64 14.30
N ASN A 637 -38.59 -51.63 15.16
CA ASN A 637 -37.69 -51.13 16.22
C ASN A 637 -37.72 -52.03 17.48
N PRO A 638 -36.82 -51.81 18.46
CA PRO A 638 -37.28 -51.07 19.66
C PRO A 638 -36.23 -50.14 20.34
N THR A 639 -36.71 -49.33 21.29
CA THR A 639 -35.94 -48.35 22.10
C THR A 639 -35.70 -48.86 23.52
N ILE A 640 -34.54 -48.59 24.13
CA ILE A 640 -34.30 -48.73 25.59
C ILE A 640 -33.50 -47.53 26.13
N THR A 641 -33.83 -47.11 27.36
CA THR A 641 -33.22 -45.99 28.14
C THR A 641 -32.56 -46.49 29.42
N ALA A 642 -31.50 -45.83 29.91
CA ALA A 642 -31.03 -45.93 31.30
C ALA A 642 -30.24 -44.68 31.75
N SER A 643 -30.22 -44.41 33.06
CA SER A 643 -29.56 -43.26 33.70
C SER A 643 -29.08 -43.61 35.13
N VAL A 644 -27.97 -43.02 35.59
CA VAL A 644 -27.44 -43.13 36.97
C VAL A 644 -26.83 -41.77 37.40
N GLU A 645 -26.69 -41.55 38.71
CA GLU A 645 -26.60 -40.24 39.39
C GLU A 645 -25.58 -40.26 40.56
N THR A 646 -25.29 -39.10 41.18
CA THR A 646 -24.66 -38.89 42.52
C THR A 646 -23.11 -39.05 42.64
N LYS A 647 -22.38 -38.44 43.60
CA LYS A 647 -22.63 -37.33 44.57
C LYS A 647 -21.31 -36.70 45.07
N GLU A 648 -21.41 -35.53 45.73
CA GLU A 648 -20.34 -34.79 46.45
C GLU A 648 -20.37 -35.10 47.97
N PRO A 649 -19.30 -34.83 48.76
CA PRO A 649 -19.30 -33.64 49.64
C PRO A 649 -17.91 -33.00 49.95
N ALA A 650 -17.88 -31.91 50.75
CA ALA A 650 -16.71 -31.07 51.10
C ALA A 650 -16.35 -31.09 52.62
N ILE A 651 -15.45 -30.19 53.10
CA ILE A 651 -15.55 -29.34 54.36
C ILE A 651 -14.19 -28.88 55.01
N LEU A 652 -14.16 -27.61 55.49
CA LEU A 652 -13.32 -26.93 56.53
C LEU A 652 -11.87 -26.35 56.31
N SER A 653 -11.55 -25.39 57.20
CA SER A 653 -10.29 -24.63 57.48
C SER A 653 -10.15 -24.49 59.03
N PRO A 654 -9.09 -23.91 59.70
CA PRO A 654 -8.94 -22.42 59.85
C PRO A 654 -7.57 -21.80 60.37
N LEU A 655 -7.48 -20.44 60.38
CA LEU A 655 -6.75 -19.51 61.34
C LEU A 655 -5.20 -19.66 61.58
N LEU A 656 -4.37 -18.80 62.23
CA LEU A 656 -4.32 -17.43 62.89
C LEU A 656 -2.91 -16.78 62.54
N HIS A 657 -2.20 -15.79 63.13
CA HIS A 657 -2.24 -14.88 64.33
C HIS A 657 -1.31 -13.63 64.15
N SER A 658 -1.46 -12.58 65.00
CA SER A 658 -0.39 -11.67 65.52
C SER A 658 0.27 -10.53 64.68
N THR A 659 1.48 -10.02 65.07
CA THR A 659 1.81 -8.71 65.72
C THR A 659 3.26 -8.26 65.38
N SER A 660 3.76 -6.99 65.32
CA SER A 660 3.63 -5.67 66.03
C SER A 660 4.58 -5.45 67.23
N PRO A 661 5.07 -4.23 67.60
CA PRO A 661 5.34 -2.94 66.89
C PRO A 661 6.61 -2.14 67.41
N GLN A 662 6.62 -0.78 67.33
CA GLN A 662 7.54 0.28 67.92
C GLN A 662 8.72 0.79 67.00
N THR A 663 8.96 2.08 66.65
CA THR A 663 9.09 3.46 67.28
C THR A 663 10.49 3.77 67.86
N PHE A 664 11.22 4.88 67.56
CA PHE A 664 10.97 6.32 67.86
C PHE A 664 11.80 7.36 67.02
N TYR A 665 11.18 8.52 66.68
CA TYR A 665 11.61 9.96 66.62
C TYR A 665 13.02 10.53 66.17
N SER A 666 12.94 11.65 65.40
CA SER A 666 13.77 12.91 65.42
C SER A 666 15.28 12.92 65.04
N THR A 667 15.96 14.00 64.58
CA THR A 667 15.61 15.43 64.30
C THR A 667 16.48 16.06 63.17
N THR A 668 16.16 17.30 62.75
CA THR A 668 16.81 18.15 61.72
C THR A 668 18.22 18.69 62.01
N ARG A 669 18.98 19.03 60.95
CA ARG A 669 19.74 20.32 60.87
C ARG A 669 20.09 20.74 59.42
N HIS A 670 20.27 22.04 59.21
CA HIS A 670 20.79 22.66 57.97
C HIS A 670 22.29 23.00 58.10
N THR A 671 22.98 23.07 56.96
CA THR A 671 24.16 23.95 56.77
C THR A 671 24.14 24.53 55.36
N THR A 672 24.74 25.71 55.17
CA THR A 672 24.79 26.44 53.89
C THR A 672 26.23 26.79 53.57
N THR A 673 26.64 26.71 52.30
CA THR A 673 27.96 27.18 51.85
C THR A 673 27.82 27.88 50.50
N MET A 674 28.47 29.03 50.33
CA MET A 674 28.75 29.63 49.02
C MET A 674 30.16 29.23 48.60
N GLU A 675 30.40 29.00 47.31
CA GLU A 675 31.76 28.96 46.77
C GLU A 675 31.79 29.52 45.33
N SER A 676 32.99 29.88 44.86
CA SER A 676 33.20 30.84 43.77
C SER A 676 33.49 30.23 42.40
N ILE A 677 33.13 30.97 41.34
CA ILE A 677 33.47 30.70 39.95
C ILE A 677 34.99 30.88 39.71
N PRO A 678 35.63 29.98 38.96
CA PRO A 678 36.75 30.29 38.08
C PRO A 678 36.34 30.27 36.59
N GLU A 679 36.96 31.14 35.78
CA GLU A 679 36.78 31.16 34.32
C GLU A 679 37.74 30.18 33.64
N GLU A 680 37.27 29.39 32.67
CA GLU A 680 38.11 28.94 31.55
C GLU A 680 37.27 28.47 30.35
N PHE A 681 37.50 29.06 29.17
CA PHE A 681 36.79 28.74 27.92
C PHE A 681 37.76 28.66 26.74
N ASN A 682 38.79 27.80 26.87
CA ASN A 682 39.72 27.53 25.77
C ASN A 682 39.10 26.52 24.78
N PHE A 683 38.98 26.93 23.52
CA PHE A 683 38.71 26.04 22.39
C PHE A 683 40.01 25.80 21.63
N GLU A 684 40.60 24.61 21.77
CA GLU A 684 41.72 24.19 20.93
C GLU A 684 41.23 23.89 19.50
N THR A 685 41.86 24.52 18.50
CA THR A 685 41.65 24.24 17.08
C THR A 685 42.76 23.36 16.53
N GLU A 686 42.47 22.07 16.33
CA GLU A 686 43.31 21.19 15.52
C GLU A 686 43.29 21.66 14.05
N TYR A 687 44.45 22.13 13.57
CA TYR A 687 44.71 22.34 12.14
C TYR A 687 45.59 21.21 11.62
N SER A 688 45.18 20.58 10.52
CA SER A 688 45.99 19.57 9.83
C SER A 688 47.10 20.25 9.01
N HIS A 689 48.34 19.82 9.22
CA HIS A 689 49.49 20.29 8.44
C HIS A 689 49.63 19.54 7.10
N ALA A 690 49.90 20.29 6.03
CA ALA A 690 50.58 19.84 4.82
C ALA A 690 51.60 20.93 4.41
N PRO A 691 52.71 20.58 3.74
CA PRO A 691 54.01 21.21 4.05
C PRO A 691 54.38 22.45 3.23
N GLU A 692 55.33 23.22 3.77
CA GLU A 692 55.99 24.35 3.11
C GLU A 692 56.93 23.91 1.98
N MET A 693 57.15 24.81 1.00
CA MET A 693 58.42 24.84 0.26
C MET A 693 58.82 26.25 -0.18
N ILE A 694 59.80 26.80 0.55
CA ILE A 694 60.91 27.68 0.09
C ILE A 694 60.56 29.04 -0.57
N GLU A 695 60.95 30.10 0.15
CA GLU A 695 61.55 31.39 -0.27
C GLU A 695 61.38 31.90 -1.73
N SER A 696 61.12 33.19 -1.98
CA SER A 696 62.07 34.24 -1.55
C SER A 696 61.65 35.71 -1.82
N SER A 697 62.24 36.60 -1.02
CA SER A 697 62.71 37.96 -1.36
C SER A 697 61.80 39.22 -1.22
N ARG A 698 62.39 40.21 -0.51
CA ARG A 698 62.37 41.68 -0.72
C ARG A 698 61.07 42.52 -0.53
N LYS A 699 60.98 43.06 0.70
CA LYS A 699 60.96 44.51 1.07
C LYS A 699 60.02 45.52 0.35
N SER A 700 59.44 46.40 1.20
CA SER A 700 59.30 47.88 1.03
C SER A 700 57.93 48.51 0.75
N SER A 701 57.15 48.70 1.84
CA SER A 701 56.62 50.00 2.31
C SER A 701 55.60 50.86 1.51
N TYR A 702 54.73 51.51 2.31
CA TYR A 702 53.90 52.71 2.07
C TYR A 702 52.50 52.57 1.44
N ASN A 703 51.60 53.41 1.97
CA ASN A 703 50.19 53.59 1.59
C ASN A 703 50.05 54.45 0.33
N ILE A 704 48.92 54.34 -0.38
CA ILE A 704 48.10 55.46 -0.89
C ILE A 704 46.75 54.93 -1.43
N LEU A 705 45.72 55.78 -1.48
CA LEU A 705 44.36 55.47 -1.96
C LEU A 705 44.03 56.25 -3.27
N PRO A 706 42.82 56.10 -3.84
CA PRO A 706 42.50 55.47 -5.13
C PRO A 706 42.73 56.41 -6.36
N PRO A 707 42.31 56.03 -7.61
CA PRO A 707 40.96 56.46 -8.04
C PRO A 707 40.22 55.55 -9.06
N ILE A 708 38.92 55.85 -9.23
CA ILE A 708 37.99 55.36 -10.27
C ILE A 708 38.10 56.25 -11.53
N PRO A 709 38.12 55.73 -12.78
CA PRO A 709 36.99 55.99 -13.70
C PRO A 709 36.71 55.02 -14.90
N LYS A 710 35.44 54.60 -15.01
CA LYS A 710 34.51 54.74 -16.17
C LYS A 710 34.78 54.15 -17.59
N HIS A 711 33.72 53.51 -18.12
CA HIS A 711 33.27 53.43 -19.54
C HIS A 711 34.15 52.69 -20.59
N ALA A 712 33.64 52.17 -21.73
CA ALA A 712 32.30 51.68 -22.14
C ALA A 712 32.39 50.93 -23.53
N LEU A 713 31.25 50.38 -24.00
CA LEU A 713 30.92 50.05 -25.41
C LEU A 713 31.60 48.85 -26.14
N LYS A 714 30.82 47.75 -26.23
CA LYS A 714 30.38 46.97 -27.44
C LYS A 714 30.65 47.57 -28.85
N PRO A 715 30.49 46.81 -29.99
CA PRO A 715 30.46 45.33 -30.21
C PRO A 715 31.12 44.81 -31.54
N GLY A 716 31.21 43.48 -31.73
CA GLY A 716 31.37 42.76 -33.02
C GLY A 716 31.43 41.22 -32.79
N LYS A 717 30.88 40.26 -33.56
CA LYS A 717 30.51 40.08 -35.00
C LYS A 717 31.74 40.03 -35.95
N LEU A 718 31.88 39.07 -36.89
CA LEU A 718 31.08 37.87 -37.24
C LEU A 718 31.90 36.89 -38.14
N TYR A 719 31.97 35.58 -37.83
CA TYR A 719 32.29 34.45 -38.76
C TYR A 719 33.71 34.50 -39.45
N GLU A 720 34.23 33.58 -40.29
CA GLU A 720 33.78 32.27 -40.83
C GLU A 720 34.95 31.31 -41.23
N HIS A 721 34.66 30.00 -41.28
CA HIS A 721 35.15 28.94 -42.22
C HIS A 721 36.64 28.66 -42.64
N VAL A 722 37.00 27.35 -42.54
CA VAL A 722 37.62 26.48 -43.60
C VAL A 722 39.15 26.67 -43.86
N THR A 723 40.01 25.66 -44.08
CA THR A 723 39.89 24.37 -44.84
C THR A 723 40.72 23.20 -44.27
N HIS A 724 40.47 21.99 -44.79
CA HIS A 724 41.26 20.74 -44.67
C HIS A 724 42.75 20.86 -45.03
N ILE A 725 43.57 19.92 -44.53
CA ILE A 725 44.26 18.87 -45.33
C ILE A 725 44.92 17.83 -44.37
N ALA A 726 45.02 16.57 -44.80
CA ALA A 726 45.82 15.49 -44.19
C ALA A 726 46.72 14.87 -45.29
N PRO A 727 47.82 14.14 -44.99
CA PRO A 727 47.64 12.68 -44.79
C PRO A 727 48.74 11.89 -44.01
N TYR A 728 48.47 10.59 -43.80
CA TYR A 728 49.37 9.42 -43.78
C TYR A 728 50.61 9.29 -42.85
N SER A 729 50.45 8.42 -41.84
CA SER A 729 51.07 7.07 -41.75
C SER A 729 52.25 6.78 -40.80
N SER A 730 52.14 5.58 -40.18
CA SER A 730 53.19 4.63 -39.74
C SER A 730 53.76 4.67 -38.32
N MET A 731 54.18 3.46 -37.89
CA MET A 731 55.02 3.07 -36.74
C MET A 731 54.39 3.02 -35.32
N SER A 732 53.88 1.83 -34.97
CA SER A 732 54.14 1.15 -33.68
C SER A 732 55.59 0.60 -33.66
N PRO A 733 56.17 0.06 -32.54
CA PRO A 733 55.51 -0.58 -31.37
C PRO A 733 56.07 -0.22 -29.98
N GLU A 734 55.55 -0.89 -28.94
CA GLU A 734 56.20 -1.22 -27.64
C GLU A 734 56.62 -0.06 -26.68
N SER A 735 56.61 -0.19 -25.35
CA SER A 735 56.19 -1.29 -24.44
C SER A 735 55.69 -0.80 -23.06
N SER A 736 54.96 -1.68 -22.36
CA SER A 736 55.10 -2.10 -20.93
C SER A 736 55.00 -1.12 -19.73
N GLU A 737 54.29 -1.61 -18.69
CA GLU A 737 54.60 -1.46 -17.24
C GLU A 737 54.42 -0.06 -16.57
N GLU A 738 54.02 0.09 -15.30
CA GLU A 738 53.48 -0.84 -14.27
C GLU A 738 52.69 -0.06 -13.16
N ILE A 739 52.41 -0.66 -12.00
CA ILE A 739 51.85 -0.06 -10.74
C ILE A 739 50.38 0.40 -10.86
N SER A 740 49.34 -0.25 -10.33
CA SER A 740 49.09 -1.03 -9.09
C SER A 740 49.06 -0.22 -7.78
N GLU A 741 47.89 -0.08 -7.14
CA GLU A 741 47.72 -0.58 -5.76
C GLU A 741 46.26 -0.54 -5.24
N ASN A 742 45.93 -1.59 -4.45
CA ASN A 742 45.12 -1.59 -3.24
C ASN A 742 43.82 -0.74 -3.14
N THR A 743 42.67 -1.43 -3.08
CA THR A 743 41.59 -1.09 -2.13
C THR A 743 40.96 -2.36 -1.58
N ALA A 744 41.20 -2.64 -0.30
CA ALA A 744 40.66 -3.78 0.44
C ALA A 744 39.28 -3.44 1.07
N PRO A 745 38.54 -4.41 1.67
CA PRO A 745 37.08 -4.32 1.78
C PRO A 745 36.61 -3.39 2.91
N LYS A 746 35.37 -2.87 2.77
CA LYS A 746 34.65 -2.20 3.85
C LYS A 746 33.32 -2.88 4.14
N LEU A 747 33.06 -3.07 5.42
CA LEU A 747 32.01 -3.91 5.98
C LEU A 747 30.61 -3.44 5.59
N SER A 748 29.71 -4.40 5.33
CA SER A 748 28.27 -4.20 5.41
C SER A 748 27.86 -3.97 6.86
N LEU A 749 27.13 -2.88 7.13
CA LEU A 749 26.42 -2.70 8.39
C LEU A 749 25.03 -3.34 8.28
N GLU A 750 24.58 -4.06 9.31
CA GLU A 750 23.20 -4.55 9.39
C GLU A 750 22.28 -3.44 9.92
N GLU A 751 21.41 -2.89 9.06
CA GLU A 751 20.41 -1.90 9.47
C GLU A 751 19.14 -2.57 10.00
N THR A 752 19.01 -2.64 11.32
CA THR A 752 17.81 -3.09 12.03
C THR A 752 16.68 -2.05 11.95
N SER A 753 16.00 -2.01 10.80
CA SER A 753 14.87 -1.10 10.55
C SER A 753 13.52 -1.71 10.94
N VAL A 754 12.92 -1.19 12.03
CA VAL A 754 11.55 -1.54 12.46
C VAL A 754 10.53 -0.66 11.72
N SER A 755 10.31 -0.95 10.43
CA SER A 755 9.39 -0.21 9.57
C SER A 755 7.93 -0.66 9.72
N GLY A 756 7.31 -0.28 10.83
CA GLY A 756 5.85 -0.35 10.96
C GLY A 756 5.17 0.59 9.95
N ASN A 757 4.17 0.11 9.20
CA ASN A 757 3.34 0.94 8.31
C ASN A 757 2.41 1.88 9.12
N ILE A 758 3.00 2.92 9.72
CA ILE A 758 2.27 4.00 10.35
C ILE A 758 1.56 4.79 9.25
N SER A 759 0.23 4.94 9.37
CA SER A 759 -0.54 5.78 8.45
C SER A 759 0.04 7.20 8.40
N ALA A 760 0.35 7.70 7.21
CA ALA A 760 0.97 9.01 6.97
C ALA A 760 0.03 10.22 7.23
N ALA A 761 -1.02 10.01 8.04
CA ALA A 761 -1.91 11.04 8.51
C ALA A 761 -1.22 11.94 9.55
N ILE A 762 -1.41 13.26 9.44
CA ILE A 762 -0.78 14.21 10.36
C ILE A 762 -1.49 14.26 11.71
N VAL A 763 -0.67 14.24 12.74
CA VAL A 763 -1.02 14.40 14.15
C VAL A 763 -0.96 15.91 14.53
N LEU A 764 -1.84 16.73 13.95
CA LEU A 764 -1.90 18.19 14.23
C LEU A 764 -2.31 18.43 15.68
N PRO A 765 -1.60 19.25 16.51
CA PRO A 765 -1.88 19.41 17.94
C PRO A 765 -3.35 19.70 18.32
N PRO A 766 -3.80 19.38 19.56
CA PRO A 766 -5.22 19.26 19.91
C PRO A 766 -6.13 20.44 19.55
N LEU A 767 -5.59 21.67 19.55
CA LEU A 767 -6.31 22.91 19.28
C LEU A 767 -6.14 23.42 17.84
N ILE A 768 -5.50 22.67 16.93
CA ILE A 768 -5.13 23.13 15.59
C ILE A 768 -6.05 22.54 14.53
N LYS A 769 -7.10 23.28 14.18
CA LYS A 769 -8.00 22.99 13.06
C LYS A 769 -7.43 23.67 11.80
N PRO A 770 -6.96 22.91 10.80
CA PRO A 770 -6.19 23.46 9.66
C PRO A 770 -7.00 24.39 8.73
N ASN A 771 -8.32 24.32 8.79
CA ASN A 771 -9.30 25.17 8.10
C ASN A 771 -9.83 26.32 8.98
N ARG A 772 -9.00 26.82 9.90
CA ARG A 772 -9.29 27.96 10.78
C ARG A 772 -8.05 28.85 10.95
N PRO A 773 -8.22 30.16 11.19
CA PRO A 773 -7.12 31.06 11.55
C PRO A 773 -6.34 30.55 12.77
N LEU A 774 -5.01 30.68 12.74
CA LEU A 774 -4.13 30.32 13.84
C LEU A 774 -3.98 31.51 14.78
N ALA A 775 -4.57 31.43 15.96
CA ALA A 775 -4.34 32.38 17.05
C ALA A 775 -3.06 31.99 17.80
N VAL A 776 -2.09 32.91 17.87
CA VAL A 776 -0.88 32.78 18.68
C VAL A 776 -1.01 33.69 19.90
N GLN A 777 -1.02 33.10 21.09
CA GLN A 777 -1.10 33.78 22.37
C GLN A 777 0.29 33.82 23.00
N LEU A 778 0.82 35.03 23.22
CA LEU A 778 2.12 35.26 23.84
C LEU A 778 1.96 35.36 25.36
N SER A 779 1.88 34.20 26.03
CA SER A 779 1.57 34.15 27.46
C SER A 779 2.57 34.93 28.33
N ASN A 780 2.08 35.49 29.44
CA ASN A 780 2.92 36.18 30.43
C ASN A 780 4.07 35.31 30.98
N ASN A 781 3.96 33.98 30.89
CA ASN A 781 5.01 33.02 31.28
C ASN A 781 6.13 32.86 30.22
N GLY A 782 6.05 33.57 29.09
CA GLY A 782 7.06 33.54 28.02
C GLY A 782 7.05 32.26 27.16
N VAL A 783 5.95 31.50 27.20
CA VAL A 783 5.72 30.31 26.37
C VAL A 783 4.59 30.62 25.38
N PRO A 784 4.83 30.65 24.05
CA PRO A 784 3.78 30.90 23.09
C PRO A 784 2.85 29.67 22.93
N VAL A 785 1.54 29.91 22.91
CA VAL A 785 0.52 28.87 22.68
C VAL A 785 -0.17 29.15 21.35
N VAL A 786 -0.46 28.11 20.56
CA VAL A 786 -1.18 28.23 19.28
C VAL A 786 -2.51 27.48 19.38
N THR A 787 -3.60 28.12 18.94
CA THR A 787 -4.96 27.60 18.99
C THR A 787 -5.78 28.03 17.76
N THR A 788 -6.93 27.40 17.55
CA THR A 788 -7.95 27.74 16.54
C THR A 788 -9.37 27.73 17.12
N ASP A 789 -9.49 27.64 18.44
CA ASP A 789 -10.76 27.69 19.16
C ASP A 789 -11.06 29.12 19.64
N GLU A 790 -12.18 29.66 19.15
CA GLU A 790 -12.66 31.04 19.37
C GLU A 790 -13.14 31.32 20.81
N ARG A 791 -12.74 30.48 21.79
CA ARG A 791 -13.30 30.44 23.15
C ARG A 791 -12.22 30.39 24.22
N HIS A 792 -11.36 31.40 24.24
CA HIS A 792 -10.57 31.75 25.42
C HIS A 792 -10.95 33.16 25.84
N ASP A 793 -11.58 33.29 27.02
CA ASP A 793 -12.01 34.57 27.62
C ASP A 793 -10.82 35.38 28.18
N GLY A 794 -9.71 35.40 27.44
CA GLY A 794 -8.41 35.87 27.90
C GLY A 794 -8.14 37.34 27.54
N THR A 795 -7.58 38.08 28.50
CA THR A 795 -7.14 39.48 28.32
C THR A 795 -5.72 39.61 27.74
N GLU A 796 -5.15 38.54 27.18
CA GLU A 796 -3.79 38.52 26.63
C GLU A 796 -3.77 38.92 25.13
N PRO A 797 -2.68 39.54 24.63
CA PRO A 797 -2.58 40.00 23.25
C PRO A 797 -2.49 38.82 22.26
N GLU A 798 -3.53 38.68 21.43
CA GLU A 798 -3.64 37.61 20.45
C GLU A 798 -3.20 38.05 19.04
N ILE A 799 -2.32 37.25 18.43
CA ILE A 799 -1.82 37.42 17.06
C ILE A 799 -2.52 36.39 16.18
N VAL A 800 -3.53 36.81 15.42
CA VAL A 800 -4.27 35.92 14.51
C VAL A 800 -3.60 35.91 13.14
N LEU A 801 -3.01 34.77 12.79
CA LEU A 801 -2.53 34.42 11.46
C LEU A 801 -3.65 33.75 10.63
N PRO A 802 -3.58 33.80 9.28
CA PRO A 802 -4.45 33.03 8.40
C PRO A 802 -4.40 31.50 8.65
N GLU A 803 -5.38 30.79 8.10
CA GLU A 803 -5.45 29.32 8.15
C GLU A 803 -4.27 28.65 7.42
N ILE A 804 -3.94 27.42 7.82
CA ILE A 804 -2.79 26.66 7.30
C ILE A 804 -2.87 26.50 5.78
N GLN A 805 -4.06 26.19 5.26
CA GLN A 805 -4.32 26.05 3.83
C GLN A 805 -3.97 27.33 3.05
N LEU A 806 -4.30 28.51 3.59
CA LEU A 806 -4.01 29.79 2.96
C LEU A 806 -2.55 30.20 3.13
N LEU A 807 -1.91 29.89 4.27
CA LEU A 807 -0.48 30.15 4.50
C LEU A 807 0.44 29.39 3.53
N LEU A 808 0.14 28.12 3.27
CA LEU A 808 0.97 27.24 2.41
C LEU A 808 0.62 27.33 0.91
N LYS A 809 -0.45 28.06 0.54
CA LYS A 809 -0.83 28.32 -0.86
C LYS A 809 0.13 29.29 -1.53
N SER A 810 0.40 29.13 -2.83
CA SER A 810 1.20 30.07 -3.59
C SER A 810 0.56 31.46 -3.66
N PRO A 811 1.35 32.55 -3.63
CA PRO A 811 0.83 33.90 -3.48
C PRO A 811 0.22 34.46 -4.77
N ASP A 812 -1.05 34.87 -4.70
CA ASP A 812 -1.61 35.86 -5.61
C ASP A 812 -1.11 37.24 -5.18
N VAL A 813 -0.06 37.73 -5.85
CA VAL A 813 0.57 39.02 -5.58
C VAL A 813 -0.36 40.20 -5.92
N ASP A 814 -1.28 40.00 -6.87
CA ASP A 814 -2.11 41.06 -7.45
C ASP A 814 -3.43 41.25 -6.68
N ASN A 815 -3.88 40.25 -5.91
CA ASN A 815 -5.01 40.35 -4.96
C ASN A 815 -4.59 40.05 -3.49
N PHE A 816 -3.31 40.21 -3.13
CA PHE A 816 -2.71 39.67 -1.90
C PHE A 816 -3.47 40.04 -0.60
N PHE A 817 -4.24 39.09 -0.08
CA PHE A 817 -5.17 39.24 1.06
C PHE A 817 -6.25 40.35 0.93
N GLU A 818 -6.43 40.99 -0.25
CA GLU A 818 -7.40 42.10 -0.40
C GLU A 818 -8.84 41.69 -0.09
N LYS A 819 -9.20 40.43 -0.37
CA LYS A 819 -10.56 39.88 -0.20
C LYS A 819 -10.80 39.20 1.15
N VAL A 820 -9.83 39.23 2.07
CA VAL A 820 -9.86 38.43 3.30
C VAL A 820 -9.75 39.34 4.53
N ASP A 821 -10.88 39.63 5.18
CA ASP A 821 -10.92 40.51 6.36
C ASP A 821 -10.35 39.80 7.59
N THR A 822 -9.03 39.90 7.75
CA THR A 822 -8.23 39.25 8.80
C THR A 822 -7.46 40.28 9.61
N PRO A 823 -7.16 40.02 10.89
CA PRO A 823 -6.37 40.95 11.72
C PRO A 823 -5.00 41.31 11.12
N ILE A 824 -4.35 40.41 10.37
CA ILE A 824 -3.10 40.70 9.65
C ILE A 824 -3.32 41.70 8.49
N ALA A 825 -4.43 41.57 7.77
CA ALA A 825 -4.80 42.49 6.71
C ALA A 825 -5.16 43.87 7.27
N THR A 826 -5.90 43.92 8.38
CA THR A 826 -6.35 45.19 9.00
C THR A 826 -5.23 45.93 9.72
N ARG A 827 -4.43 45.24 10.56
CA ARG A 827 -3.36 45.84 11.38
C ARG A 827 -2.05 46.10 10.64
N VAL A 828 -1.76 45.37 9.56
CA VAL A 828 -0.45 45.48 8.86
C VAL A 828 -0.56 45.74 7.36
N LEU A 829 -1.28 44.92 6.59
CA LEU A 829 -1.25 45.04 5.12
C LEU A 829 -1.95 46.31 4.61
N ARG A 830 -3.11 46.69 5.19
CA ARG A 830 -3.81 47.95 4.85
C ARG A 830 -2.95 49.19 5.18
N PRO A 831 -2.34 49.33 6.37
CA PRO A 831 -1.36 50.39 6.64
C PRO A 831 -0.18 50.44 5.67
N LEU A 832 0.42 49.29 5.31
CA LEU A 832 1.49 49.27 4.31
C LEU A 832 0.99 49.71 2.92
N SER A 833 -0.19 49.27 2.49
CA SER A 833 -0.83 49.72 1.25
C SER A 833 -1.14 51.22 1.28
N ALA A 834 -1.50 51.80 2.43
CA ALA A 834 -1.69 53.24 2.59
C ALA A 834 -0.38 54.05 2.49
N ILE A 835 0.73 53.55 3.05
CA ILE A 835 2.05 54.21 3.00
C ILE A 835 2.65 54.17 1.59
N PHE A 836 2.53 53.04 0.90
CA PHE A 836 3.25 52.79 -0.36
C PHE A 836 2.36 52.78 -1.62
N GLY A 837 1.04 52.81 -1.47
CA GLY A 837 0.05 52.60 -2.54
C GLY A 837 -0.09 51.12 -2.93
N LYS A 838 -1.00 50.81 -3.87
CA LYS A 838 -1.38 49.44 -4.27
C LYS A 838 -0.19 48.50 -4.54
N ASN A 839 0.89 48.99 -5.13
CA ASN A 839 2.08 48.18 -5.45
C ASN A 839 3.07 48.08 -4.26
N TYR A 840 2.58 48.08 -3.01
CA TYR A 840 3.41 48.14 -1.80
C TYR A 840 4.39 46.98 -1.68
N ILE A 841 3.97 45.77 -2.04
CA ILE A 841 4.80 44.55 -1.98
C ILE A 841 6.09 44.73 -2.80
N SER A 842 5.97 45.06 -4.09
CA SER A 842 7.12 45.30 -4.97
C SER A 842 7.97 46.49 -4.52
N LYS A 843 7.37 47.55 -3.98
CA LYS A 843 8.12 48.71 -3.45
C LYS A 843 8.95 48.39 -2.20
N ILE A 844 8.45 47.52 -1.33
CA ILE A 844 9.14 47.10 -0.09
C ILE A 844 10.23 46.06 -0.38
N LEU A 845 9.96 45.11 -1.28
CA LEU A 845 10.92 44.07 -1.67
C LEU A 845 11.99 44.56 -2.66
N LYS A 846 11.69 45.62 -3.42
CA LYS A 846 12.53 46.29 -4.43
C LYS A 846 12.96 45.39 -5.59
N ASP A 847 13.97 44.57 -5.34
CA ASP A 847 14.79 43.91 -6.36
C ASP A 847 14.40 42.42 -6.52
N VAL A 848 13.66 41.88 -5.55
CA VAL A 848 13.15 40.49 -5.58
C VAL A 848 11.74 40.46 -6.17
N ASN A 849 11.55 39.67 -7.23
CA ASN A 849 10.24 39.44 -7.84
C ASN A 849 9.31 38.71 -6.84
N PRO A 850 8.18 39.31 -6.42
CA PRO A 850 7.30 38.70 -5.40
C PRO A 850 6.67 37.37 -5.85
N ARG A 851 6.62 37.08 -7.16
CA ARG A 851 6.10 35.82 -7.71
C ARG A 851 7.08 34.64 -7.62
N LEU A 852 8.31 34.86 -7.16
CA LEU A 852 9.28 33.79 -6.88
C LEU A 852 9.03 33.12 -5.52
N TYR A 853 8.35 33.80 -4.58
CA TYR A 853 8.04 33.22 -3.28
C TYR A 853 7.05 32.05 -3.44
N PRO A 854 7.38 30.86 -2.93
CA PRO A 854 6.58 29.66 -3.19
C PRO A 854 5.21 29.66 -2.49
N THR A 855 5.08 30.39 -1.37
CA THR A 855 3.90 30.39 -0.48
C THR A 855 3.58 31.81 0.03
N ASN A 856 2.36 32.00 0.54
CA ASN A 856 1.95 33.22 1.23
C ASN A 856 2.76 33.47 2.51
N ILE A 857 3.10 32.44 3.30
CA ILE A 857 3.88 32.60 4.53
C ILE A 857 5.33 33.05 4.27
N ALA A 858 5.95 32.57 3.18
CA ALA A 858 7.27 33.03 2.74
C ALA A 858 7.22 34.51 2.32
N LEU A 859 6.22 34.90 1.52
CA LEU A 859 6.03 36.28 1.06
C LEU A 859 5.72 37.24 2.23
N LEU A 860 4.84 36.86 3.16
CA LEU A 860 4.55 37.64 4.38
C LEU A 860 5.83 37.86 5.21
N THR A 861 6.61 36.80 5.43
CA THR A 861 7.84 36.88 6.22
C THR A 861 8.88 37.80 5.57
N ALA A 862 9.11 37.66 4.26
CA ALA A 862 10.03 38.52 3.51
C ALA A 862 9.57 39.99 3.50
N LEU A 863 8.27 40.22 3.23
CA LEU A 863 7.64 41.53 3.24
C LEU A 863 7.79 42.21 4.60
N PHE A 864 7.51 41.52 5.71
CA PHE A 864 7.56 42.09 7.05
C PHE A 864 9.00 42.32 7.53
N LYS A 865 9.93 41.39 7.25
CA LYS A 865 11.36 41.58 7.56
C LYS A 865 11.97 42.76 6.81
N ARG A 866 11.54 43.04 5.57
CA ARG A 866 11.91 44.25 4.81
C ARG A 866 11.17 45.51 5.30
N ALA A 867 9.86 45.44 5.53
CA ALA A 867 9.03 46.58 5.96
C ALA A 867 9.46 47.15 7.32
N LYS A 868 9.77 46.30 8.30
CA LYS A 868 10.27 46.69 9.64
C LYS A 868 11.46 47.66 9.58
N ASN A 869 12.30 47.51 8.55
CA ASN A 869 13.52 48.28 8.37
C ASN A 869 13.33 49.51 7.45
N HIS A 870 12.11 49.78 6.96
CA HIS A 870 11.86 50.90 6.04
C HIS A 870 11.69 52.23 6.80
N PRO A 871 12.37 53.34 6.41
CA PRO A 871 12.34 54.60 7.15
C PRO A 871 10.95 55.24 7.35
N GLN A 872 9.97 54.93 6.51
CA GLN A 872 8.57 55.38 6.70
C GLN A 872 7.82 54.54 7.75
N VAL A 873 8.05 53.23 7.79
CA VAL A 873 7.42 52.31 8.77
C VAL A 873 8.03 52.52 10.15
N ALA A 874 9.33 52.78 10.23
CA ALA A 874 10.04 53.08 11.48
C ALA A 874 9.51 54.35 12.21
N LYS A 875 8.77 55.23 11.50
CA LYS A 875 8.10 56.40 12.09
C LYS A 875 6.72 56.09 12.70
N MET A 876 6.20 54.87 12.52
CA MET A 876 4.87 54.45 12.98
C MET A 876 5.03 53.34 14.03
N PRO A 877 5.16 53.68 15.33
CA PRO A 877 5.54 52.71 16.36
C PRO A 877 4.54 51.57 16.53
N GLU A 878 3.24 51.84 16.40
CA GLU A 878 2.16 50.84 16.49
C GLU A 878 2.27 49.80 15.37
N LEU A 879 2.37 50.25 14.10
CA LEU A 879 2.57 49.38 12.94
C LEU A 879 3.89 48.60 13.05
N MET A 880 4.95 49.24 13.55
CA MET A 880 6.22 48.55 13.80
C MET A 880 6.11 47.50 14.92
N SER A 881 5.28 47.71 15.94
CA SER A 881 4.98 46.71 16.98
C SER A 881 4.22 45.53 16.37
N SER A 882 3.10 45.79 15.68
CA SER A 882 2.31 44.77 14.98
C SER A 882 3.17 43.95 14.00
N ILE A 883 4.08 44.58 13.25
CA ILE A 883 5.02 43.88 12.36
C ILE A 883 5.98 42.97 13.15
N ARG A 884 6.48 43.39 14.32
CA ARG A 884 7.36 42.57 15.17
C ARG A 884 6.61 41.40 15.81
N GLU A 885 5.40 41.64 16.29
CA GLU A 885 4.47 40.64 16.82
C GLU A 885 4.17 39.57 15.76
N TYR A 886 3.75 39.98 14.56
CA TYR A 886 3.50 39.06 13.45
C TYR A 886 4.75 38.30 13.01
N ILE A 887 5.94 38.92 12.97
CA ILE A 887 7.20 38.20 12.73
C ILE A 887 7.42 37.14 13.81
N ALA A 888 7.28 37.46 15.09
CA ALA A 888 7.48 36.49 16.17
C ALA A 888 6.47 35.34 16.13
N GLY A 889 5.19 35.63 15.82
CA GLY A 889 4.16 34.61 15.63
C GLY A 889 4.47 33.66 14.46
N MET A 890 4.89 34.19 13.31
CA MET A 890 5.31 33.37 12.17
C MET A 890 6.59 32.57 12.48
N GLU A 891 7.59 33.19 13.12
CA GLU A 891 8.85 32.55 13.49
C GLU A 891 8.70 31.41 14.51
N TYR A 892 7.58 31.36 15.24
CA TYR A 892 7.18 30.23 16.09
C TYR A 892 6.31 29.20 15.35
N VAL A 893 5.25 29.62 14.66
CA VAL A 893 4.29 28.74 13.96
C VAL A 893 4.94 27.95 12.83
N CYS A 894 5.88 28.55 12.11
CA CYS A 894 6.59 27.91 11.00
C CYS A 894 7.31 26.61 11.42
N PRO A 895 8.26 26.60 12.37
CA PRO A 895 8.91 25.37 12.82
C PRO A 895 8.04 24.45 13.69
N THR A 896 7.08 24.97 14.46
CA THR A 896 6.30 24.16 15.42
C THR A 896 5.04 23.53 14.81
N ILE A 897 4.44 24.13 13.79
CA ILE A 897 3.20 23.67 13.13
C ILE A 897 3.44 23.36 11.65
N LEU A 898 4.06 24.26 10.88
CA LEU A 898 4.17 24.09 9.43
C LEU A 898 5.26 23.09 9.00
N LEU A 899 6.40 23.01 9.71
CA LEU A 899 7.46 22.07 9.34
C LEU A 899 7.04 20.60 9.48
N PRO A 900 6.40 20.14 10.58
CA PRO A 900 5.87 18.78 10.65
C PRO A 900 4.87 18.48 9.51
N ILE A 901 4.11 19.49 9.06
CA ILE A 901 3.16 19.36 7.96
C ILE A 901 3.85 19.16 6.62
N VAL A 902 4.85 19.98 6.31
CA VAL A 902 5.70 19.85 5.13
C VAL A 902 6.33 18.46 5.05
N ILE A 903 6.79 17.91 6.16
CA ILE A 903 7.48 16.61 6.25
C ILE A 903 6.54 15.45 5.94
N SER A 904 5.39 15.36 6.63
CA SER A 904 4.41 14.28 6.38
C SER A 904 3.79 14.35 4.98
N LEU A 905 3.56 15.55 4.44
CA LEU A 905 3.09 15.72 3.06
C LEU A 905 4.12 15.27 2.01
N LYS A 906 5.41 15.47 2.28
CA LYS A 906 6.51 14.88 1.50
C LYS A 906 6.73 13.39 1.77
N ARG A 907 6.06 12.82 2.78
CA ARG A 907 6.19 11.42 3.24
C ARG A 907 7.63 11.04 3.63
N LEU A 908 8.40 11.96 4.21
CA LEU A 908 9.76 11.65 4.69
C LEU A 908 9.66 10.86 6.00
N THR A 909 10.14 9.62 5.99
CA THR A 909 10.03 8.66 7.10
C THR A 909 11.33 8.44 7.87
N SER A 910 12.49 8.77 7.29
CA SER A 910 13.79 8.74 7.96
C SER A 910 13.79 9.56 9.27
N ASP A 911 14.40 9.04 10.33
CA ASP A 911 14.60 9.74 11.62
C ASP A 911 15.41 11.05 11.49
N VAL A 912 16.21 11.16 10.42
CA VAL A 912 16.99 12.34 10.06
C VAL A 912 16.55 12.87 8.70
N VAL A 913 16.29 14.17 8.63
CA VAL A 913 15.99 14.88 7.37
C VAL A 913 16.96 16.04 7.17
N TYR A 914 17.37 16.27 5.93
CA TYR A 914 18.35 17.28 5.56
C TYR A 914 17.64 18.51 5.00
N SER A 915 17.85 19.66 5.63
CA SER A 915 17.29 20.95 5.24
C SER A 915 18.33 21.77 4.49
N THR A 916 18.14 21.95 3.18
CA THR A 916 19.07 22.64 2.28
C THR A 916 18.49 23.99 1.85
N PHE A 917 19.13 25.09 2.19
CA PHE A 917 18.58 26.44 1.98
C PHE A 917 19.68 27.48 1.74
N ASN A 918 19.33 28.61 1.13
CA ASN A 918 20.19 29.79 1.10
C ASN A 918 19.80 30.71 2.29
N PRO A 919 20.71 31.05 3.23
CA PRO A 919 20.37 31.90 4.38
C PRO A 919 20.04 33.35 4.02
N TYR A 920 20.33 33.78 2.79
CA TYR A 920 20.07 35.13 2.28
C TYR A 920 18.90 35.19 1.28
N ASP A 921 18.49 34.06 0.70
CA ASP A 921 17.37 33.96 -0.24
C ASP A 921 16.24 33.08 0.31
N LEU A 922 15.11 33.73 0.60
CA LEU A 922 13.89 33.08 1.07
C LEU A 922 13.03 32.47 -0.05
N THR A 923 13.47 32.47 -1.32
CA THR A 923 12.71 31.86 -2.43
C THR A 923 13.08 30.41 -2.74
N HIS A 924 14.26 29.93 -2.31
CA HIS A 924 14.72 28.56 -2.56
C HIS A 924 15.16 27.82 -1.29
N SER A 925 14.53 26.67 -1.02
CA SER A 925 15.03 25.66 -0.09
C SER A 925 14.36 24.31 -0.31
N GLU A 926 15.08 23.24 -0.01
CA GLU A 926 14.63 21.86 -0.08
C GLU A 926 14.73 21.16 1.29
N ILE A 927 13.94 20.11 1.47
CA ILE A 927 14.05 19.19 2.59
C ILE A 927 13.83 17.75 2.12
N SER A 928 14.73 16.85 2.49
CA SER A 928 14.92 15.51 1.91
C SER A 928 15.39 14.50 2.98
N GLU A 929 15.33 13.19 2.68
CA GLU A 929 15.87 12.14 3.59
C GLU A 929 17.39 12.02 3.52
N ASN A 930 17.98 12.35 2.36
CA ASN A 930 19.41 12.35 2.11
C ASN A 930 19.94 13.79 1.94
N PRO A 931 21.22 14.07 2.24
CA PRO A 931 21.86 15.31 1.81
C PRO A 931 21.94 15.38 0.27
N PRO A 932 22.05 16.58 -0.34
CA PRO A 932 22.30 16.70 -1.77
C PRO A 932 23.71 16.20 -2.13
N ASP A 933 23.85 15.52 -3.27
CA ASP A 933 25.14 15.00 -3.76
C ASP A 933 26.14 16.14 -4.04
N ASP A 934 25.68 17.22 -4.71
CA ASP A 934 26.45 18.42 -4.99
C ASP A 934 26.00 19.59 -4.11
N SER A 935 26.89 20.11 -3.24
CA SER A 935 26.63 21.33 -2.47
C SER A 935 26.94 22.58 -3.29
N SER A 936 25.91 23.35 -3.66
CA SER A 936 26.08 24.70 -4.21
C SER A 936 26.75 25.63 -3.18
N SER A 937 27.69 26.46 -3.63
CA SER A 937 28.42 27.46 -2.82
C SER A 937 27.51 28.41 -2.03
N ASP A 938 26.29 28.62 -2.52
CA ASP A 938 25.34 29.61 -2.03
C ASP A 938 24.29 28.96 -1.11
N THR A 939 24.42 27.65 -0.84
CA THR A 939 23.47 26.85 -0.05
C THR A 939 24.13 26.22 1.17
N VAL A 940 23.35 26.06 2.23
CA VAL A 940 23.74 25.38 3.47
C VAL A 940 22.79 24.21 3.71
N THR A 941 23.34 23.02 3.91
CA THR A 941 22.59 21.83 4.35
C THR A 941 22.75 21.68 5.87
N ILE A 942 21.64 21.54 6.60
CA ILE A 942 21.59 21.27 8.04
C ILE A 942 20.71 20.03 8.29
N PRO A 943 21.22 18.96 8.93
CA PRO A 943 20.41 17.83 9.34
C PRO A 943 19.54 18.17 10.57
N LEU A 944 18.30 17.72 10.55
CA LEU A 944 17.29 17.85 11.59
C LEU A 944 16.83 16.47 12.03
N VAL A 945 16.40 16.33 13.28
CA VAL A 945 15.53 15.19 13.67
C VAL A 945 14.22 15.33 12.91
N ASN A 946 13.63 14.23 12.44
CA ASN A 946 12.37 14.25 11.70
C ASN A 946 11.31 15.09 12.46
N PRO A 947 10.86 16.24 11.92
CA PRO A 947 9.98 17.16 12.64
C PRO A 947 8.61 16.59 13.02
N THR A 948 8.19 15.43 12.53
CA THR A 948 7.01 14.73 13.07
C THR A 948 7.21 14.31 14.53
N THR A 949 8.44 13.95 14.92
CA THR A 949 8.81 13.62 16.31
C THR A 949 8.75 14.85 17.24
N TRP A 950 8.86 16.07 16.70
CA TRP A 950 8.81 17.30 17.50
C TRP A 950 7.43 17.59 18.10
N LEU A 951 6.40 16.90 17.61
CA LEU A 951 5.05 16.92 18.15
C LEU A 951 4.89 16.04 19.41
N GLN A 952 5.89 15.21 19.73
CA GLN A 952 5.92 14.38 20.95
C GLN A 952 6.05 15.23 22.22
N PRO A 953 5.55 14.71 23.37
CA PRO A 953 5.80 15.33 24.67
C PRO A 953 7.28 15.30 25.05
N ILE A 954 7.64 16.21 25.95
CA ILE A 954 9.00 16.39 26.46
C ILE A 954 9.25 15.35 27.57
N ASN A 955 10.38 14.64 27.48
CA ASN A 955 10.82 13.69 28.51
C ASN A 955 11.12 14.44 29.83
N PRO A 956 10.51 14.07 30.97
CA PRO A 956 10.75 14.76 32.24
C PRO A 956 12.13 14.48 32.85
N SER A 957 12.77 13.36 32.49
CA SER A 957 14.06 12.94 33.06
C SER A 957 15.27 13.56 32.33
N ASP A 958 15.18 13.66 31.00
CA ASP A 958 16.07 14.50 30.19
C ASP A 958 15.24 15.20 29.11
N PRO A 959 14.94 16.50 29.27
CA PRO A 959 14.12 17.24 28.33
C PRO A 959 14.87 17.67 27.06
N TYR A 960 16.18 17.43 26.96
CA TYR A 960 17.02 17.84 25.84
C TYR A 960 17.43 16.69 24.91
N THR A 961 17.08 15.44 25.25
CA THR A 961 17.19 14.29 24.33
C THR A 961 16.35 14.52 23.06
N ASP A 962 16.81 13.95 21.95
CA ASP A 962 16.12 13.96 20.64
C ASP A 962 15.79 15.36 20.07
N LEU A 963 16.39 16.43 20.57
CA LEU A 963 16.27 17.76 19.95
C LEU A 963 17.25 17.95 18.77
N LEU A 964 18.28 17.11 18.67
CA LEU A 964 19.30 17.13 17.59
C LEU A 964 19.59 15.71 17.07
N PRO A 965 19.74 15.52 15.74
CA PRO A 965 19.85 14.20 15.13
C PRO A 965 21.10 13.46 15.58
N THR A 966 20.98 12.14 15.70
CA THR A 966 22.12 11.25 15.95
C THR A 966 22.67 10.79 14.62
N LEU A 967 23.94 11.10 14.39
CA LEU A 967 24.66 10.88 13.15
C LEU A 967 25.89 9.99 13.42
N PRO A 968 26.40 9.23 12.44
CA PRO A 968 27.64 8.47 12.58
C PRO A 968 28.79 9.33 13.11
N LYS A 969 29.69 8.75 13.91
CA LYS A 969 30.74 9.51 14.61
C LYS A 969 31.63 10.32 13.65
N ASP A 970 31.88 9.79 12.46
CA ASP A 970 32.79 10.37 11.48
C ASP A 970 32.13 11.35 10.51
N ASP A 971 30.80 11.46 10.55
CA ASP A 971 30.02 12.32 9.65
C ASP A 971 30.40 13.80 9.75
N ALA A 972 30.43 14.47 8.59
CA ALA A 972 30.88 15.85 8.46
C ALA A 972 29.90 16.86 9.11
N PHE A 973 28.59 16.59 9.07
CA PHE A 973 27.60 17.39 9.79
C PHE A 973 27.64 17.02 11.29
N GLY A 974 27.76 15.73 11.62
CA GLY A 974 27.93 15.21 12.97
C GLY A 974 29.04 15.92 13.74
N LYS A 975 30.20 16.14 13.11
CA LYS A 975 31.31 16.94 13.67
C LYS A 975 30.88 18.38 14.01
N LYS A 976 30.15 19.07 13.12
CA LYS A 976 29.60 20.42 13.37
C LYS A 976 28.57 20.40 14.50
N LEU A 977 27.73 19.36 14.61
CA LEU A 977 26.71 19.24 15.64
C LEU A 977 27.26 19.02 17.05
N ARG A 978 28.47 18.47 17.21
CA ARG A 978 29.09 18.23 18.52
C ARG A 978 29.13 19.48 19.40
N VAL A 979 29.34 20.66 18.81
CA VAL A 979 29.36 21.95 19.54
C VAL A 979 28.00 22.24 20.16
N LEU A 980 26.92 22.11 19.38
CA LEU A 980 25.57 22.38 19.87
C LEU A 980 25.08 21.29 20.84
N LYS A 981 25.40 20.00 20.59
CA LYS A 981 25.09 18.89 21.51
C LYS A 981 25.77 19.03 22.89
N ARG A 982 26.96 19.63 22.97
CA ARG A 982 27.61 19.94 24.27
C ARG A 982 26.89 21.02 25.09
N ILE A 983 26.03 21.82 24.45
CA ILE A 983 25.30 22.93 25.08
C ILE A 983 23.88 22.53 25.46
N LEU A 984 23.24 21.65 24.66
CA LEU A 984 21.91 21.12 24.95
C LEU A 984 21.96 20.00 26.00
N THR A 985 22.52 20.29 27.18
CA THR A 985 22.50 19.43 28.37
C THR A 985 21.85 20.18 29.53
N HIS A 986 21.33 19.46 30.53
CA HIS A 986 20.63 20.10 31.66
C HIS A 986 21.52 21.11 32.41
N GLU A 987 22.78 20.73 32.67
CA GLU A 987 23.79 21.57 33.32
C GLU A 987 24.06 22.83 32.50
N LYS A 988 24.39 22.69 31.21
CA LYS A 988 24.77 23.83 30.37
C LYS A 988 23.60 24.75 30.01
N ILE A 989 22.37 24.24 29.87
CA ILE A 989 21.20 25.12 29.72
C ILE A 989 20.89 25.86 31.03
N THR A 990 21.05 25.24 32.20
CA THR A 990 20.86 25.91 33.50
C THR A 990 21.95 26.97 33.75
N GLU A 991 23.20 26.70 33.36
CA GLU A 991 24.32 27.65 33.37
C GLU A 991 24.07 28.87 32.46
N ILE A 992 23.55 28.64 31.24
CA ILE A 992 23.46 29.67 30.19
C ILE A 992 22.14 30.47 30.24
N LEU A 993 21.02 29.85 30.67
CA LEU A 993 19.69 30.47 30.72
C LEU A 993 19.13 30.65 32.15
N GLY A 994 19.81 30.12 33.17
CA GLY A 994 19.39 30.18 34.57
C GLY A 994 18.34 29.11 34.95
N PRO A 995 18.17 28.83 36.26
CA PRO A 995 17.25 27.80 36.77
C PRO A 995 15.76 28.12 36.54
N ASP A 996 15.43 29.37 36.17
CA ASP A 996 14.07 29.76 35.79
C ASP A 996 13.64 29.23 34.42
N PHE A 997 14.59 28.76 33.57
CA PHE A 997 14.25 28.08 32.32
C PHE A 997 13.70 26.68 32.61
N LYS A 998 12.39 26.56 32.73
CA LYS A 998 11.67 25.31 33.00
C LYS A 998 11.23 24.65 31.67
N PRO A 999 11.94 23.63 31.15
CA PRO A 999 11.63 23.05 29.84
C PRO A 999 10.30 22.28 29.80
N LEU A 1000 9.77 21.84 30.94
CA LEU A 1000 8.50 21.12 31.01
C LEU A 1000 7.25 22.03 30.93
N LEU A 1001 7.44 23.34 30.75
CA LEU A 1001 6.34 24.29 30.47
C LEU A 1001 5.98 24.37 28.97
N TYR A 1002 6.84 23.90 28.07
CA TYR A 1002 6.56 23.90 26.63
C TYR A 1002 5.69 22.70 26.24
N PRO A 1003 4.76 22.82 25.27
CA PRO A 1003 3.78 21.78 24.98
C PRO A 1003 4.36 20.53 24.29
N ASN A 1004 5.49 20.66 23.57
CA ASN A 1004 6.14 19.57 22.84
C ASN A 1004 7.63 19.86 22.58
N LYS A 1005 8.37 18.84 22.11
CA LYS A 1005 9.82 18.94 21.80
C LYS A 1005 10.14 20.09 20.83
N GLY A 1006 9.31 20.36 19.82
CA GLY A 1006 9.52 21.42 18.82
C GLY A 1006 9.39 22.84 19.38
N ALA A 1007 8.40 23.06 20.24
CA ALA A 1007 8.20 24.34 20.94
C ALA A 1007 9.36 24.63 21.91
N LEU A 1008 9.84 23.61 22.62
CA LEU A 1008 11.05 23.69 23.44
C LEU A 1008 12.25 24.05 22.57
N PHE A 1009 12.57 23.25 21.56
CA PHE A 1009 13.78 23.43 20.72
C PHE A 1009 13.80 24.80 20.02
N THR A 1010 12.68 25.21 19.42
CA THR A 1010 12.56 26.53 18.76
C THR A 1010 12.80 27.67 19.76
N THR A 1011 12.18 27.61 20.93
CA THR A 1011 12.35 28.67 21.95
C THR A 1011 13.74 28.65 22.56
N LEU A 1012 14.34 27.47 22.72
CA LEU A 1012 15.68 27.27 23.25
C LEU A 1012 16.73 27.91 22.34
N LEU A 1013 16.69 27.64 21.03
CA LEU A 1013 17.54 28.31 20.04
C LEU A 1013 17.37 29.84 20.08
N HIS A 1014 16.13 30.32 20.08
CA HIS A 1014 15.80 31.76 20.12
C HIS A 1014 16.17 32.47 21.44
N LYS A 1015 16.28 31.75 22.56
CA LYS A 1015 16.80 32.29 23.82
C LYS A 1015 18.33 32.26 23.83
N LEU A 1016 18.96 31.16 23.42
CA LEU A 1016 20.42 31.04 23.30
C LEU A 1016 21.01 32.14 22.40
N GLN A 1017 20.42 32.39 21.23
CA GLN A 1017 20.80 33.48 20.31
C GLN A 1017 20.87 34.88 20.97
N LYS A 1018 20.14 35.09 22.07
CA LYS A 1018 20.03 36.37 22.79
C LYS A 1018 20.98 36.47 24.00
N VAL A 1019 21.66 35.40 24.38
CA VAL A 1019 22.60 35.40 25.51
C VAL A 1019 23.95 36.03 25.10
N LYS A 1020 24.49 36.91 25.95
CA LYS A 1020 25.76 37.62 25.67
C LYS A 1020 26.92 36.67 25.36
N ALA A 1021 27.11 35.61 26.15
CA ALA A 1021 28.17 34.61 25.93
C ALA A 1021 28.06 33.93 24.55
N ILE A 1022 26.85 33.62 24.10
CA ILE A 1022 26.59 33.08 22.76
C ILE A 1022 26.90 34.13 21.69
N GLN A 1023 26.48 35.38 21.89
CA GLN A 1023 26.74 36.49 20.95
C GLN A 1023 28.22 36.82 20.79
N SER A 1024 29.03 36.66 21.84
CA SER A 1024 30.50 36.78 21.79
C SER A 1024 31.16 35.63 21.03
N ASN A 1025 30.59 34.42 21.03
CA ASN A 1025 31.12 33.28 20.29
C ASN A 1025 30.53 33.23 18.87
N ALA A 1026 31.18 33.91 17.93
CA ALA A 1026 30.72 34.03 16.55
C ALA A 1026 30.48 32.69 15.83
N SER A 1027 31.27 31.65 16.13
CA SER A 1027 31.13 30.31 15.54
C SER A 1027 29.84 29.62 16.04
N LEU A 1028 29.66 29.59 17.36
CA LEU A 1028 28.47 29.01 17.99
C LEU A 1028 27.20 29.78 17.63
N LYS A 1029 27.26 31.12 17.61
CA LYS A 1029 26.17 31.97 17.13
C LYS A 1029 25.79 31.62 15.70
N SER A 1030 26.77 31.47 14.80
CA SER A 1030 26.53 31.08 13.40
C SER A 1030 25.82 29.72 13.29
N ILE A 1031 26.23 28.72 14.09
CA ILE A 1031 25.57 27.41 14.14
C ILE A 1031 24.10 27.54 14.59
N ILE A 1032 23.82 28.36 15.61
CA ILE A 1032 22.46 28.61 16.10
C ILE A 1032 21.62 29.38 15.07
N ASP A 1033 22.18 30.43 14.46
CA ASP A 1033 21.54 31.22 13.40
C ASP A 1033 21.18 30.32 12.20
N LEU A 1034 22.08 29.41 11.79
CA LEU A 1034 21.83 28.42 10.74
C LEU A 1034 20.75 27.40 11.13
N TYR A 1035 20.70 26.95 12.38
CA TYR A 1035 19.63 26.05 12.86
C TYR A 1035 18.26 26.74 12.85
N ILE A 1036 18.19 28.00 13.29
CA ILE A 1036 16.96 28.79 13.23
C ILE A 1036 16.49 28.96 11.78
N HIS A 1037 17.41 29.25 10.84
CA HIS A 1037 17.07 29.33 9.43
C HIS A 1037 16.64 27.99 8.82
N ALA A 1038 17.29 26.87 9.16
CA ALA A 1038 16.92 25.55 8.67
C ALA A 1038 15.46 25.19 8.99
N VAL A 1039 15.04 25.42 10.24
CA VAL A 1039 13.68 25.08 10.68
C VAL A 1039 12.62 26.08 10.19
N GLN A 1040 12.99 27.35 9.98
CA GLN A 1040 12.08 28.38 9.49
C GLN A 1040 11.91 28.33 7.96
N ILE A 1041 12.99 28.39 7.19
CA ILE A 1041 12.93 28.60 5.73
C ILE A 1041 12.29 27.39 5.03
N SER A 1042 12.71 26.17 5.37
CA SER A 1042 12.20 24.92 4.77
C SER A 1042 10.71 24.68 5.05
N SER A 1043 10.20 25.19 6.18
CA SER A 1043 8.77 25.15 6.53
C SER A 1043 7.92 26.18 5.78
N MET A 1044 8.52 27.31 5.40
CA MET A 1044 7.85 28.34 4.61
C MET A 1044 7.80 27.98 3.12
N ASN A 1045 8.78 27.23 2.61
CA ASN A 1045 9.03 27.15 1.18
C ASN A 1045 8.51 25.91 0.44
N THR A 1046 8.14 24.84 1.15
CA THR A 1046 7.55 23.67 0.46
C THR A 1046 6.11 23.98 0.04
N LYS A 1047 5.86 23.98 -1.28
CA LYS A 1047 4.52 24.13 -1.84
C LYS A 1047 3.66 22.91 -1.51
N VAL A 1048 2.43 23.15 -1.09
CA VAL A 1048 1.42 22.12 -0.80
C VAL A 1048 0.25 22.27 -1.75
N SER A 1049 -0.16 21.18 -2.41
CA SER A 1049 -1.39 21.18 -3.19
C SER A 1049 -2.60 21.06 -2.25
N GLU A 1050 -3.63 21.84 -2.55
CA GLU A 1050 -4.89 21.88 -1.80
C GLU A 1050 -5.54 20.49 -1.70
N SER A 1051 -5.47 19.70 -2.78
CA SER A 1051 -5.93 18.31 -2.82
C SER A 1051 -5.18 17.38 -1.86
N ASN A 1052 -3.86 17.55 -1.70
CA ASN A 1052 -3.07 16.67 -0.84
C ASN A 1052 -3.30 17.01 0.63
N LEU A 1053 -3.41 18.30 0.96
CA LEU A 1053 -3.81 18.76 2.29
C LEU A 1053 -5.21 18.20 2.64
N LEU A 1054 -6.21 18.41 1.76
CA LEU A 1054 -7.59 17.90 1.96
C LEU A 1054 -7.64 16.37 2.11
N LYS A 1055 -6.94 15.64 1.24
CA LYS A 1055 -6.87 14.17 1.30
C LYS A 1055 -6.30 13.70 2.65
N MET A 1056 -5.14 14.20 3.02
CA MET A 1056 -4.44 13.86 4.27
C MET A 1056 -5.25 14.23 5.53
N MET A 1057 -6.01 15.33 5.50
CA MET A 1057 -6.95 15.69 6.56
C MET A 1057 -8.17 14.75 6.64
N SER A 1058 -8.61 14.18 5.50
CA SER A 1058 -9.67 13.16 5.48
C SER A 1058 -9.18 11.75 5.87
N GLU A 1059 -7.87 11.49 5.80
CA GLU A 1059 -7.24 10.21 6.14
C GLU A 1059 -6.82 10.10 7.63
N SER A 1060 -6.91 11.20 8.41
CA SER A 1060 -6.59 11.19 9.84
C SER A 1060 -7.76 10.65 10.69
N THR A 1061 -7.82 9.33 10.89
CA THR A 1061 -8.85 8.65 11.71
C THR A 1061 -8.62 8.72 13.22
N GLY A 1062 -7.78 9.63 13.71
CA GLY A 1062 -7.46 9.74 15.13
C GLY A 1062 -8.00 11.00 15.79
N HIS A 1063 -7.88 11.07 17.11
CA HIS A 1063 -8.10 12.28 17.89
C HIS A 1063 -7.11 12.40 19.03
N TRP A 1064 -6.91 13.61 19.53
CA TRP A 1064 -6.18 13.81 20.77
C TRP A 1064 -7.02 13.48 21.99
N GLN A 1065 -6.43 12.75 22.93
CA GLN A 1065 -6.87 12.65 24.31
C GLN A 1065 -5.78 13.23 25.22
N PRO A 1066 -6.12 13.80 26.38
CA PRO A 1066 -5.13 14.02 27.42
C PRO A 1066 -4.62 12.65 27.88
N GLU A 1067 -3.31 12.47 27.96
CA GLU A 1067 -2.70 11.33 28.60
C GLU A 1067 -3.01 11.43 30.11
N LEU A 1068 -3.64 10.40 30.66
CA LEU A 1068 -4.21 10.43 32.01
C LEU A 1068 -3.25 9.87 33.07
N THR A 1069 -2.28 9.04 32.69
CA THR A 1069 -1.37 8.37 33.62
C THR A 1069 -0.31 9.31 34.19
N SER A 1070 0.22 10.27 33.43
CA SER A 1070 1.12 11.34 33.92
C SER A 1070 0.47 12.30 34.92
N LEU A 1071 -0.86 12.29 35.03
CA LEU A 1071 -1.56 13.03 36.09
C LEU A 1071 -1.17 12.51 37.49
N THR A 1072 -0.73 11.25 37.60
CA THR A 1072 -0.20 10.70 38.87
C THR A 1072 1.03 11.45 39.40
N TYR A 1073 1.78 12.17 38.55
CA TYR A 1073 2.87 13.05 39.01
C TYR A 1073 2.37 14.29 39.78
N ALA A 1074 1.06 14.58 39.76
CA ALA A 1074 0.43 15.56 40.64
C ALA A 1074 0.03 14.98 42.02
N LEU A 1075 0.38 13.72 42.31
CA LEU A 1075 0.25 13.14 43.66
C LEU A 1075 1.56 13.33 44.44
N PRO A 1076 1.49 13.50 45.78
CA PRO A 1076 2.69 13.61 46.61
C PRO A 1076 3.47 12.30 46.63
N VAL A 1077 4.80 12.41 46.72
CA VAL A 1077 5.73 11.27 46.82
C VAL A 1077 5.29 10.34 47.96
N PRO A 1078 5.13 9.02 47.70
CA PRO A 1078 4.62 8.07 48.68
C PRO A 1078 5.62 7.84 49.82
N LYS A 1079 5.11 7.76 51.05
CA LYS A 1079 5.87 7.60 52.29
C LYS A 1079 5.73 6.21 52.93
N SER A 1080 4.99 5.31 52.26
CA SER A 1080 4.77 3.92 52.70
C SER A 1080 4.31 3.04 51.54
N ASP A 1081 4.49 1.72 51.66
CA ASP A 1081 4.05 0.74 50.65
C ASP A 1081 2.52 0.80 50.41
N ALA A 1082 1.75 1.17 51.43
CA ALA A 1082 0.32 1.38 51.31
C ALA A 1082 -0.03 2.58 50.41
N GLU A 1083 0.80 3.63 50.41
CA GLU A 1083 0.67 4.74 49.46
C GLU A 1083 1.18 4.35 48.07
N ILE A 1084 2.30 3.62 47.95
CA ILE A 1084 2.78 3.08 46.66
C ILE A 1084 1.68 2.25 45.98
N ALA A 1085 1.03 1.35 46.72
CA ALA A 1085 -0.10 0.56 46.23
C ALA A 1085 -1.32 1.41 45.85
N MET A 1086 -1.57 2.53 46.55
CA MET A 1086 -2.65 3.46 46.18
C MET A 1086 -2.30 4.33 44.97
N ILE A 1087 -1.04 4.75 44.77
CA ILE A 1087 -0.60 5.41 43.54
C ILE A 1087 -0.71 4.45 42.36
N LYS A 1088 -0.27 3.19 42.50
CA LYS A 1088 -0.48 2.17 41.46
C LYS A 1088 -1.97 1.97 41.16
N THR A 1089 -2.82 1.88 42.18
CA THR A 1089 -4.28 1.77 41.98
C THR A 1089 -4.87 3.02 41.28
N MET A 1090 -4.33 4.22 41.52
CA MET A 1090 -4.69 5.44 40.77
C MET A 1090 -4.21 5.38 39.33
N GLN A 1091 -3.00 4.87 39.07
CA GLN A 1091 -2.44 4.70 37.74
C GLN A 1091 -3.25 3.68 36.93
N ASP A 1092 -3.49 2.47 37.48
CA ASP A 1092 -4.32 1.42 36.90
C ASP A 1092 -5.74 1.93 36.54
N PHE A 1093 -6.29 2.83 37.35
CA PHE A 1093 -7.59 3.48 37.09
C PHE A 1093 -7.52 4.53 35.96
N LEU A 1094 -6.45 5.31 35.89
CA LEU A 1094 -6.23 6.36 34.89
C LEU A 1094 -5.80 5.80 33.52
N VAL A 1095 -5.31 4.56 33.44
CA VAL A 1095 -5.02 3.85 32.16
C VAL A 1095 -6.26 3.68 31.28
N ASN A 1096 -7.49 3.76 31.83
CA ASN A 1096 -8.72 3.51 31.10
C ASN A 1096 -9.01 4.63 30.05
N PRO A 1097 -8.94 4.36 28.74
CA PRO A 1097 -8.96 5.42 27.71
C PRO A 1097 -10.30 6.18 27.67
N ASP A 1098 -11.41 5.47 27.89
CA ASP A 1098 -12.76 6.07 27.86
C ASP A 1098 -13.16 6.67 29.22
N LEU A 1099 -12.25 6.83 30.19
CA LEU A 1099 -12.57 7.31 31.53
C LEU A 1099 -13.29 8.67 31.51
N LEU A 1100 -12.86 9.60 30.67
CA LEU A 1100 -13.50 10.92 30.54
C LEU A 1100 -14.92 10.83 29.98
N GLU A 1101 -15.17 9.90 29.06
CA GLU A 1101 -16.48 9.68 28.45
C GLU A 1101 -17.44 8.98 29.43
N LYS A 1102 -16.95 7.94 30.12
CA LYS A 1102 -17.65 7.26 31.23
C LYS A 1102 -18.04 8.22 32.35
N LEU A 1103 -17.21 9.23 32.61
CA LEU A 1103 -17.50 10.33 33.55
C LEU A 1103 -18.29 11.50 32.94
N ARG A 1104 -18.53 11.52 31.63
CA ARG A 1104 -19.14 12.63 30.88
C ARG A 1104 -18.45 13.97 31.17
N MET A 1105 -17.13 13.98 31.07
CA MET A 1105 -16.28 15.17 31.16
C MET A 1105 -15.92 15.67 29.76
N ALA A 1106 -16.04 16.97 29.54
CA ALA A 1106 -15.45 17.60 28.36
C ALA A 1106 -13.91 17.50 28.41
N LYS A 1107 -13.26 17.53 27.24
CA LYS A 1107 -11.79 17.61 27.15
C LYS A 1107 -11.30 18.87 27.88
N PRO A 1108 -10.21 18.81 28.65
CA PRO A 1108 -9.66 19.98 29.34
C PRO A 1108 -9.08 20.98 28.33
N PRO A 1109 -9.05 22.29 28.64
CA PRO A 1109 -8.26 23.25 27.87
C PRO A 1109 -6.76 23.00 28.10
N MET A 1110 -5.92 23.32 27.11
CA MET A 1110 -4.45 23.13 27.18
C MET A 1110 -3.80 23.89 28.34
N THR A 1111 -4.43 24.98 28.80
CA THR A 1111 -3.99 25.82 29.93
C THR A 1111 -4.25 25.21 31.30
N MET A 1112 -5.01 24.12 31.39
CA MET A 1112 -5.27 23.42 32.65
C MET A 1112 -4.05 22.62 33.10
N SER A 1113 -3.73 22.69 34.39
CA SER A 1113 -2.61 21.96 34.98
C SER A 1113 -2.98 20.50 35.29
N ARG A 1114 -1.97 19.62 35.38
CA ARG A 1114 -2.16 18.20 35.75
C ARG A 1114 -2.89 18.05 37.09
N GLY A 1115 -2.55 18.89 38.06
CA GLY A 1115 -3.17 18.90 39.38
C GLY A 1115 -4.63 19.31 39.37
N GLU A 1116 -4.97 20.38 38.64
CA GLU A 1116 -6.37 20.78 38.47
C GLU A 1116 -7.22 19.70 37.80
N PHE A 1117 -6.68 19.08 36.74
CA PHE A 1117 -7.40 18.09 35.97
C PHE A 1117 -7.59 16.78 36.75
N LEU A 1118 -6.55 16.27 37.43
CA LEU A 1118 -6.69 15.12 38.31
C LEU A 1118 -7.70 15.38 39.43
N ARG A 1119 -7.67 16.57 40.04
CA ARG A 1119 -8.63 16.95 41.10
C ARG A 1119 -10.06 16.97 40.57
N LYS A 1120 -10.29 17.48 39.35
CA LYS A 1120 -11.59 17.43 38.66
C LYS A 1120 -12.04 16.00 38.35
N ILE A 1121 -11.14 15.12 37.91
CA ILE A 1121 -11.43 13.69 37.72
C ILE A 1121 -11.85 13.06 39.06
N ILE A 1122 -11.03 13.16 40.11
CA ILE A 1122 -11.34 12.55 41.42
C ILE A 1122 -12.68 13.07 41.98
N GLN A 1123 -12.93 14.38 41.91
CA GLN A 1123 -14.21 14.97 42.32
C GLN A 1123 -15.38 14.42 41.50
N LYS A 1124 -15.27 14.38 40.17
CA LYS A 1124 -16.32 13.87 39.29
C LYS A 1124 -16.64 12.42 39.58
N VAL A 1125 -15.61 11.58 39.70
CA VAL A 1125 -15.74 10.15 40.03
C VAL A 1125 -16.46 9.97 41.37
N LEU A 1126 -16.00 10.62 42.44
CA LEU A 1126 -16.60 10.51 43.77
C LEU A 1126 -18.01 11.11 43.87
N SER A 1127 -18.41 11.97 42.94
CA SER A 1127 -19.78 12.49 42.79
C SER A 1127 -20.70 11.63 41.89
N SER A 1128 -20.16 10.59 41.25
CA SER A 1128 -20.87 9.80 40.25
C SER A 1128 -21.37 8.47 40.82
N ASN A 1129 -22.48 7.97 40.28
CA ASN A 1129 -23.00 6.62 40.58
C ASN A 1129 -22.24 5.51 39.82
N MET A 1130 -20.95 5.71 39.54
CA MET A 1130 -20.12 4.73 38.83
C MET A 1130 -19.75 3.58 39.77
N HIS A 1131 -20.08 2.34 39.40
CA HIS A 1131 -19.75 1.17 40.20
C HIS A 1131 -18.24 0.88 40.11
N LEU A 1132 -17.50 1.17 41.17
CA LEU A 1132 -16.05 1.03 41.23
C LEU A 1132 -15.61 0.06 42.33
N GLU A 1133 -14.46 -0.57 42.11
CA GLU A 1133 -13.85 -1.46 43.08
C GLU A 1133 -13.47 -0.73 44.38
N LYS A 1134 -13.55 -1.45 45.51
CA LYS A 1134 -13.25 -0.91 46.84
C LYS A 1134 -11.82 -0.34 46.96
N ARG A 1135 -10.83 -0.90 46.25
CA ARG A 1135 -9.45 -0.37 46.21
C ARG A 1135 -9.35 0.98 45.52
N ILE A 1136 -10.03 1.15 44.37
CA ILE A 1136 -10.08 2.40 43.61
C ILE A 1136 -10.78 3.49 44.44
N LEU A 1137 -11.95 3.17 45.01
CA LEU A 1137 -12.67 4.09 45.90
C LEU A 1137 -11.86 4.50 47.15
N LYS A 1138 -11.01 3.60 47.69
CA LYS A 1138 -10.10 3.92 48.80
C LYS A 1138 -9.01 4.92 48.36
N ALA A 1139 -8.35 4.66 47.23
CA ALA A 1139 -7.28 5.52 46.70
C ALA A 1139 -7.81 6.92 46.30
N LEU A 1140 -8.94 6.98 45.60
CA LEU A 1140 -9.61 8.24 45.23
C LEU A 1140 -9.95 9.09 46.46
N LYS A 1141 -10.54 8.49 47.50
CA LYS A 1141 -10.84 9.18 48.76
C LYS A 1141 -9.57 9.61 49.51
N TYR A 1142 -8.49 8.84 49.42
CA TYR A 1142 -7.22 9.16 50.05
C TYR A 1142 -6.51 10.37 49.42
N TYR A 1143 -6.60 10.53 48.10
CA TYR A 1143 -5.92 11.58 47.34
C TYR A 1143 -6.77 12.82 46.99
N LYS A 1144 -8.10 12.76 47.11
CA LYS A 1144 -9.05 13.87 46.82
C LYS A 1144 -8.56 15.26 47.24
N ASP A 1145 -8.02 15.38 48.44
CA ASP A 1145 -7.58 16.64 49.05
C ASP A 1145 -6.05 16.75 49.19
N LYS A 1146 -5.30 15.89 48.49
CA LYS A 1146 -3.82 15.84 48.48
C LYS A 1146 -3.19 16.05 47.11
N VAL A 1147 -3.97 16.17 46.04
CA VAL A 1147 -3.46 16.50 44.70
C VAL A 1147 -2.72 17.84 44.75
N MET A 1148 -1.45 17.85 44.36
CA MET A 1148 -0.61 19.03 44.27
C MET A 1148 -1.03 19.87 43.05
N ILE A 1149 -1.03 21.20 43.21
CA ILE A 1149 -1.26 22.17 42.13
C ILE A 1149 0.02 23.00 41.89
N SER A 1150 1.03 22.87 42.75
CA SER A 1150 2.40 23.35 42.54
C SER A 1150 3.25 22.32 41.77
N ASP A 1151 4.45 22.72 41.36
CA ASP A 1151 5.52 21.82 40.89
C ASP A 1151 5.08 20.92 39.71
N MET A 1152 5.23 19.59 39.82
CA MET A 1152 4.73 18.62 38.83
C MET A 1152 3.20 18.72 38.60
N GLY A 1153 2.45 19.17 39.61
CA GLY A 1153 1.03 19.45 39.51
C GLY A 1153 0.68 20.73 38.76
N ALA A 1154 1.60 21.71 38.70
CA ALA A 1154 1.45 22.96 37.95
C ALA A 1154 1.73 22.80 36.45
N LEU A 1155 2.41 21.74 36.04
CA LEU A 1155 2.76 21.48 34.64
C LEU A 1155 1.51 21.30 33.76
N PRO A 1156 1.59 21.64 32.46
CA PRO A 1156 0.53 21.36 31.50
C PRO A 1156 0.26 19.86 31.37
N ILE A 1157 -1.00 19.52 31.08
CA ILE A 1157 -1.44 18.16 30.78
C ILE A 1157 -0.68 17.64 29.54
N ILE A 1158 -0.19 16.39 29.61
CA ILE A 1158 0.36 15.72 28.43
C ILE A 1158 -0.79 15.31 27.52
N TRP A 1159 -0.62 15.47 26.21
CA TRP A 1159 -1.60 15.03 25.22
C TRP A 1159 -1.01 13.92 24.37
N MET A 1160 -1.84 12.94 24.02
CA MET A 1160 -1.50 11.82 23.15
C MET A 1160 -2.51 11.70 22.01
N TRP A 1161 -2.03 11.33 20.83
CA TRP A 1161 -2.88 11.02 19.69
C TRP A 1161 -3.29 9.57 19.72
N VAL A 1162 -4.60 9.33 19.78
CA VAL A 1162 -5.18 8.00 19.72
C VAL A 1162 -5.74 7.82 18.31
N GLN A 1163 -5.15 6.91 17.53
CA GLN A 1163 -5.75 6.49 16.27
C GLN A 1163 -7.02 5.69 16.58
N VAL A 1164 -8.18 6.16 16.13
CA VAL A 1164 -9.40 5.37 16.18
C VAL A 1164 -9.39 4.46 14.96
N TYR A 1165 -9.11 3.19 15.19
CA TYR A 1165 -9.41 2.16 14.21
C TYR A 1165 -10.92 2.01 14.15
N VAL A 1166 -11.54 2.62 13.14
CA VAL A 1166 -12.96 2.39 12.84
C VAL A 1166 -13.11 0.96 12.35
N VAL A 1167 -13.33 0.03 13.28
CA VAL A 1167 -13.60 -1.38 12.99
C VAL A 1167 -14.93 -1.46 12.25
N LYS A 1168 -14.84 -1.43 10.91
CA LYS A 1168 -15.99 -1.62 10.01
C LYS A 1168 -16.47 -3.06 10.09
N ALA A 1169 -17.27 -3.36 11.10
CA ALA A 1169 -18.02 -4.61 11.15
C ALA A 1169 -18.99 -4.64 9.96
N GLU A 1170 -18.73 -5.52 8.98
CA GLU A 1170 -19.64 -5.75 7.85
C GLU A 1170 -20.89 -6.51 8.32
N VAL A 1171 -21.82 -5.76 8.92
CA VAL A 1171 -23.14 -6.27 9.31
C VAL A 1171 -23.91 -6.61 8.04
N LYS A 1172 -23.96 -7.90 7.68
CA LYS A 1172 -24.71 -8.43 6.53
C LYS A 1172 -26.21 -8.30 6.75
N LEU A 1173 -26.73 -7.10 6.59
CA LEU A 1173 -28.12 -6.75 6.89
C LEU A 1173 -29.12 -7.55 6.03
N GLY A 1174 -28.76 -7.90 4.79
CA GLY A 1174 -29.55 -8.80 3.95
C GLY A 1174 -29.73 -10.17 4.60
N ASP A 1175 -28.63 -10.84 4.97
CA ASP A 1175 -28.64 -12.11 5.71
C ASP A 1175 -29.44 -12.00 7.02
N MET A 1176 -29.29 -10.91 7.77
CA MET A 1176 -30.01 -10.70 9.03
C MET A 1176 -31.52 -10.53 8.80
N ILE A 1177 -31.93 -9.75 7.80
CA ILE A 1177 -33.34 -9.60 7.42
C ILE A 1177 -33.90 -10.95 6.98
N GLN A 1178 -33.17 -11.72 6.16
CA GLN A 1178 -33.59 -13.05 5.70
C GLN A 1178 -33.67 -14.10 6.83
N LYS A 1179 -32.77 -14.05 7.81
CA LYS A 1179 -32.76 -14.98 8.96
C LYS A 1179 -33.82 -14.64 10.00
N THR A 1180 -34.11 -13.36 10.20
CA THR A 1180 -35.09 -12.88 11.21
C THR A 1180 -36.52 -12.81 10.69
N LEU A 1181 -36.70 -12.70 9.37
CA LEU A 1181 -37.96 -12.87 8.64
C LEU A 1181 -37.84 -14.12 7.78
N ASP A 1182 -38.13 -15.29 8.38
CA ASP A 1182 -38.17 -16.59 7.69
C ASP A 1182 -39.07 -16.51 6.45
N PHE A 1183 -38.44 -16.31 5.30
CA PHE A 1183 -39.12 -15.97 4.05
C PHE A 1183 -40.08 -17.07 3.65
N ASP A 1184 -39.71 -18.35 3.80
CA ASP A 1184 -40.51 -19.46 3.33
C ASP A 1184 -41.82 -19.59 4.11
N ARG A 1185 -41.83 -19.25 5.40
CA ARG A 1185 -43.04 -19.16 6.24
C ARG A 1185 -43.92 -17.95 5.97
N LEU A 1186 -43.47 -16.93 5.22
CA LEU A 1186 -44.30 -15.76 4.93
C LEU A 1186 -45.46 -16.11 3.96
N PRO A 1187 -46.71 -15.68 4.25
CA PRO A 1187 -47.80 -15.66 3.28
C PRO A 1187 -47.45 -14.85 2.02
N TYR A 1188 -48.12 -15.13 0.89
CA TYR A 1188 -47.80 -14.53 -0.42
C TYR A 1188 -47.73 -12.98 -0.41
N GLN A 1189 -48.68 -12.30 0.23
CA GLN A 1189 -48.66 -10.83 0.34
C GLN A 1189 -47.50 -10.32 1.20
N GLU A 1190 -47.08 -11.10 2.21
CA GLU A 1190 -45.94 -10.78 3.07
C GLU A 1190 -44.61 -11.04 2.34
N LYS A 1191 -44.53 -12.07 1.49
CA LYS A 1191 -43.39 -12.30 0.56
C LYS A 1191 -43.22 -11.14 -0.43
N LEU A 1192 -44.33 -10.60 -0.98
CA LEU A 1192 -44.28 -9.41 -1.82
C LEU A 1192 -43.79 -8.17 -1.04
N ALA A 1193 -44.26 -7.96 0.19
CA ALA A 1193 -43.79 -6.88 1.05
C ALA A 1193 -42.30 -7.03 1.42
N TYR A 1194 -41.82 -8.25 1.67
CA TYR A 1194 -40.42 -8.56 1.91
C TYR A 1194 -39.55 -8.18 0.71
N ASN A 1195 -39.93 -8.64 -0.49
CA ASN A 1195 -39.19 -8.33 -1.72
C ASN A 1195 -39.16 -6.81 -1.97
N ASN A 1196 -40.29 -6.12 -1.85
CA ASN A 1196 -40.38 -4.67 -2.00
C ASN A 1196 -39.48 -3.91 -1.00
N LEU A 1197 -39.37 -4.38 0.24
CA LEU A 1197 -38.50 -3.81 1.26
C LEU A 1197 -37.01 -4.03 0.93
N VAL A 1198 -36.63 -5.25 0.53
CA VAL A 1198 -35.25 -5.59 0.16
C VAL A 1198 -34.79 -4.81 -1.06
N THR A 1199 -35.62 -4.73 -2.11
CA THR A 1199 -35.36 -3.89 -3.30
C THR A 1199 -35.19 -2.43 -2.91
N TYR A 1200 -36.11 -1.87 -2.10
CA TYR A 1200 -36.01 -0.47 -1.67
C TYR A 1200 -34.74 -0.16 -0.88
N LEU A 1201 -34.27 -1.07 -0.02
CA LEU A 1201 -33.02 -0.89 0.73
C LEU A 1201 -31.77 -1.02 -0.16
N ALA A 1202 -31.81 -1.86 -1.21
CA ALA A 1202 -30.74 -1.95 -2.20
C ALA A 1202 -30.66 -0.70 -3.10
N GLU A 1203 -31.81 -0.11 -3.45
CA GLU A 1203 -31.92 1.15 -4.20
C GLU A 1203 -31.55 2.39 -3.37
N ASN A 1204 -31.69 2.32 -2.04
CA ASN A 1204 -31.49 3.45 -1.12
C ASN A 1204 -30.43 3.16 -0.05
N PRO A 1205 -29.17 2.86 -0.42
CA PRO A 1205 -28.11 2.47 0.52
C PRO A 1205 -27.71 3.58 1.50
N HIS A 1206 -28.11 4.83 1.26
CA HIS A 1206 -27.89 5.94 2.20
C HIS A 1206 -28.56 5.70 3.57
N PHE A 1207 -29.70 4.98 3.62
CA PHE A 1207 -30.31 4.53 4.87
C PHE A 1207 -29.49 3.49 5.64
N LEU A 1208 -28.37 3.02 5.08
CA LEU A 1208 -27.45 2.06 5.70
C LEU A 1208 -26.09 2.71 6.04
N GLN A 1209 -25.73 3.83 5.41
CA GLN A 1209 -24.37 4.36 5.39
C GLN A 1209 -24.12 5.54 6.34
N ASN A 1210 -25.14 6.32 6.72
CA ASN A 1210 -25.02 7.41 7.71
C ASN A 1210 -26.31 7.53 8.55
N ASN A 1211 -26.28 7.10 9.82
CA ASN A 1211 -27.41 7.18 10.75
C ASN A 1211 -26.96 7.45 12.20
N GLU A 1212 -26.55 8.69 12.50
CA GLU A 1212 -26.23 9.12 13.87
C GLU A 1212 -27.41 8.91 14.85
N ASP A 1213 -28.65 9.02 14.35
CA ASP A 1213 -29.89 8.78 15.11
C ASP A 1213 -30.11 7.32 15.55
N PHE A 1214 -29.39 6.34 14.99
CA PHE A 1214 -29.64 4.92 15.23
C PHE A 1214 -28.55 4.30 16.09
N ALA A 1215 -28.85 4.05 17.38
CA ALA A 1215 -27.91 3.43 18.32
C ALA A 1215 -27.68 1.93 18.01
N PHE A 1216 -26.78 1.63 17.08
CA PHE A 1216 -26.43 0.26 16.65
C PHE A 1216 -26.05 -0.65 17.83
N GLU A 1217 -25.23 -0.14 18.76
CA GLU A 1217 -24.73 -0.81 19.97
C GLU A 1217 -25.82 -1.27 20.95
N LYS A 1218 -27.04 -0.73 20.84
CA LYS A 1218 -28.11 -0.98 21.82
C LYS A 1218 -28.72 -2.39 21.73
N TYR A 1219 -28.59 -3.04 20.58
CA TYR A 1219 -29.28 -4.30 20.27
C TYR A 1219 -28.29 -5.46 20.38
N LYS A 1220 -28.63 -6.47 21.19
CA LYS A 1220 -27.72 -7.59 21.46
C LYS A 1220 -27.88 -8.72 20.45
N THR A 1221 -29.04 -8.83 19.80
CA THR A 1221 -29.33 -9.90 18.85
C THR A 1221 -29.78 -9.39 17.49
N GLN A 1222 -29.63 -10.23 16.46
CA GLN A 1222 -30.01 -9.90 15.09
C GLN A 1222 -31.52 -9.59 14.96
N GLY A 1223 -32.37 -10.30 15.71
CA GLY A 1223 -33.82 -10.08 15.74
C GLY A 1223 -34.21 -8.75 16.40
N GLU A 1224 -33.58 -8.40 17.53
CA GLU A 1224 -33.77 -7.09 18.16
C GLU A 1224 -33.38 -5.96 17.20
N PHE A 1225 -32.22 -6.10 16.57
CA PHE A 1225 -31.68 -5.12 15.64
C PHE A 1225 -32.58 -4.90 14.43
N VAL A 1226 -32.98 -5.96 13.72
CA VAL A 1226 -33.87 -5.83 12.55
C VAL A 1226 -35.21 -5.23 12.98
N LYS A 1227 -35.79 -5.66 14.11
CA LYS A 1227 -37.06 -5.12 14.61
C LYS A 1227 -36.96 -3.65 15.00
N ALA A 1228 -35.80 -3.19 15.48
CA ALA A 1228 -35.53 -1.79 15.76
C ALA A 1228 -35.25 -0.96 14.49
N PHE A 1229 -34.46 -1.49 13.56
CA PHE A 1229 -34.15 -0.85 12.27
C PHE A 1229 -35.42 -0.64 11.43
N LEU A 1230 -36.31 -1.64 11.37
CA LEU A 1230 -37.62 -1.48 10.73
C LEU A 1230 -38.50 -0.42 11.43
N LYS A 1231 -38.49 -0.36 12.77
CA LYS A 1231 -39.16 0.73 13.52
C LYS A 1231 -38.53 2.11 13.28
N TYR A 1232 -37.25 2.17 12.96
CA TYR A 1232 -36.53 3.41 12.63
C TYR A 1232 -36.88 3.91 11.22
N LEU A 1233 -36.89 3.03 10.22
CA LEU A 1233 -37.36 3.35 8.86
C LEU A 1233 -38.80 3.88 8.85
N LEU A 1234 -39.70 3.33 9.69
CA LEU A 1234 -41.07 3.85 9.84
C LEU A 1234 -41.14 5.32 10.30
N LYS A 1235 -40.11 5.84 10.97
CA LYS A 1235 -40.03 7.25 11.43
C LYS A 1235 -39.44 8.19 10.40
N LYS A 1236 -38.64 7.71 9.44
CA LYS A 1236 -37.95 8.58 8.47
C LYS A 1236 -38.96 9.12 7.44
N ALA A 1237 -38.93 10.44 7.23
CA ALA A 1237 -39.82 11.12 6.27
C ALA A 1237 -39.59 10.62 4.83
N GLN A 1238 -38.33 10.37 4.47
CA GLN A 1238 -37.88 9.93 3.13
C GLN A 1238 -38.38 8.53 2.72
N VAL A 1239 -38.81 7.68 3.68
CA VAL A 1239 -39.33 6.34 3.37
C VAL A 1239 -40.76 6.43 2.87
N SER A 1240 -41.05 5.92 1.68
CA SER A 1240 -42.38 6.06 1.06
C SER A 1240 -43.48 5.29 1.81
N ASP A 1241 -44.72 5.76 1.73
CA ASP A 1241 -45.83 5.15 2.50
C ASP A 1241 -46.17 3.73 2.05
N HIS A 1242 -45.90 3.37 0.79
CA HIS A 1242 -45.95 1.99 0.32
C HIS A 1242 -44.96 1.11 1.08
N ILE A 1243 -43.71 1.55 1.23
CA ILE A 1243 -42.70 0.82 1.99
C ILE A 1243 -43.01 0.83 3.49
N LYS A 1244 -43.53 1.93 4.05
CA LYS A 1244 -44.03 1.96 5.45
C LYS A 1244 -45.17 0.96 5.67
N LYS A 1245 -46.09 0.77 4.70
CA LYS A 1245 -47.13 -0.27 4.75
C LYS A 1245 -46.52 -1.68 4.74
N ASN A 1246 -45.55 -1.93 3.86
CA ASN A 1246 -44.85 -3.22 3.76
C ASN A 1246 -44.07 -3.53 5.06
N ILE A 1247 -43.36 -2.55 5.62
CA ILE A 1247 -42.65 -2.69 6.91
C ILE A 1247 -43.65 -2.98 8.05
N ARG A 1248 -44.79 -2.28 8.14
CA ARG A 1248 -45.82 -2.55 9.16
C ARG A 1248 -46.35 -3.98 9.09
N MET A 1249 -46.44 -4.56 7.90
CA MET A 1249 -46.90 -5.94 7.69
C MET A 1249 -45.83 -6.99 8.07
N LEU A 1250 -44.54 -6.68 7.88
CA LEU A 1250 -43.42 -7.56 8.25
C LEU A 1250 -43.03 -7.47 9.73
N LEU A 1251 -43.22 -6.31 10.38
CA LEU A 1251 -42.77 -6.06 11.76
C LEU A 1251 -43.23 -7.10 12.81
N PRO A 1252 -44.46 -7.67 12.74
CA PRO A 1252 -44.89 -8.74 13.64
C PRO A 1252 -44.16 -10.07 13.42
N ARG A 1253 -43.66 -10.31 12.19
CA ARG A 1253 -42.99 -11.56 11.80
C ARG A 1253 -41.52 -11.62 12.17
N VAL A 1254 -40.89 -10.49 12.53
CA VAL A 1254 -39.48 -10.46 12.95
C VAL A 1254 -39.31 -11.29 14.23
N VAL A 1255 -38.71 -12.47 14.07
CA VAL A 1255 -38.46 -13.45 15.11
C VAL A 1255 -37.35 -12.94 16.02
N LEU A 1256 -37.52 -13.09 17.35
CA LEU A 1256 -36.54 -12.69 18.37
C LEU A 1256 -35.81 -13.89 19.01
N THR A 1257 -36.18 -15.10 18.62
CA THR A 1257 -35.66 -16.40 19.09
C THR A 1257 -35.00 -17.16 17.94
N GLY A 1258 -34.23 -18.22 18.24
CA GLY A 1258 -33.56 -19.03 17.21
C GLY A 1258 -32.63 -18.17 16.34
N PRO A 1259 -32.83 -18.10 15.00
CA PRO A 1259 -32.07 -17.20 14.12
C PRO A 1259 -32.11 -15.73 14.56
N GLY A 1260 -33.18 -15.28 15.22
CA GLY A 1260 -33.31 -13.93 15.77
C GLY A 1260 -32.62 -13.72 17.12
N ALA A 1261 -32.24 -14.79 17.82
CA ALA A 1261 -31.46 -14.73 19.06
C ALA A 1261 -29.95 -14.80 18.82
N VAL A 1262 -29.49 -15.00 17.57
CA VAL A 1262 -28.07 -14.95 17.22
C VAL A 1262 -27.52 -13.59 17.65
N PRO A 1263 -26.42 -13.54 18.42
CA PRO A 1263 -25.85 -12.28 18.88
C PRO A 1263 -25.35 -11.44 17.70
N LEU A 1264 -25.36 -10.12 17.88
CA LEU A 1264 -24.52 -9.23 17.08
C LEU A 1264 -23.08 -9.30 17.59
N PRO A 1265 -22.07 -9.12 16.70
CA PRO A 1265 -20.69 -9.02 17.13
C PRO A 1265 -20.50 -7.84 18.08
N SER A 1266 -19.89 -8.11 19.23
CA SER A 1266 -19.64 -7.19 20.33
C SER A 1266 -18.53 -6.20 19.96
N PHE A 1267 -18.90 -4.96 19.63
CA PHE A 1267 -17.96 -3.85 19.39
C PHE A 1267 -17.00 -3.56 20.57
N SER A 1268 -17.30 -4.10 21.75
CA SER A 1268 -16.55 -3.94 23.00
C SER A 1268 -15.49 -5.02 23.27
N GLU A 1269 -15.35 -6.02 22.41
CA GLU A 1269 -14.41 -7.16 22.61
C GLU A 1269 -13.29 -7.21 21.56
N SER A 1270 -13.12 -6.14 20.79
CA SER A 1270 -12.13 -6.00 19.71
C SER A 1270 -11.20 -4.79 19.87
N PHE A 1271 -10.84 -4.46 21.12
CA PHE A 1271 -9.90 -3.41 21.52
C PHE A 1271 -9.03 -3.90 22.69
#